data_AF-B0XDC4-F1
#
_entry.id   AF-B0XDC4-F1
#
_cell.length_a   1.000
_cell.length_b   1.000
_cell.length_c   1.000
_cell.angle_alpha   90.00
_cell.angle_beta   90.00
_cell.angle_gamma   90.00
#
_symmetry.space_group_name_H-M   'P 1'
#
loop_
_entity.id
_entity.type
_entity.pdbx_description
1 polymer ?
#
loop_
_entity_poly.entity_id
_entity_poly.type
_entity_poly.pdbx_seq_one_letter_code
_entity_poly.pdbx_strand_id
1 'polypeptide(L)'
;MDEAAGPSTSRTSNLEDVDDEGASLAEEDEEHTKALKAKEMMAPLFQRYNFTMKKNDLPINWNKPEILDKIRSNAVVVLQGATGCGKTTQVPQYLLEEAFERKEYCNIIVTQPRKIAAISIARRVAQERKCDLGTLVGYKVGLKEQHNEDTRLLYVTTGVLLQSLINSKTMATYTHVILDEVHEREVDMDFLLIVVRRLLSTNSKKTKVILMSATIDAKGFSEYFKIPKKSGYLSAPVISVERPRLHVVQEFYFDDLEKLKVDFQIDYEAPGISEQMYNIAAKLVVVCDHLKGQEFGDSLEYKPSIIIFLPGINEIEKMEGALEKLIASIQNAAQRPNLLIMKLHSTLPADDQTAVFRKPGPNQRKVILSTNIAESSITVPDIKFVIDFCLQRILVTDTLTNFSTLRTEWASKSNCIQRAGRAGRLMSGRVYRLVDRRFFENNMDVSTSPEILRCPLETVVLKAKLLEMGTPPSILALAMAPPNLDDIRNTILLLKEVGAMLRTVKGNYDQLDGDLTYLGRIMSKLPLDIRISKLIMLGYIFSVMEEAVTIGAGMNVKNIFLNQNSVKTYSQKMYWADGSGSDAIAILNAYTAWKSRQEQAGDTADMYNWARRMSLDRKSLIDMAELIHEVKDRLNRSGLKPVSGPNRVVWNAREKTVILKVILAGAFYPNYFIPMSVGGKELMERQSFTELGGRDPCNTVFFTGFDHERYIGPLYTVQIKKILSEGDYSKHQAMKVMYDRTTNRIFVTFLGTTDERDQRGSFMPGKVHADVYRAIKLRKLGARNRITEIRTMRQRDAIDYATSAGLGHWEDANGWVPRRKIVRNAHLSVLPPIFREKVVCQVTHVVHPNKFFLRPEDNRNKDIFREIHTQLNARQLHPFPADANFAMGQMVAAPVQENQETYARAVLRSYRNVRTTGSVSWTVFFIDYGHTAAMEETAFRQLDDSLGQLKDIPPRAFEATLTEIQPSAIISPQGSWTTESIHRFKELVLGKIFVAKVYSVVGVVASVELSRDEIRMNSELIRLKYAQYAEESYISKLDHDHRERKQREIMMDENLRNEVYRSAELTQNTYEDDELEDVNPPEDKLRCKVVLSGPHSPLETSASATIRSSVMKPVSIESDSVNSILLDSNPQDTHEKLLVAGGVNEQGNRLVLRQTSVMPNIPGFGAIMSLIFCPTAQLKKDKDETRVVTVLSGLGYDPSTGEALYPEHDMALTLDVVLNDDDITNINALRYTMDSILHTGEGQTDPKFGDASIQKLKLQVKQYIIKILEHERRFLDLRHAPNDYNWRCDLNLTAGSSSSKKMKGDFNIYDKKAIFPLLEPLNLLPVSASQLTFLKKHCHELHKLAHTDVQLPRHGITCQLCNNVLETLPQLRIHLYSKLHRDRESQIKYRSPQMY
;
A
#
# COMPACT_ATOMS: atom_id res chain seq x y z
N MET A 1 27.04 76.36 -16.78
CA MET A 1 27.45 75.64 -18.00
C MET A 1 26.31 74.71 -18.33
N ASP A 2 25.52 74.83 -19.37
CA ASP A 2 25.43 75.69 -20.56
C ASP A 2 24.01 75.37 -21.09
N GLU A 3 23.23 76.34 -21.57
CA GLU A 3 22.91 76.51 -23.01
C GLU A 3 22.58 75.20 -23.75
N ALA A 4 21.53 75.02 -24.54
CA ALA A 4 20.56 75.90 -25.18
C ALA A 4 19.49 75.02 -25.89
N ALA A 5 18.52 75.69 -26.51
CA ALA A 5 17.44 75.21 -27.41
C ALA A 5 16.20 74.65 -26.69
N GLY A 6 15.02 75.26 -26.71
CA GLY A 6 14.41 76.17 -27.69
C GLY A 6 13.03 75.60 -28.06
N PRO A 7 11.90 76.26 -27.77
CA PRO A 7 10.57 75.64 -27.76
C PRO A 7 9.85 75.77 -29.12
N SER A 8 9.32 74.66 -29.64
CA SER A 8 8.40 74.68 -30.78
C SER A 8 6.95 74.66 -30.28
N THR A 9 6.35 75.85 -30.23
CA THR A 9 4.90 76.05 -30.19
C THR A 9 4.31 75.72 -31.55
N SER A 10 3.45 74.70 -31.66
CA SER A 10 2.50 74.57 -32.78
C SER A 10 1.13 74.15 -32.25
N ARG A 11 0.15 75.01 -32.54
CA ARG A 11 -1.28 74.92 -32.19
C ARG A 11 -1.88 73.56 -32.59
N THR A 12 -2.40 72.81 -31.63
CA THR A 12 -3.37 71.74 -31.87
C THR A 12 -4.76 72.23 -31.43
N SER A 13 -5.70 72.07 -32.34
CA SER A 13 -7.08 72.53 -32.32
C SER A 13 -7.93 71.88 -31.23
N ASN A 14 -8.77 72.69 -30.58
CA ASN A 14 -9.90 72.26 -29.79
C ASN A 14 -10.86 71.40 -30.63
N LEU A 15 -11.05 70.15 -30.22
CA LEU A 15 -12.20 69.31 -30.56
C LEU A 15 -12.71 68.75 -29.23
N GLU A 16 -13.51 69.57 -28.56
CA GLU A 16 -14.38 69.19 -27.45
C GLU A 16 -15.80 68.96 -28.02
N ASP A 17 -16.48 67.95 -27.47
CA ASP A 17 -17.92 67.67 -27.49
C ASP A 17 -18.58 67.16 -28.79
N VAL A 18 -18.61 65.82 -28.94
CA VAL A 18 -19.67 65.07 -29.65
C VAL A 18 -20.12 63.91 -28.73
N ASP A 19 -21.24 64.12 -28.04
CA ASP A 19 -21.83 63.24 -27.04
C ASP A 19 -22.72 62.11 -27.65
N ASP A 20 -22.42 60.87 -27.25
CA ASP A 20 -23.28 59.78 -26.73
C ASP A 20 -24.69 59.42 -27.27
N GLU A 21 -25.14 59.85 -28.46
CA GLU A 21 -26.37 59.27 -29.06
C GLU A 21 -26.14 57.95 -29.84
N GLY A 22 -24.90 57.65 -30.24
CA GLY A 22 -24.57 56.45 -31.04
C GLY A 22 -24.54 55.13 -30.25
N ALA A 23 -24.42 55.18 -28.92
CA ALA A 23 -24.29 53.98 -28.09
C ALA A 23 -25.65 53.32 -27.77
N SER A 24 -26.72 54.11 -27.62
CA SER A 24 -28.06 53.61 -27.24
C SER A 24 -28.73 52.81 -28.36
N LEU A 25 -28.66 53.28 -29.61
CA LEU A 25 -29.25 52.57 -30.76
C LEU A 25 -28.49 51.27 -31.09
N ALA A 26 -27.16 51.26 -30.92
CA ALA A 26 -26.34 50.08 -31.13
C ALA A 26 -26.61 48.97 -30.09
N GLU A 27 -26.86 49.34 -28.83
CA GLU A 27 -27.24 48.37 -27.79
C GLU A 27 -28.64 47.77 -28.01
N GLU A 28 -29.62 48.58 -28.43
CA GLU A 28 -30.97 48.10 -28.75
C GLU A 28 -30.99 47.17 -29.98
N ASP A 29 -30.26 47.52 -31.05
CA ASP A 29 -30.13 46.68 -32.24
C ASP A 29 -29.39 45.36 -31.96
N GLU A 30 -28.35 45.38 -31.12
CA GLU A 30 -27.63 44.17 -30.73
C GLU A 30 -28.51 43.25 -29.86
N GLU A 31 -29.31 43.83 -28.95
CA GLU A 31 -30.25 43.07 -28.12
C GLU A 31 -31.41 42.49 -28.92
N HIS A 32 -31.96 43.25 -29.88
CA HIS A 32 -32.98 42.76 -30.81
C HIS A 32 -32.45 41.62 -31.68
N THR A 33 -31.23 41.77 -32.23
CA THR A 33 -30.58 40.73 -33.05
C THR A 33 -30.29 39.47 -32.24
N LYS A 34 -29.85 39.60 -30.98
CA LYS A 34 -29.66 38.47 -30.06
C LYS A 34 -30.99 37.78 -29.73
N ALA A 35 -32.06 38.53 -29.48
CA ALA A 35 -33.39 37.98 -29.22
C ALA A 35 -33.95 37.24 -30.45
N LEU A 36 -33.72 37.76 -31.66
CA LEU A 36 -34.13 37.11 -32.91
C LEU A 36 -33.41 35.77 -33.10
N LYS A 37 -32.07 35.77 -32.98
CA LYS A 37 -31.25 34.54 -33.04
C LYS A 37 -31.65 33.53 -31.96
N ALA A 38 -31.89 33.99 -30.75
CA ALA A 38 -32.37 33.17 -29.63
C ALA A 38 -33.69 32.46 -29.96
N LYS A 39 -34.63 33.19 -30.57
CA LYS A 39 -35.93 32.67 -31.00
C LYS A 39 -35.79 31.68 -32.15
N GLU A 40 -34.92 31.96 -33.12
CA GLU A 40 -34.59 31.05 -34.23
C GLU A 40 -33.97 29.74 -33.73
N MET A 41 -33.11 29.79 -32.70
CA MET A 41 -32.50 28.60 -32.11
C MET A 41 -33.49 27.68 -31.37
N MET A 42 -34.54 28.24 -30.77
CA MET A 42 -35.53 27.45 -30.03
C MET A 42 -36.73 27.02 -30.87
N ALA A 43 -37.10 27.77 -31.91
CA ALA A 43 -38.30 27.50 -32.71
C ALA A 43 -38.38 26.05 -33.25
N PRO A 44 -37.31 25.43 -33.76
CA PRO A 44 -37.33 24.02 -34.17
C PRO A 44 -37.57 23.05 -33.00
N LEU A 45 -37.01 23.34 -31.82
CA LEU A 45 -37.16 22.49 -30.63
C LEU A 45 -38.58 22.53 -30.10
N PHE A 46 -39.19 23.73 -30.08
CA PHE A 46 -40.58 23.94 -29.67
C PHE A 46 -41.58 23.20 -30.56
N GLN A 47 -41.21 22.89 -31.82
CA GLN A 47 -42.02 22.05 -32.70
C GLN A 47 -41.76 20.55 -32.50
N ARG A 48 -40.52 20.15 -32.19
CA ARG A 48 -40.11 18.74 -32.06
C ARG A 48 -40.51 18.09 -30.74
N TYR A 49 -40.53 18.85 -29.65
CA TYR A 49 -40.75 18.31 -28.29
C TYR A 49 -41.98 18.90 -27.63
N ASN A 50 -42.61 18.15 -26.72
CA ASN A 50 -43.69 18.67 -25.91
C ASN A 50 -43.13 19.46 -24.71
N PHE A 51 -43.48 20.75 -24.63
CA PHE A 51 -43.09 21.62 -23.52
C PHE A 51 -44.14 21.77 -22.42
N THR A 52 -45.36 21.24 -22.64
CA THR A 52 -46.48 21.34 -21.68
C THR A 52 -46.44 20.22 -20.65
N MET A 53 -46.64 20.57 -19.37
CA MET A 53 -46.64 19.62 -18.26
C MET A 53 -48.04 19.10 -17.89
N LYS A 54 -48.13 17.82 -17.53
CA LYS A 54 -49.30 17.30 -16.80
C LYS A 54 -49.25 17.78 -15.35
N LYS A 55 -50.38 18.26 -14.81
CA LYS A 55 -50.52 18.54 -13.38
C LYS A 55 -50.24 17.26 -12.56
N ASN A 56 -49.50 17.41 -11.47
CA ASN A 56 -49.31 16.38 -10.46
C ASN A 56 -49.72 16.93 -9.08
N ASP A 57 -49.79 16.08 -8.06
CA ASP A 57 -50.19 16.52 -6.72
C ASP A 57 -48.99 16.86 -5.82
N LEU A 58 -47.84 17.19 -6.42
CA LEU A 58 -46.64 17.55 -5.65
C LEU A 58 -46.83 18.95 -5.00
N PRO A 59 -46.45 19.12 -3.72
CA PRO A 59 -46.65 20.37 -2.99
C PRO A 59 -46.10 21.62 -3.69
N ILE A 60 -44.98 21.48 -4.41
CA ILE A 60 -44.33 22.60 -5.08
C ILE A 60 -45.19 23.26 -6.18
N ASN A 61 -46.20 22.56 -6.70
CA ASN A 61 -47.09 23.13 -7.71
C ASN A 61 -47.88 24.34 -7.20
N TRP A 62 -48.18 24.39 -5.89
CA TRP A 62 -48.90 25.52 -5.30
C TRP A 62 -48.10 26.83 -5.37
N ASN A 63 -46.77 26.73 -5.31
CA ASN A 63 -45.88 27.88 -5.42
C ASN A 63 -45.39 28.14 -6.86
N LYS A 64 -45.86 27.40 -7.88
CA LYS A 64 -45.36 27.55 -9.27
C LYS A 64 -45.37 29.02 -9.77
N PRO A 65 -46.47 29.79 -9.65
CA PRO A 65 -46.49 31.18 -10.12
C PRO A 65 -45.49 32.08 -9.38
N GLU A 66 -45.41 31.93 -8.05
CA GLU A 66 -44.49 32.67 -7.19
C GLU A 66 -43.02 32.35 -7.54
N ILE A 67 -42.70 31.07 -7.76
CA ILE A 67 -41.36 30.60 -8.12
C ILE A 67 -40.90 31.25 -9.43
N LEU A 68 -41.74 31.22 -10.47
CA LEU A 68 -41.41 31.79 -11.78
C LEU A 68 -41.25 33.32 -11.71
N ASP A 69 -42.15 34.01 -11.01
CA ASP A 69 -42.08 35.46 -10.83
C ASP A 69 -40.78 35.90 -10.13
N LYS A 70 -40.40 35.23 -9.03
CA LYS A 70 -39.18 35.54 -8.29
C LYS A 70 -37.92 35.22 -9.08
N ILE A 71 -37.89 34.10 -9.81
CA ILE A 71 -36.73 33.74 -10.66
C ILE A 71 -36.54 34.76 -11.77
N ARG A 72 -37.62 35.24 -12.41
CA ARG A 72 -37.49 36.29 -13.44
C ARG A 72 -36.99 37.60 -12.83
N SER A 73 -37.61 38.06 -11.74
CA SER A 73 -37.36 39.38 -11.16
C SER A 73 -36.03 39.52 -10.41
N ASN A 74 -35.36 38.41 -10.06
CA ASN A 74 -34.12 38.42 -9.27
C ASN A 74 -32.99 37.70 -10.02
N ALA A 75 -31.74 38.02 -9.69
CA ALA A 75 -30.59 37.29 -10.24
C ALA A 75 -30.38 35.94 -9.52
N VAL A 76 -30.69 35.90 -8.23
CA VAL A 76 -30.54 34.72 -7.36
C VAL A 76 -31.83 34.49 -6.59
N VAL A 77 -32.28 33.24 -6.50
CA VAL A 77 -33.43 32.82 -5.68
C VAL A 77 -33.05 31.62 -4.83
N VAL A 78 -33.45 31.61 -3.56
CA VAL A 78 -33.30 30.46 -2.67
C VAL A 78 -34.64 29.76 -2.55
N LEU A 79 -34.69 28.49 -2.92
CA LEU A 79 -35.86 27.65 -2.81
C LEU A 79 -35.67 26.62 -1.69
N GLN A 80 -36.42 26.80 -0.61
CA GLN A 80 -36.45 25.92 0.54
C GLN A 80 -37.68 25.01 0.46
N GLY A 81 -37.51 23.71 0.65
CA GLY A 81 -38.64 22.79 0.75
C GLY A 81 -38.21 21.39 1.10
N ALA A 82 -39.06 20.63 1.79
CA ALA A 82 -38.74 19.28 2.23
C ALA A 82 -38.34 18.33 1.07
N THR A 83 -37.63 17.25 1.38
CA THR A 83 -37.30 16.23 0.36
C THR A 83 -38.58 15.63 -0.23
N GLY A 84 -38.57 15.42 -1.55
CA GLY A 84 -39.72 14.88 -2.28
C GLY A 84 -40.87 15.86 -2.55
N CYS A 85 -40.74 17.16 -2.25
CA CYS A 85 -41.78 18.14 -2.64
C CYS A 85 -41.77 18.49 -4.14
N GLY A 86 -40.73 18.11 -4.88
CA GLY A 86 -40.63 18.27 -6.34
C GLY A 86 -39.63 19.32 -6.83
N LYS A 87 -38.84 19.97 -5.96
CA LYS A 87 -37.85 21.03 -6.34
C LYS A 87 -37.02 20.66 -7.58
N THR A 88 -36.25 19.59 -7.44
CA THR A 88 -35.26 19.16 -8.43
C THR A 88 -35.89 18.75 -9.76
N THR A 89 -37.08 18.13 -9.72
CA THR A 89 -37.74 17.60 -10.92
C THR A 89 -38.62 18.64 -11.60
N GLN A 90 -39.38 19.43 -10.85
CA GLN A 90 -40.49 20.23 -11.40
C GLN A 90 -40.04 21.66 -11.74
N VAL A 91 -39.22 22.29 -10.91
CA VAL A 91 -38.76 23.67 -11.15
C VAL A 91 -38.03 23.83 -12.49
N PRO A 92 -37.07 22.96 -12.87
CA PRO A 92 -36.45 23.08 -14.18
C PRO A 92 -37.44 22.90 -15.33
N GLN A 93 -38.47 22.07 -15.14
CA GLN A 93 -39.51 21.89 -16.15
C GLN A 93 -40.45 23.10 -16.25
N TYR A 94 -40.73 23.81 -15.15
CA TYR A 94 -41.50 25.06 -15.19
C TYR A 94 -40.76 26.15 -15.98
N LEU A 95 -39.44 26.24 -15.82
CA LEU A 95 -38.61 27.19 -16.57
C LEU A 95 -38.59 26.89 -18.07
N LEU A 96 -38.57 25.60 -18.46
CA LEU A 96 -38.70 25.20 -19.86
C LEU A 96 -40.09 25.54 -20.43
N GLU A 97 -41.16 25.30 -19.66
CA GLU A 97 -42.54 25.61 -20.06
C GLU A 97 -42.75 27.11 -20.22
N GLU A 98 -42.26 27.93 -19.28
CA GLU A 98 -42.33 29.39 -19.36
C GLU A 98 -41.56 29.95 -20.56
N ALA A 99 -40.37 29.43 -20.85
CA ALA A 99 -39.60 29.83 -22.02
C ALA A 99 -40.33 29.48 -23.34
N PHE A 100 -41.04 28.35 -23.38
CA PHE A 100 -41.89 27.97 -24.51
C PHE A 100 -43.08 28.92 -24.68
N GLU A 101 -43.79 29.24 -23.59
CA GLU A 101 -44.92 30.18 -23.59
C GLU A 101 -44.51 31.56 -24.11
N ARG A 102 -43.28 32.00 -23.80
CA ARG A 102 -42.73 33.31 -24.19
C ARG A 102 -41.93 33.31 -25.49
N LYS A 103 -41.63 32.12 -26.03
CA LYS A 103 -40.76 31.92 -27.21
C LYS A 103 -39.35 32.49 -27.02
N GLU A 104 -38.77 32.28 -25.84
CA GLU A 104 -37.43 32.76 -25.46
C GLU A 104 -36.40 31.62 -25.49
N TYR A 105 -35.12 31.97 -25.67
CA TYR A 105 -34.03 31.01 -25.52
C TYR A 105 -33.87 30.55 -24.07
N CYS A 106 -33.69 29.25 -23.85
CA CYS A 106 -33.56 28.69 -22.52
C CYS A 106 -32.58 27.53 -22.49
N ASN A 107 -31.53 27.63 -21.66
CA ASN A 107 -30.55 26.58 -21.46
C ASN A 107 -30.27 26.44 -19.96
N ILE A 108 -30.69 25.32 -19.38
CA ILE A 108 -30.72 25.06 -17.94
C ILE A 108 -29.71 23.98 -17.60
N ILE A 109 -28.91 24.23 -16.58
CA ILE A 109 -28.03 23.24 -15.96
C ILE A 109 -28.38 23.06 -14.49
N VAL A 110 -28.44 21.80 -14.05
CA VAL A 110 -28.80 21.43 -12.66
C VAL A 110 -27.70 20.57 -12.08
N THR A 111 -27.11 21.00 -10.97
CA THR A 111 -26.11 20.20 -10.27
C THR A 111 -26.76 19.16 -9.36
N GLN A 112 -26.09 18.03 -9.19
CA GLN A 112 -26.37 17.03 -8.17
C GLN A 112 -25.04 16.61 -7.53
N PRO A 113 -24.97 16.44 -6.21
CA PRO A 113 -23.76 15.92 -5.56
C PRO A 113 -23.36 14.53 -6.10
N ARG A 114 -24.34 13.67 -6.38
CA ARG A 114 -24.13 12.25 -6.66
C ARG A 114 -24.45 11.86 -8.10
N LYS A 115 -23.58 11.05 -8.70
CA LYS A 115 -23.75 10.52 -10.08
C LYS A 115 -25.09 9.80 -10.26
N ILE A 116 -25.49 8.94 -9.31
CA ILE A 116 -26.75 8.19 -9.37
C ILE A 116 -27.97 9.11 -9.32
N ALA A 117 -27.90 10.21 -8.57
CA ALA A 117 -28.98 11.19 -8.49
C ALA A 117 -29.13 11.92 -9.83
N ALA A 118 -28.04 12.44 -10.40
CA ALA A 118 -28.07 13.07 -11.73
C ALA A 118 -28.69 12.17 -12.81
N ILE A 119 -28.25 10.91 -12.90
CA ILE A 119 -28.74 9.96 -13.91
C ILE A 119 -30.23 9.62 -13.69
N SER A 120 -30.60 9.27 -12.46
CA SER A 120 -31.97 8.83 -12.14
C SER A 120 -32.99 9.96 -12.29
N ILE A 121 -32.62 11.18 -11.92
CA ILE A 121 -33.47 12.38 -12.07
C ILE A 121 -33.62 12.75 -13.53
N ALA A 122 -32.53 12.78 -14.32
CA ALA A 122 -32.61 13.05 -15.75
C ALA A 122 -33.54 12.06 -16.46
N ARG A 123 -33.39 10.75 -16.15
CA ARG A 123 -34.27 9.71 -16.68
C ARG A 123 -35.72 9.92 -16.28
N ARG A 124 -35.97 10.24 -15.02
CA ARG A 124 -37.31 10.50 -14.50
C ARG A 124 -37.97 11.69 -15.19
N VAL A 125 -37.25 12.80 -15.37
CA VAL A 125 -37.76 14.01 -16.01
C VAL A 125 -37.98 13.80 -17.51
N ALA A 126 -37.10 13.04 -18.18
CA ALA A 126 -37.31 12.63 -19.57
C ALA A 126 -38.61 11.79 -19.73
N GLN A 127 -38.85 10.86 -18.81
CA GLN A 127 -40.10 10.08 -18.78
C GLN A 127 -41.33 10.96 -18.53
N GLU A 128 -41.27 11.91 -17.59
CA GLU A 128 -42.36 12.85 -17.32
C GLU A 128 -42.70 13.72 -18.54
N ARG A 129 -41.68 14.17 -19.29
CA ARG A 129 -41.83 14.93 -20.53
C ARG A 129 -42.13 14.07 -21.77
N LYS A 130 -42.10 12.75 -21.65
CA LYS A 130 -42.24 11.81 -22.77
C LYS A 130 -41.23 12.08 -23.90
N CYS A 131 -39.99 12.39 -23.54
CA CYS A 131 -38.89 12.52 -24.49
C CYS A 131 -37.83 11.46 -24.21
N ASP A 132 -37.04 11.12 -25.23
CA ASP A 132 -35.93 10.20 -25.06
C ASP A 132 -34.82 10.85 -24.24
N LEU A 133 -34.26 10.12 -23.28
CA LEU A 133 -33.12 10.58 -22.50
C LEU A 133 -31.94 10.88 -23.44
N GLY A 134 -31.36 12.06 -23.32
CA GLY A 134 -30.30 12.57 -24.19
C GLY A 134 -30.76 13.49 -25.31
N THR A 135 -32.06 13.71 -25.45
CA THR A 135 -32.64 14.71 -26.35
C THR A 135 -32.83 16.04 -25.62
N LEU A 136 -34.06 16.47 -25.36
CA LEU A 136 -34.36 17.70 -24.62
C LEU A 136 -33.79 17.69 -23.19
N VAL A 137 -33.82 16.53 -22.55
CA VAL A 137 -33.34 16.28 -21.19
C VAL A 137 -32.17 15.31 -21.24
N GLY A 138 -31.04 15.68 -20.65
CA GLY A 138 -29.82 14.88 -20.65
C GLY A 138 -29.09 14.87 -19.32
N TYR A 139 -28.00 14.11 -19.26
CA TYR A 139 -27.08 14.16 -18.13
C TYR A 139 -25.61 14.08 -18.56
N LYS A 140 -24.71 14.56 -17.69
CA LYS A 140 -23.26 14.40 -17.82
C LYS A 140 -22.60 14.17 -16.46
N VAL A 141 -22.01 13.00 -16.27
CA VAL A 141 -21.35 12.57 -15.03
C VAL A 141 -20.01 11.89 -15.31
N GLY A 142 -18.90 12.60 -15.09
CA GLY A 142 -17.58 12.13 -15.54
C GLY A 142 -17.55 11.94 -17.06
N LEU A 143 -17.18 10.75 -17.54
CA LEU A 143 -17.28 10.38 -18.97
C LEU A 143 -18.66 9.89 -19.42
N LYS A 144 -19.55 9.51 -18.50
CA LYS A 144 -20.90 9.03 -18.88
C LYS A 144 -21.77 10.24 -19.18
N GLU A 145 -22.10 10.41 -20.45
CA GLU A 145 -22.93 11.51 -20.91
C GLU A 145 -23.98 11.02 -21.90
N GLN A 146 -25.17 11.59 -21.80
CA GLN A 146 -26.27 11.33 -22.71
C GLN A 146 -26.98 12.66 -22.91
N HIS A 147 -26.51 13.41 -23.91
CA HIS A 147 -27.01 14.71 -24.32
C HIS A 147 -26.60 14.97 -25.78
N ASN A 148 -27.28 15.89 -26.44
CA ASN A 148 -27.00 16.29 -27.81
C ASN A 148 -27.21 17.82 -27.96
N GLU A 149 -27.17 18.32 -29.20
CA GLU A 149 -27.36 19.75 -29.50
C GLU A 149 -28.76 20.27 -29.15
N ASP A 150 -29.77 19.39 -29.05
CA ASP A 150 -31.16 19.72 -28.70
C ASP A 150 -31.37 19.78 -27.17
N THR A 151 -30.39 19.34 -26.36
CA THR A 151 -30.50 19.35 -24.91
C THR A 151 -30.58 20.79 -24.37
N ARG A 152 -31.63 21.07 -23.57
CA ARG A 152 -31.85 22.35 -22.90
C ARG A 152 -32.02 22.22 -21.39
N LEU A 153 -32.11 20.99 -20.89
CA LEU A 153 -32.07 20.67 -19.46
C LEU A 153 -31.04 19.58 -19.21
N LEU A 154 -29.90 19.96 -18.62
CA LEU A 154 -28.78 19.06 -18.37
C LEU A 154 -28.57 18.86 -16.86
N TYR A 155 -28.67 17.62 -16.39
CA TYR A 155 -28.31 17.24 -15.03
C TYR A 155 -26.85 16.81 -14.97
N VAL A 156 -26.08 17.41 -14.07
CA VAL A 156 -24.64 17.18 -13.97
C VAL A 156 -24.20 16.98 -12.54
N THR A 157 -23.08 16.29 -12.34
CA THR A 157 -22.41 16.35 -11.04
C THR A 157 -21.82 17.73 -10.78
N THR A 158 -21.75 18.17 -9.52
CA THR A 158 -21.13 19.45 -9.11
C THR A 158 -19.77 19.69 -9.78
N GLY A 159 -18.89 18.69 -9.76
CA GLY A 159 -17.56 18.77 -10.37
C GLY A 159 -17.54 18.98 -11.90
N VAL A 160 -18.57 18.54 -12.63
CA VAL A 160 -18.67 18.74 -14.09
C VAL A 160 -18.97 20.21 -14.40
N LEU A 161 -19.94 20.80 -13.70
CA LEU A 161 -20.24 22.22 -13.86
C LEU A 161 -19.04 23.06 -13.41
N LEU A 162 -18.47 22.75 -12.26
CA LEU A 162 -17.32 23.47 -11.71
C LEU A 162 -16.14 23.50 -12.69
N GLN A 163 -15.76 22.35 -13.26
CA GLN A 163 -14.69 22.30 -14.26
C GLN A 163 -15.01 23.12 -15.52
N SER A 164 -16.27 23.05 -15.99
CA SER A 164 -16.74 23.83 -17.13
C SER A 164 -16.55 25.33 -16.88
N LEU A 165 -16.97 25.82 -15.69
CA LEU A 165 -16.89 27.24 -15.33
C LEU A 165 -15.46 27.72 -15.06
N ILE A 166 -14.58 26.88 -14.50
CA ILE A 166 -13.17 27.22 -14.33
C ILE A 166 -12.50 27.40 -15.70
N ASN A 167 -12.81 26.53 -16.65
CA ASN A 167 -12.23 26.57 -17.99
C ASN A 167 -12.79 27.74 -18.82
N SER A 168 -14.11 27.94 -18.81
CA SER A 168 -14.77 29.00 -19.59
C SER A 168 -14.60 30.38 -18.95
N LYS A 169 -14.43 30.43 -17.62
CA LYS A 169 -14.46 31.65 -16.80
C LYS A 169 -15.73 32.50 -17.00
N THR A 170 -16.83 31.87 -17.40
CA THR A 170 -18.13 32.52 -17.63
C THR A 170 -19.29 31.51 -17.54
N MET A 171 -20.46 31.97 -17.09
CA MET A 171 -21.71 31.21 -17.10
C MET A 171 -22.63 31.60 -18.26
N ALA A 172 -22.20 32.49 -19.16
CA ALA A 172 -23.04 33.07 -20.22
C ALA A 172 -23.71 32.03 -21.15
N THR A 173 -23.18 30.80 -21.21
CA THR A 173 -23.78 29.67 -21.95
C THR A 173 -25.14 29.25 -21.40
N TYR A 174 -25.42 29.53 -20.12
CA TYR A 174 -26.63 29.09 -19.42
C TYR A 174 -27.54 30.27 -19.09
N THR A 175 -28.83 30.12 -19.33
CA THR A 175 -29.84 31.08 -18.86
C THR A 175 -30.16 30.87 -17.39
N HIS A 176 -30.16 29.60 -16.94
CA HIS A 176 -30.41 29.22 -15.56
C HIS A 176 -29.37 28.20 -15.06
N VAL A 177 -28.79 28.48 -13.89
CA VAL A 177 -27.91 27.58 -13.16
C VAL A 177 -28.60 27.20 -11.85
N ILE A 178 -28.91 25.93 -11.68
CA ILE A 178 -29.58 25.40 -10.50
C ILE A 178 -28.56 24.63 -9.67
N LEU A 179 -28.31 25.12 -8.47
CA LEU A 179 -27.46 24.47 -7.48
C LEU A 179 -28.34 23.72 -6.49
N ASP A 180 -28.48 22.41 -6.68
CA ASP A 180 -29.32 21.58 -5.83
C ASP A 180 -28.53 20.89 -4.71
N GLU A 181 -29.25 20.53 -3.64
CA GLU A 181 -28.72 19.90 -2.42
C GLU A 181 -27.59 20.74 -1.75
N VAL A 182 -27.67 22.08 -1.79
CA VAL A 182 -26.63 22.98 -1.22
C VAL A 182 -26.43 22.80 0.29
N HIS A 183 -27.36 22.14 0.97
CA HIS A 183 -27.30 21.84 2.40
C HIS A 183 -26.40 20.64 2.75
N GLU A 184 -25.91 19.86 1.77
CA GLU A 184 -24.89 18.82 2.03
C GLU A 184 -23.52 19.45 2.35
N ARG A 185 -23.30 20.73 2.01
CA ARG A 185 -22.08 21.51 2.32
C ARG A 185 -20.76 20.80 1.93
N GLU A 186 -20.79 20.10 0.79
CA GLU A 186 -19.62 19.47 0.16
C GLU A 186 -18.60 20.50 -0.32
N VAL A 187 -17.31 20.13 -0.36
CA VAL A 187 -16.22 21.06 -0.71
C VAL A 187 -16.40 21.63 -2.13
N ASP A 188 -16.72 20.78 -3.11
CA ASP A 188 -16.91 21.19 -4.50
C ASP A 188 -18.16 22.07 -4.66
N MET A 189 -19.20 21.87 -3.83
CA MET A 189 -20.40 22.72 -3.85
C MET A 189 -20.10 24.10 -3.26
N ASP A 190 -19.43 24.16 -2.10
CA ASP A 190 -19.03 25.42 -1.48
C ASP A 190 -18.10 26.22 -2.40
N PHE A 191 -17.14 25.56 -3.06
CA PHE A 191 -16.28 26.22 -4.03
C PHE A 191 -17.04 26.65 -5.31
N LEU A 192 -18.00 25.86 -5.78
CA LEU A 192 -18.87 26.27 -6.89
C LEU A 192 -19.70 27.52 -6.54
N LEU A 193 -20.19 27.65 -5.30
CA LEU A 193 -20.89 28.85 -4.84
C LEU A 193 -19.99 30.10 -4.92
N ILE A 194 -18.70 29.97 -4.61
CA ILE A 194 -17.71 31.06 -4.78
C ILE A 194 -17.59 31.46 -6.26
N VAL A 195 -17.37 30.47 -7.13
CA VAL A 195 -17.20 30.70 -8.58
C VAL A 195 -18.44 31.36 -9.17
N VAL A 196 -19.63 30.81 -8.88
CA VAL A 196 -20.92 31.34 -9.37
C VAL A 196 -21.12 32.78 -8.89
N ARG A 197 -20.89 33.07 -7.60
CA ARG A 197 -21.01 34.43 -7.05
C ARG A 197 -20.05 35.41 -7.75
N ARG A 198 -18.81 35.00 -7.96
CA ARG A 198 -17.80 35.82 -8.64
C ARG A 198 -18.17 36.09 -10.10
N LEU A 199 -18.61 35.07 -10.83
CA LEU A 199 -19.03 35.20 -12.24
C LEU A 199 -20.29 36.06 -12.39
N LEU A 200 -21.27 35.91 -11.49
CA LEU A 200 -22.46 36.78 -11.43
C LEU A 200 -22.07 38.25 -11.26
N SER A 201 -21.08 38.55 -10.41
CA SER A 201 -20.64 39.92 -10.14
C SER A 201 -19.83 40.55 -11.27
N THR A 202 -19.25 39.74 -12.17
CA THR A 202 -18.29 40.19 -13.18
C THR A 202 -18.89 40.17 -14.59
N ASN A 203 -19.02 38.98 -15.21
CA ASN A 203 -19.31 38.84 -16.64
C ASN A 203 -20.60 38.06 -16.96
N SER A 204 -21.29 37.50 -15.95
CA SER A 204 -22.45 36.61 -16.15
C SER A 204 -23.75 37.16 -15.55
N LYS A 205 -23.95 38.48 -15.61
CA LYS A 205 -25.06 39.19 -14.94
C LYS A 205 -26.47 38.80 -15.42
N LYS A 206 -26.59 38.28 -16.65
CA LYS A 206 -27.88 37.84 -17.24
C LYS A 206 -28.29 36.42 -16.79
N THR A 207 -27.36 35.60 -16.29
CA THR A 207 -27.65 34.23 -15.84
C THR A 207 -28.41 34.24 -14.51
N LYS A 208 -29.47 33.45 -14.43
CA LYS A 208 -30.29 33.28 -13.21
C LYS A 208 -29.77 32.11 -12.38
N VAL A 209 -29.63 32.30 -11.07
CA VAL A 209 -29.14 31.26 -10.15
C VAL A 209 -30.24 30.84 -9.17
N ILE A 210 -30.48 29.54 -9.06
CA ILE A 210 -31.47 28.99 -8.14
C ILE A 210 -30.76 28.05 -7.18
N LEU A 211 -30.83 28.35 -5.88
CA LEU A 211 -30.27 27.51 -4.81
C LEU A 211 -31.37 26.67 -4.19
N MET A 212 -31.25 25.35 -4.19
CA MET A 212 -32.27 24.46 -3.63
C MET A 212 -31.77 23.79 -2.35
N SER A 213 -32.54 23.94 -1.26
CA SER A 213 -32.22 23.38 0.06
C SER A 213 -33.42 22.66 0.68
N ALA A 214 -33.15 21.65 1.51
CA ALA A 214 -34.17 20.95 2.30
C ALA A 214 -34.28 21.47 3.75
N THR A 215 -33.29 22.22 4.25
CA THR A 215 -33.14 22.58 5.68
C THR A 215 -33.13 24.09 5.92
N ILE A 216 -33.02 24.51 7.20
CA ILE A 216 -33.21 25.88 7.70
C ILE A 216 -32.16 26.91 7.22
N ASP A 217 -31.01 26.50 6.70
CA ASP A 217 -29.91 27.42 6.32
C ASP A 217 -30.21 28.27 5.06
N ALA A 218 -31.45 28.33 4.59
CA ALA A 218 -31.87 29.17 3.48
C ALA A 218 -31.55 30.66 3.70
N LYS A 219 -31.57 31.13 4.95
CA LYS A 219 -31.16 32.49 5.31
C LYS A 219 -29.67 32.71 5.06
N GLY A 220 -28.79 31.78 5.44
CA GLY A 220 -27.36 31.88 5.18
C GLY A 220 -27.05 32.03 3.68
N PHE A 221 -27.69 31.24 2.83
CA PHE A 221 -27.58 31.39 1.37
C PHE A 221 -28.14 32.71 0.83
N SER A 222 -29.28 33.15 1.36
CA SER A 222 -29.91 34.43 0.97
C SER A 222 -28.99 35.62 1.26
N GLU A 223 -28.33 35.60 2.42
CA GLU A 223 -27.40 36.64 2.83
C GLU A 223 -26.08 36.59 2.07
N TYR A 224 -25.56 35.38 1.83
CA TYR A 224 -24.32 35.19 1.09
C TYR A 224 -24.38 35.76 -0.33
N PHE A 225 -25.54 35.67 -1.01
CA PHE A 225 -25.76 36.23 -2.34
C PHE A 225 -26.34 37.66 -2.35
N LYS A 226 -26.18 38.44 -1.25
CA LYS A 226 -26.57 39.86 -1.21
C LYS A 226 -25.92 40.66 -2.34
N ILE A 227 -26.74 41.39 -3.10
CA ILE A 227 -26.29 42.23 -4.23
C ILE A 227 -26.25 43.70 -3.78
N PRO A 228 -25.15 44.44 -4.02
CA PRO A 228 -25.10 45.87 -3.78
C PRO A 228 -26.09 46.64 -4.67
N LYS A 229 -26.88 47.53 -4.07
CA LYS A 229 -27.76 48.51 -4.73
C LYS A 229 -27.44 49.91 -4.21
N LYS A 230 -27.88 50.96 -4.92
CA LYS A 230 -27.72 52.37 -4.49
C LYS A 230 -28.27 52.63 -3.07
N SER A 231 -29.28 51.87 -2.63
CA SER A 231 -29.96 52.02 -1.34
C SER A 231 -29.56 50.98 -0.27
N GLY A 232 -28.46 50.22 -0.47
CA GLY A 232 -28.02 49.17 0.45
C GLY A 232 -27.85 47.81 -0.24
N TYR A 233 -28.03 46.71 0.50
CA TYR A 233 -27.90 45.35 -0.04
C TYR A 233 -29.28 44.70 -0.25
N LEU A 234 -29.49 44.08 -1.41
CA LEU A 234 -30.66 43.25 -1.67
C LEU A 234 -30.32 41.78 -1.40
N SER A 235 -30.94 41.16 -0.40
CA SER A 235 -30.85 39.71 -0.16
C SER A 235 -31.60 38.93 -1.23
N ALA A 236 -31.12 37.72 -1.56
CA ALA A 236 -31.85 36.85 -2.49
C ALA A 236 -33.17 36.38 -1.85
N PRO A 237 -34.32 36.47 -2.52
CA PRO A 237 -35.59 36.03 -1.95
C PRO A 237 -35.57 34.53 -1.60
N VAL A 238 -36.15 34.20 -0.45
CA VAL A 238 -36.35 32.82 0.01
C VAL A 238 -37.80 32.43 -0.21
N ILE A 239 -38.04 31.41 -1.03
CA ILE A 239 -39.35 30.80 -1.21
C ILE A 239 -39.39 29.53 -0.36
N SER A 240 -40.30 29.48 0.61
CA SER A 240 -40.51 28.31 1.45
C SER A 240 -41.73 27.54 0.95
N VAL A 241 -41.50 26.33 0.45
CA VAL A 241 -42.58 25.41 0.08
C VAL A 241 -43.02 24.67 1.34
N GLU A 242 -44.08 25.16 1.96
CA GLU A 242 -44.71 24.50 3.10
C GLU A 242 -45.39 23.20 2.65
N ARG A 243 -45.20 22.14 3.43
CA ARG A 243 -45.79 20.83 3.17
C ARG A 243 -46.73 20.49 4.33
N PRO A 244 -48.04 20.35 4.11
CA PRO A 244 -48.85 19.52 5.01
C PRO A 244 -48.29 18.10 4.91
N ARG A 245 -47.76 17.54 6.01
CA ARG A 245 -47.37 16.13 6.01
C ARG A 245 -48.64 15.29 5.79
N LEU A 246 -48.78 14.69 4.61
CA LEU A 246 -49.90 13.77 4.31
C LEU A 246 -49.95 12.58 5.29
N HIS A 247 -48.80 12.20 5.84
CA HIS A 247 -48.66 11.05 6.73
C HIS A 247 -47.81 11.39 7.96
N VAL A 248 -48.26 10.92 9.13
CA VAL A 248 -47.62 11.20 10.43
C VAL A 248 -46.40 10.29 10.60
N VAL A 249 -45.30 10.86 11.09
CA VAL A 249 -44.10 10.11 11.48
C VAL A 249 -43.92 10.24 12.98
N GLN A 250 -44.05 9.13 13.71
CA GLN A 250 -43.83 9.08 15.15
C GLN A 250 -42.34 8.89 15.44
N GLU A 251 -41.80 9.70 16.34
CA GLU A 251 -40.39 9.61 16.75
C GLU A 251 -40.29 9.01 18.15
N PHE A 252 -39.43 8.02 18.30
CA PHE A 252 -39.10 7.33 19.54
C PHE A 252 -37.60 7.44 19.77
N TYR A 253 -37.21 7.62 21.01
CA TYR A 253 -35.83 7.71 21.47
C TYR A 253 -35.44 6.48 22.28
N PHE A 254 -34.17 6.37 22.66
CA PHE A 254 -33.67 5.23 23.43
C PHE A 254 -34.42 5.05 24.75
N ASP A 255 -34.71 6.15 25.44
CA ASP A 255 -35.51 6.21 26.68
C ASP A 255 -36.98 5.84 26.49
N ASP A 256 -37.53 5.89 25.26
CA ASP A 256 -38.88 5.39 24.97
C ASP A 256 -38.91 3.84 24.83
N LEU A 257 -37.75 3.17 24.85
CA LEU A 257 -37.60 1.72 24.62
C LEU A 257 -37.52 0.88 25.89
N GLU A 258 -37.88 1.42 27.06
CA GLU A 258 -37.87 0.71 28.37
C GLU A 258 -38.52 -0.68 28.31
N LYS A 259 -39.56 -0.85 27.48
CA LYS A 259 -40.27 -2.13 27.27
C LYS A 259 -39.38 -3.25 26.71
N LEU A 260 -38.25 -2.94 26.08
CA LEU A 260 -37.26 -3.91 25.62
C LEU A 260 -36.39 -4.45 26.77
N LYS A 261 -36.59 -3.98 28.02
CA LYS A 261 -35.86 -4.36 29.25
C LYS A 261 -34.34 -4.27 29.05
N VAL A 262 -33.87 -3.09 28.68
CA VAL A 262 -32.46 -2.84 28.40
C VAL A 262 -31.80 -2.25 29.65
N ASP A 263 -30.94 -3.02 30.31
CA ASP A 263 -30.04 -2.52 31.36
C ASP A 263 -28.69 -2.14 30.72
N PHE A 264 -28.64 -0.97 30.09
CA PHE A 264 -27.47 -0.46 29.36
C PHE A 264 -27.49 1.07 29.33
N GLN A 265 -26.35 1.70 29.59
CA GLN A 265 -26.15 3.14 29.42
C GLN A 265 -25.25 3.41 28.22
N ILE A 266 -25.61 4.42 27.43
CA ILE A 266 -24.83 4.88 26.28
C ILE A 266 -23.69 5.78 26.80
N ASP A 267 -22.46 5.46 26.40
CA ASP A 267 -21.33 6.36 26.58
C ASP A 267 -21.35 7.43 25.48
N TYR A 268 -21.83 8.62 25.83
CA TYR A 268 -21.93 9.75 24.90
C TYR A 268 -20.59 10.43 24.61
N GLU A 269 -19.57 10.21 25.44
CA GLU A 269 -18.23 10.77 25.27
C GLU A 269 -17.40 9.97 24.24
N ALA A 270 -17.76 8.72 23.99
CA ALA A 270 -17.13 7.85 22.99
C ALA A 270 -18.11 7.41 21.88
N PRO A 271 -18.32 8.23 20.82
CA PRO A 271 -19.25 7.91 19.73
C PRO A 271 -18.95 6.56 19.08
N GLY A 272 -19.88 5.62 19.19
CA GLY A 272 -19.70 4.26 18.69
C GLY A 272 -20.91 3.38 18.92
N ILE A 273 -20.84 2.13 18.43
CA ILE A 273 -21.91 1.14 18.58
C ILE A 273 -21.38 -0.04 19.41
N SER A 274 -21.91 -0.21 20.62
CA SER A 274 -21.63 -1.37 21.47
C SER A 274 -22.33 -2.64 20.97
N GLU A 275 -21.90 -3.81 21.44
CA GLU A 275 -22.59 -5.09 21.11
C GLU A 275 -24.06 -5.08 21.56
N GLN A 276 -24.35 -4.46 22.70
CA GLN A 276 -25.69 -4.29 23.25
C GLN A 276 -26.55 -3.42 22.32
N MET A 277 -26.02 -2.33 21.77
CA MET A 277 -26.75 -1.46 20.85
C MET A 277 -27.14 -2.18 19.55
N TYR A 278 -26.26 -3.03 18.99
CA TYR A 278 -26.62 -3.90 17.85
C TYR A 278 -27.78 -4.85 18.19
N ASN A 279 -27.75 -5.46 19.37
CA ASN A 279 -28.81 -6.37 19.82
C ASN A 279 -30.16 -5.64 19.98
N ILE A 280 -30.15 -4.40 20.46
CA ILE A 280 -31.37 -3.57 20.59
C ILE A 280 -31.95 -3.24 19.21
N ALA A 281 -31.12 -2.79 18.27
CA ALA A 281 -31.55 -2.53 16.90
C ALA A 281 -32.12 -3.80 16.23
N ALA A 282 -31.49 -4.97 16.44
CA ALA A 282 -31.97 -6.23 15.91
C ALA A 282 -33.34 -6.62 16.52
N LYS A 283 -33.53 -6.43 17.83
CA LYS A 283 -34.83 -6.61 18.49
C LYS A 283 -35.89 -5.67 17.92
N LEU A 284 -35.55 -4.40 17.66
CA LEU A 284 -36.47 -3.44 17.02
C LEU A 284 -36.91 -3.88 15.64
N VAL A 285 -36.01 -4.45 14.83
CA VAL A 285 -36.37 -5.03 13.52
C VAL A 285 -37.41 -6.13 13.67
N VAL A 286 -37.22 -7.04 14.64
CA VAL A 286 -38.20 -8.11 14.94
C VAL A 286 -39.53 -7.50 15.38
N VAL A 287 -39.53 -6.51 16.29
CA VAL A 287 -40.76 -5.82 16.72
C VAL A 287 -41.48 -5.18 15.54
N CYS A 288 -40.75 -4.46 14.67
CA CYS A 288 -41.32 -3.82 13.48
C CYS A 288 -41.94 -4.82 12.50
N ASP A 289 -41.39 -6.03 12.41
CA ASP A 289 -41.94 -7.11 11.56
C ASP A 289 -43.26 -7.69 12.08
N HIS A 290 -43.47 -7.67 13.41
CA HIS A 290 -44.65 -8.20 14.10
C HIS A 290 -45.79 -7.19 14.31
N LEU A 291 -45.57 -5.90 14.00
CA LEU A 291 -46.67 -4.92 14.02
C LEU A 291 -47.79 -5.36 13.06
N LYS A 292 -49.02 -5.47 13.56
CA LYS A 292 -50.19 -6.02 12.82
C LYS A 292 -50.77 -5.07 11.78
N GLY A 293 -51.43 -5.67 10.78
CA GLY A 293 -52.10 -5.10 9.59
C GLY A 293 -53.02 -3.89 9.80
N GLN A 294 -53.57 -3.64 10.99
CA GLN A 294 -54.48 -2.49 11.20
C GLN A 294 -53.81 -1.12 10.93
N GLU A 295 -52.46 -1.06 10.92
CA GLU A 295 -51.69 0.14 10.50
C GLU A 295 -51.22 0.10 9.03
N PHE A 296 -51.50 -0.98 8.30
CA PHE A 296 -51.12 -1.21 6.91
C PHE A 296 -52.42 -1.29 6.13
N GLY A 297 -52.93 -0.16 5.62
CA GLY A 297 -54.16 -0.19 4.80
C GLY A 297 -54.11 -1.36 3.81
N ASP A 298 -55.21 -2.10 3.67
CA ASP A 298 -55.33 -3.45 3.08
C ASP A 298 -54.82 -3.63 1.63
N SER A 299 -54.06 -2.69 1.08
CA SER A 299 -53.68 -2.58 -0.32
C SER A 299 -52.23 -2.97 -0.64
N LEU A 300 -51.40 -3.42 0.32
CA LEU A 300 -50.00 -3.79 0.05
C LEU A 300 -49.78 -5.30 0.10
N GLU A 301 -49.36 -5.90 -1.03
CA GLU A 301 -48.99 -7.33 -1.14
C GLU A 301 -47.72 -7.72 -0.36
N TYR A 302 -47.00 -6.74 0.20
CA TYR A 302 -45.70 -6.91 0.84
C TYR A 302 -45.59 -6.10 2.13
N LYS A 303 -44.68 -6.50 3.02
CA LYS A 303 -44.41 -5.76 4.26
C LYS A 303 -43.55 -4.51 3.94
N PRO A 304 -43.93 -3.31 4.40
CA PRO A 304 -43.13 -2.10 4.26
C PRO A 304 -41.71 -2.22 4.84
N SER A 305 -40.79 -1.47 4.24
CA SER A 305 -39.36 -1.58 4.48
C SER A 305 -38.87 -0.86 5.74
N ILE A 306 -37.74 -1.35 6.26
CA ILE A 306 -36.96 -0.74 7.33
C ILE A 306 -35.65 -0.21 6.74
N ILE A 307 -35.21 0.97 7.15
CA ILE A 307 -33.85 1.46 6.91
C ILE A 307 -33.12 1.66 8.24
N ILE A 308 -31.86 1.24 8.30
CA ILE A 308 -30.99 1.37 9.48
C ILE A 308 -29.78 2.20 9.09
N PHE A 309 -29.57 3.35 9.75
CA PHE A 309 -28.43 4.22 9.50
C PHE A 309 -27.25 3.88 10.41
N LEU A 310 -26.12 3.53 9.80
CA LEU A 310 -24.88 3.08 10.43
C LEU A 310 -23.71 3.95 9.94
N PRO A 311 -22.69 4.23 10.78
CA PRO A 311 -21.64 5.17 10.40
C PRO A 311 -20.67 4.63 9.33
N GLY A 312 -20.57 3.31 9.16
CA GLY A 312 -19.62 2.72 8.23
C GLY A 312 -19.88 1.27 7.86
N ILE A 313 -19.04 0.75 6.95
CA ILE A 313 -19.16 -0.60 6.38
C ILE A 313 -18.97 -1.69 7.43
N ASN A 314 -17.99 -1.54 8.34
CA ASN A 314 -17.76 -2.48 9.43
C ASN A 314 -18.99 -2.61 10.33
N GLU A 315 -19.67 -1.49 10.57
CA GLU A 315 -20.89 -1.45 11.37
C GLU A 315 -22.08 -2.07 10.63
N ILE A 316 -22.14 -1.93 9.30
CA ILE A 316 -23.10 -2.64 8.45
C ILE A 316 -22.91 -4.16 8.53
N GLU A 317 -21.67 -4.64 8.43
CA GLU A 317 -21.37 -6.07 8.54
C GLU A 317 -21.70 -6.63 9.94
N LYS A 318 -21.37 -5.88 11.00
CA LYS A 318 -21.75 -6.25 12.37
C LYS A 318 -23.26 -6.28 12.59
N MET A 319 -24.00 -5.30 12.04
CA MET A 319 -25.46 -5.25 12.14
C MET A 319 -26.12 -6.41 11.40
N GLU A 320 -25.63 -6.76 10.20
CA GLU A 320 -26.06 -7.95 9.47
C GLU A 320 -25.85 -9.21 10.31
N GLY A 321 -24.65 -9.41 10.85
CA GLY A 321 -24.36 -10.56 11.72
C GLY A 321 -25.23 -10.61 12.99
N ALA A 322 -25.54 -9.44 13.59
CA ALA A 322 -26.43 -9.36 14.74
C ALA A 322 -27.89 -9.73 14.38
N LEU A 323 -28.38 -9.31 13.21
CA LEU A 323 -29.69 -9.70 12.69
C LEU A 323 -29.75 -11.21 12.45
N GLU A 324 -28.78 -11.77 11.71
CA GLU A 324 -28.73 -13.21 11.41
C GLU A 324 -28.68 -14.06 12.67
N LYS A 325 -27.82 -13.68 13.64
CA LYS A 325 -27.70 -14.36 14.94
C LYS A 325 -29.01 -14.34 15.71
N LEU A 326 -29.70 -13.21 15.77
CA LEU A 326 -30.98 -13.10 16.46
C LEU A 326 -32.07 -13.92 15.75
N ILE A 327 -32.19 -13.82 14.42
CA ILE A 327 -33.17 -14.57 13.61
C ILE A 327 -32.95 -16.09 13.74
N ALA A 328 -31.70 -16.55 13.84
CA ALA A 328 -31.38 -17.95 14.08
C ALA A 328 -31.76 -18.44 15.48
N SER A 329 -31.78 -17.55 16.48
CA SER A 329 -32.14 -17.90 17.87
C SER A 329 -33.66 -18.05 18.11
N ILE A 330 -34.50 -17.54 17.21
CA ILE A 330 -35.97 -17.63 17.32
C ILE A 330 -36.42 -19.04 16.94
N GLN A 331 -36.79 -19.84 17.95
CA GLN A 331 -37.22 -21.24 17.77
C GLN A 331 -38.59 -21.37 17.08
N ASN A 332 -39.52 -20.46 17.35
CA ASN A 332 -40.86 -20.51 16.78
C ASN A 332 -40.85 -19.98 15.35
N ALA A 333 -41.06 -20.87 14.37
CA ALA A 333 -41.10 -20.52 12.95
C ALA A 333 -42.13 -19.43 12.62
N ALA A 334 -43.28 -19.38 13.33
CA ALA A 334 -44.30 -18.36 13.12
C ALA A 334 -43.88 -16.96 13.61
N GLN A 335 -42.91 -16.87 14.52
CA GLN A 335 -42.34 -15.60 15.01
C GLN A 335 -41.05 -15.22 14.28
N ARG A 336 -40.57 -16.07 13.36
CA ARG A 336 -39.31 -15.83 12.65
C ARG A 336 -39.57 -14.86 11.49
N PRO A 337 -38.96 -13.67 11.46
CA PRO A 337 -39.20 -12.71 10.40
C PRO A 337 -38.55 -13.15 9.08
N ASN A 338 -39.26 -13.04 7.97
CA ASN A 338 -38.71 -13.26 6.63
C ASN A 338 -38.09 -11.95 6.11
N LEU A 339 -36.78 -11.78 6.32
CA LEU A 339 -36.06 -10.54 6.04
C LEU A 339 -35.23 -10.62 4.74
N LEU A 340 -35.37 -9.61 3.89
CA LEU A 340 -34.45 -9.33 2.79
C LEU A 340 -33.47 -8.24 3.26
N ILE A 341 -32.29 -8.65 3.72
CA ILE A 341 -31.25 -7.73 4.19
C ILE A 341 -30.47 -7.20 2.99
N MET A 342 -30.37 -5.88 2.86
CA MET A 342 -29.66 -5.20 1.79
C MET A 342 -28.68 -4.18 2.37
N LYS A 343 -27.47 -4.11 1.82
CA LYS A 343 -26.47 -3.11 2.19
C LYS A 343 -26.58 -1.91 1.25
N LEU A 344 -26.33 -0.71 1.76
CA LEU A 344 -26.33 0.52 0.99
C LEU A 344 -25.25 1.50 1.48
N HIS A 345 -24.11 1.54 0.79
CA HIS A 345 -23.01 2.47 1.09
C HIS A 345 -22.32 2.96 -0.19
N SER A 346 -21.57 4.06 -0.11
CA SER A 346 -20.94 4.73 -1.28
C SER A 346 -20.00 3.84 -2.08
N THR A 347 -19.35 2.88 -1.43
CA THR A 347 -18.47 1.92 -2.11
C THR A 347 -19.24 0.76 -2.76
N LEU A 348 -20.58 0.75 -2.72
CA LEU A 348 -21.36 -0.15 -3.56
C LEU A 348 -21.49 0.44 -4.95
N PRO A 349 -21.37 -0.37 -5.99
CA PRO A 349 -21.56 0.03 -7.39
C PRO A 349 -23.03 0.31 -7.72
N ALA A 350 -23.24 1.10 -8.80
CA ALA A 350 -24.53 1.70 -9.13
C ALA A 350 -25.69 0.69 -9.30
N ASP A 351 -25.44 -0.49 -9.87
CA ASP A 351 -26.48 -1.51 -10.04
C ASP A 351 -26.96 -2.12 -8.71
N ASP A 352 -26.04 -2.32 -7.75
CA ASP A 352 -26.39 -2.86 -6.43
C ASP A 352 -27.08 -1.79 -5.59
N GLN A 353 -26.64 -0.52 -5.73
CA GLN A 353 -27.38 0.61 -5.18
C GLN A 353 -28.80 0.68 -5.77
N THR A 354 -28.97 0.38 -7.07
CA THR A 354 -30.28 0.39 -7.73
C THR A 354 -31.20 -0.74 -7.25
N ALA A 355 -30.64 -1.85 -6.77
CA ALA A 355 -31.43 -2.96 -6.25
C ALA A 355 -32.33 -2.56 -5.07
N VAL A 356 -31.96 -1.53 -4.29
CA VAL A 356 -32.75 -1.07 -3.13
C VAL A 356 -34.13 -0.51 -3.52
N PHE A 357 -34.30 -0.10 -4.78
CA PHE A 357 -35.58 0.37 -5.33
C PHE A 357 -36.55 -0.77 -5.69
N ARG A 358 -36.09 -2.03 -5.75
CA ARG A 358 -36.96 -3.18 -6.00
C ARG A 358 -37.86 -3.42 -4.78
N LYS A 359 -39.13 -3.76 -5.04
CA LYS A 359 -40.09 -4.14 -4.00
C LYS A 359 -39.72 -5.53 -3.45
N PRO A 360 -39.89 -5.79 -2.14
CA PRO A 360 -39.70 -7.13 -1.57
C PRO A 360 -40.78 -8.10 -2.08
N GLY A 361 -40.51 -9.41 -1.94
CA GLY A 361 -41.49 -10.45 -2.27
C GLY A 361 -42.68 -10.50 -1.29
N PRO A 362 -43.72 -11.29 -1.60
CA PRO A 362 -44.89 -11.44 -0.73
C PRO A 362 -44.50 -11.92 0.68
N ASN A 363 -45.08 -11.31 1.71
CA ASN A 363 -44.78 -11.58 3.13
C ASN A 363 -43.29 -11.42 3.54
N GLN A 364 -42.44 -10.87 2.69
CA GLN A 364 -41.05 -10.55 2.99
C GLN A 364 -40.91 -9.08 3.40
N ARG A 365 -40.04 -8.79 4.36
CA ARG A 365 -39.70 -7.43 4.78
C ARG A 365 -38.28 -7.08 4.37
N LYS A 366 -38.12 -6.01 3.61
CA LYS A 366 -36.80 -5.49 3.21
C LYS A 366 -36.20 -4.63 4.33
N VAL A 367 -34.95 -4.92 4.68
CA VAL A 367 -34.16 -4.20 5.70
C VAL A 367 -32.91 -3.64 5.02
N ILE A 368 -32.82 -2.32 4.91
CA ILE A 368 -31.73 -1.61 4.24
C ILE A 368 -30.75 -1.13 5.31
N LEU A 369 -29.55 -1.69 5.35
CA LEU A 369 -28.44 -1.26 6.20
C LEU A 369 -27.63 -0.21 5.45
N SER A 370 -27.73 1.07 5.84
CA SER A 370 -27.19 2.17 5.06
C SER A 370 -26.23 3.07 5.83
N THR A 371 -25.24 3.62 5.12
CA THR A 371 -24.49 4.81 5.57
C THR A 371 -25.31 6.10 5.30
N ASN A 372 -24.70 7.27 5.46
CA ASN A 372 -25.29 8.55 5.05
C ASN A 372 -25.65 8.65 3.54
N ILE A 373 -25.30 7.66 2.71
CA ILE A 373 -25.74 7.63 1.31
C ILE A 373 -27.27 7.63 1.15
N ALA A 374 -28.06 7.06 2.07
CA ALA A 374 -29.52 7.14 1.95
C ALA A 374 -30.11 8.41 2.57
N GLU A 375 -29.27 9.29 3.12
CA GLU A 375 -29.69 10.45 3.89
C GLU A 375 -30.34 11.54 3.05
N SER A 376 -29.82 11.78 1.84
CA SER A 376 -30.24 12.79 0.84
C SER A 376 -30.38 12.13 -0.54
N SER A 377 -31.03 12.81 -1.51
CA SER A 377 -31.14 12.49 -2.96
C SER A 377 -31.65 11.10 -3.44
N ILE A 378 -31.47 10.02 -2.68
CA ILE A 378 -31.97 8.67 -2.97
C ILE A 378 -33.33 8.45 -2.30
N THR A 379 -34.34 8.11 -3.09
CA THR A 379 -35.73 7.96 -2.64
C THR A 379 -36.22 6.53 -2.75
N VAL A 380 -36.25 5.80 -1.63
CA VAL A 380 -36.90 4.48 -1.55
C VAL A 380 -38.34 4.69 -1.07
N PRO A 381 -39.37 4.42 -1.90
CA PRO A 381 -40.75 4.84 -1.61
C PRO A 381 -41.43 4.05 -0.49
N ASP A 382 -40.98 2.81 -0.22
CA ASP A 382 -41.64 1.86 0.68
C ASP A 382 -41.08 1.84 2.11
N ILE A 383 -40.25 2.82 2.50
CA ILE A 383 -39.72 2.94 3.88
C ILE A 383 -40.84 3.38 4.83
N LYS A 384 -41.16 2.52 5.82
CA LYS A 384 -42.07 2.84 6.94
C LYS A 384 -41.32 3.06 8.25
N PHE A 385 -40.20 2.37 8.44
CA PHE A 385 -39.43 2.42 9.69
C PHE A 385 -38.00 2.88 9.45
N VAL A 386 -37.54 3.83 10.26
CA VAL A 386 -36.15 4.28 10.31
C VAL A 386 -35.58 3.90 11.67
N ILE A 387 -34.43 3.25 11.69
CA ILE A 387 -33.63 3.03 12.91
C ILE A 387 -32.33 3.82 12.72
N ASP A 388 -32.07 4.81 13.57
CA ASP A 388 -30.93 5.69 13.43
C ASP A 388 -30.05 5.60 14.68
N PHE A 389 -28.83 5.11 14.52
CA PHE A 389 -27.82 5.17 15.59
C PHE A 389 -27.35 6.60 15.88
N CYS A 390 -27.77 7.59 15.08
CA CYS A 390 -27.39 8.99 15.19
C CYS A 390 -25.89 9.20 15.09
N LEU A 391 -25.18 8.30 14.39
CA LEU A 391 -23.75 8.37 14.13
C LEU A 391 -23.49 8.63 12.66
N GLN A 392 -22.32 9.20 12.38
CA GLN A 392 -21.77 9.37 11.05
C GLN A 392 -20.25 9.18 11.07
N ARG A 393 -19.66 8.96 9.90
CA ARG A 393 -18.21 8.92 9.75
C ARG A 393 -17.78 10.06 8.83
N ILE A 394 -16.98 10.97 9.37
CA ILE A 394 -16.53 12.18 8.67
C ILE A 394 -15.02 12.11 8.41
N LEU A 395 -14.60 12.72 7.29
CA LEU A 395 -13.18 12.93 6.98
C LEU A 395 -12.74 14.24 7.63
N VAL A 396 -11.67 14.16 8.42
CA VAL A 396 -11.04 15.28 9.11
C VAL A 396 -9.55 15.26 8.78
N THR A 397 -9.02 16.40 8.35
CA THR A 397 -7.59 16.61 8.09
C THR A 397 -6.96 17.34 9.27
N ASP A 398 -5.81 16.85 9.71
CA ASP A 398 -5.00 17.50 10.72
C ASP A 398 -4.31 18.74 10.14
N THR A 399 -4.51 19.90 10.76
CA THR A 399 -3.96 21.18 10.29
C THR A 399 -2.44 21.16 10.16
N LEU A 400 -1.71 20.48 11.06
CA LEU A 400 -0.24 20.52 11.08
C LEU A 400 0.38 19.57 10.05
N THR A 401 -0.09 18.32 10.02
CA THR A 401 0.49 17.24 9.22
C THR A 401 -0.21 17.01 7.87
N ASN A 402 -1.36 17.66 7.63
CA ASN A 402 -2.25 17.38 6.49
C ASN A 402 -2.68 15.90 6.38
N PHE A 403 -2.52 15.09 7.44
CA PHE A 403 -2.98 13.72 7.44
C PHE A 403 -4.49 13.66 7.63
N SER A 404 -5.13 12.77 6.87
CA SER A 404 -6.57 12.59 6.91
C SER A 404 -6.97 11.42 7.81
N THR A 405 -8.02 11.63 8.60
CA THR A 405 -8.60 10.62 9.50
C THR A 405 -10.10 10.51 9.25
N LEU A 406 -10.59 9.28 9.17
CA LEU A 406 -12.02 9.02 9.25
C LEU A 406 -12.42 8.87 10.73
N ARG A 407 -13.14 9.86 11.26
CA ARG A 407 -13.63 9.86 12.66
C ARG A 407 -15.10 9.49 12.71
N THR A 408 -15.47 8.66 13.68
CA THR A 408 -16.87 8.40 14.00
C THR A 408 -17.33 9.46 14.99
N GLU A 409 -18.41 10.17 14.66
CA GLU A 409 -18.98 11.23 15.48
C GLU A 409 -20.50 11.12 15.50
N TRP A 410 -21.13 11.80 16.45
CA TRP A 410 -22.58 11.97 16.45
C TRP A 410 -22.99 12.80 15.21
N ALA A 411 -24.00 12.33 14.48
CA ALA A 411 -24.57 13.06 13.36
C ALA A 411 -25.28 14.32 13.88
N SER A 412 -25.36 15.39 13.09
CA SER A 412 -26.11 16.57 13.54
C SER A 412 -27.63 16.30 13.57
N LYS A 413 -28.37 17.11 14.35
CA LYS A 413 -29.84 17.12 14.35
C LYS A 413 -30.40 17.21 12.93
N SER A 414 -29.83 18.09 12.10
CA SER A 414 -30.23 18.27 10.70
C SER A 414 -30.06 16.99 9.89
N ASN A 415 -28.96 16.25 10.07
CA ASN A 415 -28.74 14.97 9.39
C ASN A 415 -29.79 13.94 9.84
N CYS A 416 -30.00 13.80 11.15
CA CYS A 416 -30.99 12.85 11.66
C CYS A 416 -32.44 13.21 11.27
N ILE A 417 -32.78 14.49 11.12
CA ILE A 417 -34.07 14.93 10.57
C ILE A 417 -34.21 14.53 9.09
N GLN A 418 -33.15 14.62 8.29
CA GLN A 418 -33.17 14.14 6.91
C GLN A 418 -33.34 12.61 6.81
N ARG A 419 -32.69 11.88 7.72
CA ARG A 419 -32.85 10.42 7.88
C ARG A 419 -34.28 10.06 8.27
N ALA A 420 -34.86 10.79 9.23
CA ALA A 420 -36.27 10.65 9.63
C ALA A 420 -37.24 10.92 8.45
N GLY A 421 -36.94 11.90 7.61
CA GLY A 421 -37.71 12.23 6.39
C GLY A 421 -37.73 11.15 5.29
N ARG A 422 -37.09 10.01 5.52
CA ARG A 422 -37.19 8.82 4.66
C ARG A 422 -38.46 8.01 4.95
N ALA A 423 -39.02 8.11 6.16
CA ALA A 423 -40.34 7.58 6.50
C ALA A 423 -41.46 8.62 6.20
N GLY A 424 -42.72 8.18 6.19
CA GLY A 424 -43.86 9.10 6.03
C GLY A 424 -44.21 9.49 4.59
N ARG A 425 -43.67 8.78 3.59
CA ARG A 425 -43.82 9.16 2.16
C ARG A 425 -45.06 8.59 1.51
N LEU A 426 -45.25 7.28 1.61
CA LEU A 426 -46.42 6.54 1.09
C LEU A 426 -47.46 6.26 2.18
N MET A 427 -47.03 6.27 3.45
CA MET A 427 -47.85 5.92 4.62
C MET A 427 -47.22 6.48 5.89
N SER A 428 -47.98 6.50 6.99
CA SER A 428 -47.46 6.88 8.31
C SER A 428 -46.34 5.94 8.75
N GLY A 429 -45.30 6.50 9.36
CA GLY A 429 -44.07 5.78 9.70
C GLY A 429 -43.61 5.99 11.14
N ARG A 430 -42.54 5.28 11.52
CA ARG A 430 -41.89 5.43 12.83
C ARG A 430 -40.39 5.59 12.67
N VAL A 431 -39.80 6.44 13.51
CA VAL A 431 -38.35 6.68 13.57
C VAL A 431 -37.90 6.32 14.98
N TYR A 432 -36.89 5.47 15.09
CA TYR A 432 -36.26 5.07 16.34
C TYR A 432 -34.84 5.61 16.37
N ARG A 433 -34.60 6.64 17.18
CA ARG A 433 -33.27 7.21 17.41
C ARG A 433 -32.66 6.49 18.61
N LEU A 434 -31.53 5.82 18.41
CA LEU A 434 -30.87 5.02 19.45
C LEU A 434 -29.95 5.87 20.34
N VAL A 435 -30.48 7.02 20.77
CA VAL A 435 -29.92 7.96 21.74
C VAL A 435 -31.06 8.51 22.59
N ASP A 436 -30.76 9.00 23.79
CA ASP A 436 -31.75 9.60 24.68
C ASP A 436 -32.30 10.89 24.10
N ARG A 437 -33.58 11.17 24.36
CA ARG A 437 -34.23 12.41 23.92
C ARG A 437 -33.48 13.66 24.39
N ARG A 438 -33.06 13.69 25.65
CA ARG A 438 -32.32 14.82 26.22
C ARG A 438 -31.00 15.07 25.49
N PHE A 439 -30.28 14.01 25.14
CA PHE A 439 -29.03 14.12 24.38
C PHE A 439 -29.31 14.66 22.96
N PHE A 440 -30.33 14.12 22.29
CA PHE A 440 -30.73 14.61 20.98
C PHE A 440 -31.15 16.08 21.01
N GLU A 441 -31.94 16.51 21.99
CA GLU A 441 -32.47 17.88 22.06
C GLU A 441 -31.43 18.91 22.52
N ASN A 442 -30.55 18.56 23.47
CA ASN A 442 -29.70 19.54 24.15
C ASN A 442 -28.21 19.44 23.80
N ASN A 443 -27.71 18.26 23.43
CA ASN A 443 -26.27 18.02 23.28
C ASN A 443 -25.81 17.82 21.83
N MET A 444 -26.66 17.31 20.94
CA MET A 444 -26.30 17.15 19.53
C MET A 444 -26.26 18.48 18.79
N ASP A 445 -25.24 18.65 17.94
CA ASP A 445 -25.07 19.82 17.09
C ASP A 445 -26.26 20.02 16.15
N VAL A 446 -26.59 21.27 15.87
CA VAL A 446 -27.71 21.61 14.98
C VAL A 446 -27.41 21.21 13.53
N SER A 447 -26.19 21.43 13.07
CA SER A 447 -25.71 21.16 11.72
C SER A 447 -24.26 20.68 11.73
N THR A 448 -23.89 19.80 10.81
CA THR A 448 -22.51 19.35 10.64
C THR A 448 -21.64 20.46 10.06
N SER A 449 -20.39 20.55 10.49
CA SER A 449 -19.41 21.49 9.94
C SER A 449 -19.21 21.28 8.43
N PRO A 450 -19.18 22.34 7.61
CA PRO A 450 -18.94 22.24 6.16
C PRO A 450 -17.67 21.48 5.83
N GLU A 451 -17.67 20.73 4.73
CA GLU A 451 -16.52 19.89 4.35
C GLU A 451 -15.26 20.72 4.09
N ILE A 452 -15.41 21.93 3.56
CA ILE A 452 -14.30 22.84 3.30
C ILE A 452 -13.52 23.23 4.57
N LEU A 453 -14.10 23.04 5.77
CA LEU A 453 -13.44 23.30 7.04
C LEU A 453 -12.71 22.08 7.63
N ARG A 454 -12.89 20.89 7.05
CA ARG A 454 -12.41 19.62 7.63
C ARG A 454 -11.74 18.68 6.64
N CYS A 455 -12.02 18.79 5.36
CA CYS A 455 -11.48 17.91 4.33
C CYS A 455 -10.20 18.50 3.70
N PRO A 456 -9.38 17.67 3.02
CA PRO A 456 -8.22 18.14 2.29
C PRO A 456 -8.57 19.20 1.22
N LEU A 457 -7.77 20.27 1.15
CA LEU A 457 -8.05 21.46 0.32
C LEU A 457 -7.23 21.51 -0.98
N GLU A 458 -6.38 20.53 -1.27
CA GLU A 458 -5.39 20.58 -2.35
C GLU A 458 -6.03 20.82 -3.71
N THR A 459 -7.06 20.03 -4.02
CA THR A 459 -7.76 20.12 -5.30
C THR A 459 -8.48 21.46 -5.45
N VAL A 460 -9.00 22.00 -4.34
CA VAL A 460 -9.76 23.26 -4.32
C VAL A 460 -8.82 24.45 -4.45
N VAL A 461 -7.65 24.42 -3.81
CA VAL A 461 -6.59 25.41 -3.99
C VAL A 461 -6.09 25.43 -5.44
N LEU A 462 -5.86 24.26 -6.05
CA LEU A 462 -5.48 24.18 -7.47
C LEU A 462 -6.56 24.74 -8.39
N LYS A 463 -7.84 24.42 -8.14
CA LYS A 463 -8.98 24.98 -8.88
C LYS A 463 -9.10 26.50 -8.70
N ALA A 464 -8.86 27.02 -7.49
CA ALA A 464 -8.82 28.46 -7.22
C ALA A 464 -7.71 29.15 -8.02
N LYS A 465 -6.54 28.52 -8.13
CA LYS A 465 -5.45 29.04 -8.96
C LYS A 465 -5.79 29.04 -10.45
N LEU A 466 -6.43 27.98 -10.96
CA LEU A 466 -6.88 27.90 -12.36
C LEU A 466 -7.93 28.95 -12.74
N LEU A 467 -8.72 29.42 -11.77
CA LEU A 467 -9.72 30.46 -12.00
C LEU A 467 -9.07 31.80 -12.40
N GLU A 468 -7.83 32.06 -11.96
CA GLU A 468 -7.05 33.26 -12.27
C GLU A 468 -7.78 34.58 -11.90
N MET A 469 -8.49 34.58 -10.77
CA MET A 469 -9.28 35.74 -10.28
C MET A 469 -8.80 36.31 -8.93
N GLY A 470 -7.64 35.87 -8.45
CA GLY A 470 -7.07 36.22 -7.16
C GLY A 470 -6.13 35.13 -6.65
N THR A 471 -5.49 35.37 -5.50
CA THR A 471 -4.72 34.33 -4.80
C THR A 471 -5.69 33.30 -4.18
N PRO A 472 -5.27 32.05 -3.96
CA PRO A 472 -6.15 31.05 -3.34
C PRO A 472 -6.77 31.49 -2.01
N PRO A 473 -6.03 32.10 -1.05
CA PRO A 473 -6.66 32.63 0.17
C PRO A 473 -7.72 33.69 -0.11
N SER A 474 -7.49 34.60 -1.05
CA SER A 474 -8.47 35.65 -1.39
C SER A 474 -9.75 35.09 -2.01
N ILE A 475 -9.64 34.03 -2.81
CA ILE A 475 -10.80 33.36 -3.42
C ILE A 475 -11.54 32.54 -2.38
N LEU A 476 -10.82 31.78 -1.54
CA LEU A 476 -11.44 30.92 -0.52
C LEU A 476 -12.03 31.72 0.65
N ALA A 477 -11.51 32.92 0.92
CA ALA A 477 -12.11 33.88 1.85
C ALA A 477 -13.53 34.32 1.41
N LEU A 478 -13.88 34.16 0.13
CA LEU A 478 -15.22 34.43 -0.36
C LEU A 478 -16.22 33.34 -0.01
N ALA A 479 -15.79 32.18 0.53
CA ALA A 479 -16.71 31.10 0.91
C ALA A 479 -17.69 31.52 2.01
N MET A 480 -18.84 30.85 2.09
CA MET A 480 -19.82 31.10 3.15
C MET A 480 -19.25 30.83 4.55
N ALA A 481 -18.44 29.78 4.66
CA ALA A 481 -17.63 29.48 5.83
C ALA A 481 -16.17 29.35 5.34
N PRO A 482 -15.37 30.42 5.40
CA PRO A 482 -14.01 30.39 4.89
C PRO A 482 -13.16 29.40 5.70
N PRO A 483 -12.34 28.56 5.04
CA PRO A 483 -11.40 27.69 5.73
C PRO A 483 -10.38 28.50 6.54
N ASN A 484 -9.78 27.86 7.54
CA ASN A 484 -8.70 28.50 8.30
C ASN A 484 -7.54 28.86 7.35
N LEU A 485 -7.00 30.06 7.53
CA LEU A 485 -5.83 30.52 6.78
C LEU A 485 -4.63 29.59 6.98
N ASP A 486 -4.46 28.98 8.15
CA ASP A 486 -3.41 28.00 8.40
C ASP A 486 -3.59 26.73 7.55
N ASP A 487 -4.83 26.22 7.42
CA ASP A 487 -5.12 25.06 6.57
C ASP A 487 -4.85 25.38 5.10
N ILE A 488 -5.24 26.57 4.63
CA ILE A 488 -4.94 27.03 3.26
C ILE A 488 -3.42 27.14 3.07
N ARG A 489 -2.71 27.78 4.01
CA ARG A 489 -1.25 27.92 3.95
C ARG A 489 -0.58 26.56 3.87
N ASN A 490 -0.91 25.64 4.77
CA ASN A 490 -0.29 24.33 4.84
C ASN A 490 -0.63 23.49 3.60
N THR A 491 -1.83 23.63 3.05
CA THR A 491 -2.21 23.04 1.75
C THR A 491 -1.36 23.59 0.60
N ILE A 492 -1.10 24.90 0.56
CA ILE A 492 -0.25 25.53 -0.45
C ILE A 492 1.20 25.05 -0.32
N LEU A 493 1.71 24.92 0.90
CA LEU A 493 3.03 24.34 1.16
C LEU A 493 3.08 22.88 0.69
N LEU A 494 2.07 22.07 0.99
CA LEU A 494 1.96 20.70 0.47
C LEU A 494 1.95 20.66 -1.07
N LEU A 495 1.20 21.55 -1.73
CA LEU A 495 1.17 21.64 -3.19
C LEU A 495 2.53 22.05 -3.79
N LYS A 496 3.30 22.88 -3.07
CA LYS A 496 4.70 23.19 -3.41
C LYS A 496 5.61 21.99 -3.25
N GLU A 497 5.45 21.24 -2.15
CA GLU A 497 6.23 20.03 -1.87
C GLU A 497 6.02 18.94 -2.93
N VAL A 498 4.76 18.74 -3.33
CA VAL A 498 4.40 17.76 -4.35
C VAL A 498 4.88 18.21 -5.74
N GLY A 499 5.11 19.51 -5.96
CA GLY A 499 5.54 20.10 -7.23
C GLY A 499 4.38 20.58 -8.11
N ALA A 500 3.17 20.68 -7.56
CA ALA A 500 1.99 21.21 -8.25
C ALA A 500 2.05 22.74 -8.39
N MET A 501 2.67 23.41 -7.41
CA MET A 501 2.93 24.84 -7.43
C MET A 501 4.41 25.12 -7.21
N LEU A 502 4.92 26.20 -7.76
CA LEU A 502 6.27 26.69 -7.48
C LEU A 502 6.29 27.41 -6.13
N ARG A 503 7.48 27.50 -5.52
CA ARG A 503 7.72 28.31 -4.31
C ARG A 503 7.58 29.80 -4.56
N THR A 504 7.59 30.21 -5.82
CA THR A 504 7.58 31.61 -6.23
C THR A 504 6.35 31.97 -7.05
N VAL A 505 5.95 33.22 -6.99
CA VAL A 505 5.05 33.89 -7.95
C VAL A 505 5.87 34.88 -8.76
N LYS A 506 5.89 34.72 -10.08
CA LYS A 506 6.69 35.56 -10.99
C LYS A 506 8.16 35.68 -10.56
N GLY A 507 8.72 34.61 -9.99
CA GLY A 507 10.11 34.54 -9.53
C GLY A 507 10.40 35.16 -8.15
N ASN A 508 9.38 35.64 -7.43
CA ASN A 508 9.50 36.09 -6.04
C ASN A 508 8.90 35.05 -5.10
N TYR A 509 9.59 34.73 -4.00
CA TYR A 509 9.06 33.82 -3.00
C TYR A 509 7.76 34.37 -2.40
N ASP A 510 6.76 33.52 -2.24
CA ASP A 510 5.49 33.84 -1.59
C ASP A 510 5.08 32.63 -0.76
N GLN A 511 4.70 32.81 0.50
CA GLN A 511 4.28 31.71 1.35
C GLN A 511 2.83 31.27 1.04
N LEU A 512 1.95 32.23 0.73
CA LEU A 512 0.51 32.09 0.57
C LEU A 512 0.05 31.99 -0.89
N ASP A 513 0.97 32.00 -1.85
CA ASP A 513 0.71 31.73 -3.25
C ASP A 513 1.92 31.04 -3.93
N GLY A 514 1.75 30.61 -5.18
CA GLY A 514 2.78 30.00 -6.02
C GLY A 514 2.33 29.88 -7.47
N ASP A 515 3.24 29.93 -8.42
CA ASP A 515 2.92 29.73 -9.83
C ASP A 515 2.53 28.26 -10.10
N LEU A 516 1.45 28.05 -10.84
CA LEU A 516 0.96 26.70 -11.16
C LEU A 516 1.88 26.03 -12.20
N THR A 517 2.41 24.85 -11.86
CA THR A 517 3.28 24.09 -12.78
C THR A 517 2.47 23.32 -13.81
N TYR A 518 3.13 22.82 -14.87
CA TYR A 518 2.48 21.88 -15.80
C TYR A 518 1.95 20.65 -15.07
N LEU A 519 2.75 20.11 -14.14
CA LEU A 519 2.35 19.02 -13.25
C LEU A 519 1.07 19.36 -12.49
N GLY A 520 0.99 20.54 -11.86
CA GLY A 520 -0.20 21.00 -11.13
C GLY A 520 -1.43 21.19 -12.02
N ARG A 521 -1.25 21.69 -13.25
CA ARG A 521 -2.33 21.76 -14.26
C ARG A 521 -2.87 20.38 -14.60
N ILE A 522 -2.02 19.38 -14.80
CA ILE A 522 -2.47 18.00 -15.05
C ILE A 522 -3.18 17.43 -13.82
N MET A 523 -2.62 17.58 -12.63
CA MET A 523 -3.23 17.14 -11.36
C MET A 523 -4.66 17.66 -11.21
N SER A 524 -4.89 18.94 -11.46
CA SER A 524 -6.22 19.57 -11.35
C SER A 524 -7.25 19.03 -12.35
N LYS A 525 -6.81 18.45 -13.47
CA LYS A 525 -7.67 17.92 -14.53
C LYS A 525 -7.98 16.43 -14.34
N LEU A 526 -7.20 15.70 -13.56
CA LEU A 526 -7.40 14.26 -13.34
C LEU A 526 -8.38 14.01 -12.18
N PRO A 527 -9.25 12.99 -12.27
CA PRO A 527 -10.18 12.62 -11.20
C PRO A 527 -9.49 11.74 -10.15
N LEU A 528 -8.29 12.14 -9.71
CA LEU A 528 -7.39 11.36 -8.86
C LEU A 528 -6.78 12.27 -7.79
N ASP A 529 -6.36 11.67 -6.68
CA ASP A 529 -5.52 12.34 -5.69
C ASP A 529 -4.26 12.94 -6.34
N ILE A 530 -3.76 14.06 -5.79
CA ILE A 530 -2.60 14.77 -6.34
C ILE A 530 -1.34 13.90 -6.38
N ARG A 531 -1.12 13.01 -5.40
CA ARG A 531 0.04 12.11 -5.35
C ARG A 531 -0.09 10.98 -6.37
N ILE A 532 -1.31 10.48 -6.60
CA ILE A 532 -1.58 9.50 -7.67
C ILE A 532 -1.38 10.15 -9.05
N SER A 533 -1.81 11.39 -9.21
CA SER A 533 -1.54 12.17 -10.42
C SER A 533 -0.03 12.37 -10.64
N LYS A 534 0.75 12.63 -9.57
CA LYS A 534 2.21 12.66 -9.62
C LYS A 534 2.80 11.31 -10.05
N LEU A 535 2.29 10.19 -9.54
CA LEU A 535 2.71 8.84 -9.94
C LEU A 535 2.56 8.63 -11.45
N ILE A 536 1.43 9.04 -12.03
CA ILE A 536 1.19 8.93 -13.47
C ILE A 536 2.18 9.81 -14.25
N MET A 537 2.44 11.02 -13.79
CA MET A 537 3.39 11.94 -14.44
C MET A 537 4.83 11.44 -14.34
N LEU A 538 5.24 10.87 -13.21
CA LEU A 538 6.51 10.16 -13.11
C LEU A 538 6.53 8.92 -14.02
N GLY A 539 5.43 8.19 -14.14
CA GLY A 539 5.28 7.11 -15.12
C GLY A 539 5.49 7.58 -16.56
N TYR A 540 4.98 8.77 -16.92
CA TYR A 540 5.26 9.38 -18.21
C TYR A 540 6.75 9.69 -18.42
N ILE A 541 7.39 10.31 -17.43
CA ILE A 541 8.82 10.67 -17.46
C ILE A 541 9.71 9.42 -17.55
N PHE A 542 9.44 8.40 -16.74
CA PHE A 542 10.20 7.15 -16.67
C PHE A 542 9.74 6.09 -17.69
N SER A 543 8.86 6.43 -18.62
CA SER A 543 8.38 5.54 -19.70
C SER A 543 7.69 4.25 -19.21
N VAL A 544 6.91 4.34 -18.14
CA VAL A 544 6.03 3.30 -17.57
C VAL A 544 4.62 3.87 -17.28
N MET A 545 4.14 4.76 -18.14
CA MET A 545 2.89 5.50 -17.93
C MET A 545 1.66 4.58 -17.89
N GLU A 546 1.63 3.57 -18.75
CA GLU A 546 0.51 2.62 -18.84
C GLU A 546 0.34 1.84 -17.53
N GLU A 547 1.46 1.38 -16.97
CA GLU A 547 1.53 0.73 -15.67
C GLU A 547 1.17 1.70 -14.54
N ALA A 548 1.67 2.94 -14.57
CA ALA A 548 1.37 3.96 -13.57
C ALA A 548 -0.10 4.37 -13.54
N VAL A 549 -0.77 4.48 -14.71
CA VAL A 549 -2.21 4.71 -14.80
C VAL A 549 -2.98 3.53 -14.22
N THR A 550 -2.56 2.30 -14.53
CA THR A 550 -3.17 1.09 -14.00
C THR A 550 -3.06 1.06 -12.47
N ILE A 551 -1.85 1.25 -11.93
CA ILE A 551 -1.60 1.33 -10.49
C ILE A 551 -2.44 2.43 -9.86
N GLY A 552 -2.39 3.65 -10.41
CA GLY A 552 -3.07 4.81 -9.85
C GLY A 552 -4.59 4.64 -9.80
N ALA A 553 -5.18 4.07 -10.85
CA ALA A 553 -6.61 3.74 -10.85
C ALA A 553 -6.94 2.69 -9.78
N GLY A 554 -6.14 1.62 -9.68
CA GLY A 554 -6.35 0.57 -8.68
C GLY A 554 -6.17 1.03 -7.23
N MET A 555 -5.32 2.03 -6.98
CA MET A 555 -5.16 2.66 -5.66
C MET A 555 -6.31 3.59 -5.31
N ASN A 556 -6.98 4.16 -6.31
CA ASN A 556 -8.08 5.12 -6.14
C ASN A 556 -9.46 4.44 -6.06
N VAL A 557 -9.63 3.27 -6.69
CA VAL A 557 -10.87 2.47 -6.56
C VAL A 557 -10.90 1.67 -5.25
N LYS A 558 -12.05 1.05 -4.98
CA LYS A 558 -12.16 0.05 -3.92
C LYS A 558 -11.13 -1.05 -4.12
N ASN A 559 -10.64 -1.60 -3.01
CA ASN A 559 -9.69 -2.71 -3.01
C ASN A 559 -10.16 -3.83 -3.95
N ILE A 560 -9.36 -4.10 -4.99
CA ILE A 560 -9.64 -5.13 -6.00
C ILE A 560 -9.42 -6.54 -5.45
N PHE A 561 -8.80 -6.68 -4.29
CA PHE A 561 -8.65 -7.93 -3.58
C PHE A 561 -9.78 -8.07 -2.56
N LEU A 562 -10.30 -9.30 -2.40
CA LEU A 562 -11.20 -9.60 -1.30
C LEU A 562 -10.50 -9.34 0.04
N ASN A 563 -11.24 -8.83 1.04
CA ASN A 563 -10.72 -8.48 2.36
C ASN A 563 -9.80 -9.58 2.91
N GLN A 564 -8.62 -9.20 3.43
CA GLN A 564 -7.60 -10.13 3.87
C GLN A 564 -7.88 -10.76 5.25
N ASN A 565 -9.13 -11.15 5.48
CA ASN A 565 -9.59 -11.76 6.72
C ASN A 565 -9.21 -13.25 6.83
N SER A 566 -8.52 -13.79 5.83
CA SER A 566 -8.01 -15.17 5.82
C SER A 566 -6.57 -15.22 5.33
N VAL A 567 -5.81 -16.22 5.78
CA VAL A 567 -4.45 -16.46 5.30
C VAL A 567 -4.47 -16.82 3.79
N LYS A 568 -5.54 -17.46 3.30
CA LYS A 568 -5.74 -17.72 1.87
C LYS A 568 -5.77 -16.44 1.03
N THR A 569 -6.58 -15.46 1.41
CA THR A 569 -6.70 -14.17 0.68
C THR A 569 -5.39 -13.38 0.75
N TYR A 570 -4.72 -13.38 1.91
CA TYR A 570 -3.36 -12.81 2.06
C TYR A 570 -2.35 -13.48 1.13
N SER A 571 -2.29 -14.82 1.13
CA SER A 571 -1.38 -15.59 0.26
C SER A 571 -1.63 -15.30 -1.22
N GLN A 572 -2.90 -15.10 -1.60
CA GLN A 572 -3.24 -14.79 -2.98
C GLN A 572 -2.84 -13.36 -3.37
N LYS A 573 -2.89 -12.38 -2.46
CA LYS A 573 -2.34 -11.04 -2.74
C LYS A 573 -0.81 -11.08 -2.83
N MET A 574 -0.15 -11.86 -1.98
CA MET A 574 1.30 -12.08 -2.06
C MET A 574 1.71 -12.72 -3.39
N TYR A 575 0.93 -13.70 -3.88
CA TYR A 575 1.08 -14.25 -5.23
C TYR A 575 1.09 -13.15 -6.29
N TRP A 576 0.13 -12.22 -6.24
CA TRP A 576 0.06 -11.12 -7.19
C TRP A 576 1.21 -10.12 -7.04
N ALA A 577 1.72 -9.93 -5.82
CA ALA A 577 2.88 -9.08 -5.57
C ALA A 577 4.18 -9.65 -6.16
N ASP A 578 4.24 -10.95 -6.46
CA ASP A 578 5.34 -11.60 -7.17
C ASP A 578 6.73 -11.29 -6.56
N GLY A 579 6.86 -11.45 -5.24
CA GLY A 579 8.11 -11.20 -4.49
C GLY A 579 8.48 -9.72 -4.35
N SER A 580 7.74 -8.80 -4.99
CA SER A 580 8.07 -7.37 -4.97
C SER A 580 7.76 -6.69 -3.63
N GLY A 581 6.95 -7.28 -2.75
CA GLY A 581 6.53 -6.64 -1.50
C GLY A 581 5.81 -5.31 -1.72
N SER A 582 5.04 -5.18 -2.81
CA SER A 582 4.39 -3.93 -3.22
C SER A 582 2.91 -4.15 -3.53
N ASP A 583 2.05 -3.45 -2.79
CA ASP A 583 0.60 -3.44 -3.05
C ASP A 583 0.29 -2.94 -4.47
N ALA A 584 0.98 -1.88 -4.91
CA ALA A 584 0.84 -1.31 -6.24
C ALA A 584 1.16 -2.33 -7.36
N ILE A 585 2.23 -3.11 -7.20
CA ILE A 585 2.61 -4.12 -8.20
C ILE A 585 1.64 -5.30 -8.17
N ALA A 586 1.14 -5.69 -6.98
CA ALA A 586 0.08 -6.68 -6.87
C ALA A 586 -1.17 -6.24 -7.65
N ILE A 587 -1.58 -4.98 -7.53
CA ILE A 587 -2.69 -4.39 -8.28
C ILE A 587 -2.45 -4.47 -9.79
N LEU A 588 -1.27 -4.05 -10.25
CA LEU A 588 -0.89 -4.07 -11.67
C LEU A 588 -0.97 -5.48 -12.25
N ASN A 589 -0.37 -6.47 -11.58
CA ASN A 589 -0.31 -7.84 -12.03
C ASN A 589 -1.71 -8.49 -12.07
N ALA A 590 -2.51 -8.29 -11.02
CA ALA A 590 -3.87 -8.80 -10.94
C ALA A 590 -4.75 -8.23 -12.06
N TYR A 591 -4.71 -6.92 -12.27
CA TYR A 591 -5.48 -6.27 -13.34
C TYR A 591 -5.01 -6.71 -14.74
N THR A 592 -3.70 -6.79 -14.96
CA THR A 592 -3.13 -7.21 -16.27
C THR A 592 -3.56 -8.62 -16.62
N ALA A 593 -3.48 -9.55 -15.65
CA ALA A 593 -3.94 -10.92 -15.83
C ALA A 593 -5.45 -10.99 -16.08
N TRP A 594 -6.24 -10.23 -15.32
CA TRP A 594 -7.69 -10.17 -15.51
C TRP A 594 -8.06 -9.61 -16.89
N LYS A 595 -7.45 -8.51 -17.31
CA LYS A 595 -7.69 -7.86 -18.62
C LYS A 595 -7.34 -8.79 -19.78
N SER A 596 -6.16 -9.40 -19.77
CA SER A 596 -5.75 -10.35 -20.82
C SER A 596 -6.74 -11.52 -20.92
N ARG A 597 -7.25 -12.00 -19.79
CA ARG A 597 -8.23 -13.08 -19.76
C ARG A 597 -9.61 -12.63 -20.22
N GLN A 598 -10.01 -11.41 -19.88
CA GLN A 598 -11.26 -10.80 -20.33
C GLN A 598 -11.27 -10.57 -21.86
N GLU A 599 -10.10 -10.27 -22.46
CA GLU A 599 -9.93 -10.14 -23.92
C GLU A 599 -9.94 -11.51 -24.63
N GLN A 600 -9.52 -12.58 -23.96
CA GLN A 600 -9.50 -13.95 -24.51
C GLN A 600 -10.80 -14.73 -24.27
N ALA A 601 -11.53 -14.45 -23.19
CA ALA A 601 -12.71 -15.21 -22.79
C ALA A 601 -13.97 -14.73 -23.53
N GLY A 602 -14.70 -15.69 -24.12
CA GLY A 602 -16.05 -15.44 -24.64
C GLY A 602 -17.17 -15.54 -23.59
N ASP A 603 -16.93 -16.23 -22.46
CA ASP A 603 -17.95 -16.49 -21.43
C ASP A 603 -17.70 -15.71 -20.12
N THR A 604 -18.74 -15.02 -19.66
CA THR A 604 -18.76 -14.24 -18.41
C THR A 604 -18.70 -15.13 -17.16
N ALA A 605 -19.20 -16.36 -17.23
CA ALA A 605 -19.24 -17.27 -16.07
C ALA A 605 -17.84 -17.80 -15.69
N ASP A 606 -16.99 -18.12 -16.67
CA ASP A 606 -15.60 -18.52 -16.41
C ASP A 606 -14.80 -17.40 -15.73
N MET A 607 -14.97 -16.15 -16.18
CA MET A 607 -14.31 -14.99 -15.57
C MET A 607 -14.73 -14.77 -14.11
N TYR A 608 -16.02 -14.99 -13.80
CA TYR A 608 -16.51 -14.91 -12.42
C TYR A 608 -15.86 -15.98 -11.52
N ASN A 609 -15.83 -17.23 -11.97
CA ASN A 609 -15.23 -18.32 -11.23
C ASN A 609 -13.71 -18.14 -11.05
N TRP A 610 -13.03 -17.63 -12.07
CA TRP A 610 -11.61 -17.31 -12.01
C TRP A 610 -11.31 -16.20 -11.01
N ALA A 611 -12.02 -15.07 -11.06
CA ALA A 611 -11.81 -13.95 -10.14
C ALA A 611 -12.02 -14.39 -8.68
N ARG A 612 -13.09 -15.14 -8.40
CA ARG A 612 -13.37 -15.69 -7.07
C ARG A 612 -12.27 -16.64 -6.58
N ARG A 613 -11.76 -17.51 -7.46
CA ARG A 613 -10.64 -18.42 -7.15
C ARG A 613 -9.36 -17.65 -6.83
N MET A 614 -9.10 -16.55 -7.56
CA MET A 614 -7.95 -15.68 -7.36
C MET A 614 -8.15 -14.61 -6.28
N SER A 615 -9.22 -14.71 -5.47
CA SER A 615 -9.56 -13.74 -4.42
C SER A 615 -9.64 -12.29 -4.90
N LEU A 616 -10.13 -12.09 -6.13
CA LEU A 616 -10.31 -10.77 -6.74
C LEU A 616 -11.78 -10.38 -6.73
N ASP A 617 -12.04 -9.11 -6.44
CA ASP A 617 -13.35 -8.50 -6.58
C ASP A 617 -13.55 -8.06 -8.04
N ARG A 618 -14.31 -8.86 -8.80
CA ARG A 618 -14.63 -8.59 -10.21
C ARG A 618 -15.19 -7.19 -10.42
N LYS A 619 -15.95 -6.69 -9.45
CA LYS A 619 -16.64 -5.41 -9.58
C LYS A 619 -15.68 -4.23 -9.50
N SER A 620 -14.81 -4.21 -8.50
CA SER A 620 -13.73 -3.23 -8.39
C SER A 620 -12.78 -3.26 -9.59
N LEU A 621 -12.56 -4.42 -10.21
CA LEU A 621 -11.78 -4.52 -11.47
C LEU A 621 -12.47 -3.83 -12.66
N ILE A 622 -13.79 -3.90 -12.77
CA ILE A 622 -14.56 -3.20 -13.80
C ILE A 622 -14.51 -1.69 -13.56
N ASP A 623 -14.74 -1.25 -12.31
CA ASP A 623 -14.65 0.18 -11.94
C ASP A 623 -13.25 0.74 -12.21
N MET A 624 -12.21 -0.05 -11.91
CA MET A 624 -10.82 0.26 -12.23
C MET A 624 -10.61 0.40 -13.74
N ALA A 625 -11.19 -0.48 -14.57
CA ALA A 625 -11.08 -0.39 -16.03
C ALA A 625 -11.76 0.88 -16.59
N GLU A 626 -12.93 1.25 -16.07
CA GLU A 626 -13.62 2.50 -16.42
C GLU A 626 -12.74 3.72 -16.07
N LEU A 627 -12.16 3.74 -14.86
CA LEU A 627 -11.28 4.82 -14.42
C LEU A 627 -9.99 4.91 -15.24
N ILE A 628 -9.38 3.76 -15.59
CA ILE A 628 -8.20 3.72 -16.47
C ILE A 628 -8.52 4.36 -17.82
N HIS A 629 -9.68 4.04 -18.39
CA HIS A 629 -10.12 4.62 -19.66
C HIS A 629 -10.31 6.15 -19.52
N GLU A 630 -10.95 6.60 -18.45
CA GLU A 630 -11.14 8.03 -18.16
C GLU A 630 -9.83 8.80 -18.00
N VAL A 631 -8.89 8.25 -17.24
CA VAL A 631 -7.59 8.87 -17.03
C VAL A 631 -6.81 8.96 -18.34
N LYS A 632 -6.79 7.88 -19.14
CA LYS A 632 -6.12 7.88 -20.45
C LYS A 632 -6.70 8.90 -21.42
N ASP A 633 -8.03 8.99 -21.50
CA ASP A 633 -8.70 9.98 -22.34
C ASP A 633 -8.34 11.42 -21.93
N ARG A 634 -8.36 11.74 -20.63
CA ARG A 634 -7.97 13.07 -20.12
C ARG A 634 -6.49 13.39 -20.35
N LEU A 635 -5.60 12.40 -20.20
CA LEU A 635 -4.18 12.54 -20.52
C LEU A 635 -3.97 12.80 -22.02
N ASN A 636 -4.64 12.04 -22.88
CA ASN A 636 -4.56 12.20 -24.34
C ASN A 636 -5.02 13.60 -24.78
N ARG A 637 -6.12 14.12 -24.20
CA ARG A 637 -6.61 15.48 -24.44
C ARG A 637 -5.65 16.57 -23.95
N SER A 638 -4.78 16.23 -23.01
CA SER A 638 -3.72 17.11 -22.50
C SER A 638 -2.38 16.89 -23.21
N GLY A 639 -2.36 16.18 -24.35
CA GLY A 639 -1.14 15.92 -25.13
C GLY A 639 -0.22 14.84 -24.54
N LEU A 640 -0.60 14.18 -23.45
CA LEU A 640 0.21 13.15 -22.80
C LEU A 640 -0.14 11.77 -23.35
N LYS A 641 0.66 11.29 -24.30
CA LYS A 641 0.50 9.97 -24.94
C LYS A 641 1.68 9.05 -24.65
N PRO A 642 1.49 7.72 -24.62
CA PRO A 642 2.60 6.78 -24.65
C PRO A 642 3.42 7.00 -25.92
N VAL A 643 4.73 7.09 -25.77
CA VAL A 643 5.64 7.24 -26.91
C VAL A 643 5.64 5.93 -27.71
N SER A 644 5.26 5.99 -28.99
CA SER A 644 5.42 4.89 -29.95
C SER A 644 6.54 5.20 -30.94
N GLY A 645 7.31 4.16 -31.33
CA GLY A 645 8.38 4.29 -32.32
C GLY A 645 9.63 3.43 -32.00
N PRO A 646 10.60 3.37 -32.92
CA PRO A 646 11.82 2.57 -32.76
C PRO A 646 12.72 3.08 -31.62
N ASN A 647 12.70 4.39 -31.34
CA ASN A 647 13.50 5.01 -30.28
C ASN A 647 12.79 5.06 -28.91
N ARG A 648 11.71 4.29 -28.73
CA ARG A 648 11.00 4.25 -27.45
C ARG A 648 11.89 3.61 -26.37
N VAL A 649 11.82 4.15 -25.16
CA VAL A 649 12.47 3.53 -24.01
C VAL A 649 11.75 2.23 -23.68
N VAL A 650 12.48 1.12 -23.72
CA VAL A 650 11.98 -0.20 -23.32
C VAL A 650 12.69 -0.62 -22.04
N TRP A 651 11.89 -1.02 -21.06
CA TRP A 651 12.36 -1.67 -19.83
C TRP A 651 12.11 -3.16 -19.94
N ASN A 652 13.12 -3.97 -19.62
CA ASN A 652 12.85 -5.39 -19.43
C ASN A 652 11.96 -5.59 -18.18
N ALA A 653 11.36 -6.78 -18.02
CA ALA A 653 10.38 -7.02 -16.96
C ALA A 653 10.92 -6.73 -15.55
N ARG A 654 12.22 -6.96 -15.30
CA ARG A 654 12.86 -6.77 -13.99
C ARG A 654 13.21 -5.31 -13.72
N GLU A 655 13.83 -4.64 -14.70
CA GLU A 655 14.07 -3.20 -14.66
C GLU A 655 12.75 -2.45 -14.43
N LYS A 656 11.68 -2.86 -15.12
CA LYS A 656 10.36 -2.26 -14.97
C LYS A 656 9.87 -2.32 -13.51
N THR A 657 10.03 -3.45 -12.83
CA THR A 657 9.69 -3.58 -11.39
C THR A 657 10.45 -2.60 -10.52
N VAL A 658 11.77 -2.43 -10.74
CA VAL A 658 12.60 -1.47 -9.99
C VAL A 658 12.16 -0.03 -10.29
N ILE A 659 11.95 0.31 -11.56
CA ILE A 659 11.54 1.65 -11.99
C ILE A 659 10.15 2.00 -11.47
N LEU A 660 9.22 1.04 -11.42
CA LEU A 660 7.91 1.22 -10.78
C LEU A 660 8.07 1.57 -9.30
N LYS A 661 8.99 0.91 -8.57
CA LYS A 661 9.29 1.26 -7.18
C LYS A 661 9.94 2.64 -7.03
N VAL A 662 10.82 3.03 -7.95
CA VAL A 662 11.43 4.37 -8.00
C VAL A 662 10.36 5.45 -8.15
N ILE A 663 9.43 5.31 -9.10
CA ILE A 663 8.37 6.31 -9.27
C ILE A 663 7.35 6.30 -8.12
N LEU A 664 7.12 5.16 -7.46
CA LEU A 664 6.33 5.10 -6.23
C LEU A 664 7.01 5.91 -5.11
N ALA A 665 8.32 5.74 -4.92
CA ALA A 665 9.09 6.55 -3.98
C ALA A 665 9.01 8.05 -4.32
N GLY A 666 9.09 8.42 -5.60
CA GLY A 666 8.98 9.83 -6.00
C GLY A 666 7.57 10.42 -5.89
N ALA A 667 6.54 9.63 -6.17
CA ALA A 667 5.15 10.08 -6.12
C ALA A 667 4.68 10.33 -4.67
N PHE A 668 5.11 9.46 -3.76
CA PHE A 668 4.67 9.47 -2.36
C PHE A 668 5.67 10.10 -1.41
N TYR A 669 6.77 10.69 -1.87
CA TYR A 669 7.60 11.58 -1.05
C TYR A 669 6.71 12.62 -0.32
N PRO A 670 6.87 12.86 1.00
CA PRO A 670 7.89 12.32 1.92
C PRO A 670 7.39 11.14 2.80
N ASN A 671 6.42 10.33 2.35
CA ASN A 671 5.84 9.18 3.09
C ASN A 671 6.82 7.97 3.15
N TYR A 672 8.03 8.22 3.65
CA TYR A 672 9.12 7.27 3.77
C TYR A 672 9.20 6.78 5.21
N PHE A 673 9.31 5.47 5.35
CA PHE A 673 9.38 4.78 6.63
C PHE A 673 10.56 3.82 6.63
N ILE A 674 11.27 3.76 7.76
CA ILE A 674 12.39 2.83 7.94
C ILE A 674 11.88 1.64 8.75
N PRO A 675 11.90 0.41 8.21
CA PRO A 675 11.68 -0.79 9.01
C PRO A 675 12.73 -0.89 10.11
N MET A 676 12.27 -0.89 11.37
CA MET A 676 13.09 -0.91 12.58
C MET A 676 12.90 -2.23 13.33
N SER A 677 14.01 -2.88 13.62
CA SER A 677 14.10 -3.98 14.59
C SER A 677 14.26 -3.40 16.00
N VAL A 678 13.54 -3.95 16.98
CA VAL A 678 13.60 -3.52 18.39
C VAL A 678 15.01 -3.78 18.93
N GLY A 679 15.77 -2.77 19.38
CA GLY A 679 17.03 -2.98 20.13
C GLY A 679 18.37 -2.84 19.38
N GLY A 680 18.38 -2.42 18.11
CA GLY A 680 19.62 -2.17 17.33
C GLY A 680 20.17 -3.41 16.59
N LYS A 681 20.74 -3.22 15.39
CA LYS A 681 20.93 -4.28 14.36
C LYS A 681 21.90 -5.42 14.75
N GLU A 682 23.12 -5.12 15.22
CA GLU A 682 24.11 -6.16 15.58
C GLU A 682 23.73 -6.96 16.84
N LEU A 683 23.15 -6.28 17.86
CA LEU A 683 22.61 -6.93 19.05
C LEU A 683 21.45 -7.87 18.69
N MET A 684 20.67 -7.50 17.68
CA MET A 684 19.51 -8.26 17.22
C MET A 684 19.87 -9.54 16.47
N GLU A 685 20.84 -9.56 15.55
CA GLU A 685 21.17 -10.80 14.83
C GLU A 685 21.51 -11.94 15.82
N ARG A 686 22.27 -11.61 16.86
CA ARG A 686 22.56 -12.50 17.99
C ARG A 686 21.27 -12.85 18.76
N GLN A 687 20.44 -11.87 19.13
CA GLN A 687 19.21 -12.11 19.88
C GLN A 687 18.25 -13.02 19.10
N SER A 688 18.01 -12.76 17.82
CA SER A 688 17.17 -13.56 16.93
C SER A 688 17.62 -15.01 16.88
N PHE A 689 18.93 -15.26 16.82
CA PHE A 689 19.48 -16.60 16.85
C PHE A 689 19.35 -17.28 18.21
N THR A 690 19.67 -16.56 19.30
CA THR A 690 19.51 -17.09 20.67
C THR A 690 18.06 -17.39 21.02
N GLU A 691 17.12 -16.60 20.48
CA GLU A 691 15.69 -16.77 20.72
C GLU A 691 15.15 -18.07 20.10
N LEU A 692 15.76 -18.54 19.02
CA LEU A 692 15.39 -19.78 18.35
C LEU A 692 16.18 -21.02 18.80
N GLY A 693 17.01 -20.89 19.84
CA GLY A 693 17.86 -21.99 20.32
C GLY A 693 18.79 -22.53 19.24
N GLY A 694 19.25 -21.64 18.36
CA GLY A 694 20.20 -21.96 17.30
C GLY A 694 19.61 -22.38 15.95
N ARG A 695 18.29 -22.26 15.76
CA ARG A 695 17.61 -22.61 14.49
C ARG A 695 17.57 -21.44 13.52
N ASP A 696 17.36 -21.74 12.24
CA ASP A 696 17.27 -20.72 11.17
C ASP A 696 15.98 -19.88 11.32
N PRO A 697 16.10 -18.56 11.54
CA PRO A 697 14.92 -17.68 11.62
C PRO A 697 14.15 -17.53 10.31
N CYS A 698 14.76 -17.82 9.15
CA CYS A 698 14.10 -17.70 7.85
C CYS A 698 13.05 -18.79 7.60
N ASN A 699 13.05 -19.89 8.35
CA ASN A 699 12.10 -20.99 8.17
C ASN A 699 11.47 -21.50 9.46
N THR A 700 11.73 -20.86 10.60
CA THR A 700 11.29 -21.34 11.92
C THR A 700 10.46 -20.27 12.64
N VAL A 701 9.33 -20.69 13.21
CA VAL A 701 8.52 -19.90 14.14
C VAL A 701 8.45 -20.59 15.49
N PHE A 702 8.04 -19.87 16.54
CA PHE A 702 7.90 -20.46 17.86
C PHE A 702 6.62 -20.06 18.59
N PHE A 703 6.15 -20.96 19.45
CA PHE A 703 5.11 -20.72 20.43
C PHE A 703 5.69 -20.68 21.84
N THR A 704 5.02 -19.92 22.70
CA THR A 704 5.30 -19.80 24.13
C THR A 704 4.05 -20.19 24.93
N GLY A 705 4.20 -20.42 26.24
CA GLY A 705 3.09 -20.81 27.12
C GLY A 705 2.83 -22.32 27.16
N PHE A 706 3.77 -23.14 26.70
CA PHE A 706 3.73 -24.60 26.87
C PHE A 706 4.64 -25.01 28.03
N ASP A 707 4.04 -25.54 29.09
CA ASP A 707 4.74 -26.01 30.28
C ASP A 707 5.23 -27.46 30.09
N HIS A 708 6.53 -27.61 29.82
CA HIS A 708 7.15 -28.91 29.59
C HIS A 708 7.33 -29.76 30.86
N GLU A 709 7.13 -29.17 32.06
CA GLU A 709 7.14 -29.92 33.32
C GLU A 709 5.82 -30.67 33.52
N ARG A 710 4.72 -30.15 32.96
CA ARG A 710 3.38 -30.75 33.07
C ARG A 710 2.95 -31.58 31.87
N TYR A 711 3.42 -31.22 30.67
CA TYR A 711 2.93 -31.79 29.42
C TYR A 711 4.04 -32.40 28.56
N ILE A 712 3.75 -33.56 27.96
CA ILE A 712 4.65 -34.24 27.01
C ILE A 712 4.38 -33.70 25.60
N GLY A 713 5.23 -32.77 25.16
CA GLY A 713 5.14 -32.09 23.86
C GLY A 713 4.79 -33.01 22.67
N PRO A 714 5.59 -34.07 22.38
CA PRO A 714 5.41 -34.92 21.21
C PRO A 714 4.01 -35.50 21.00
N LEU A 715 3.20 -35.67 22.06
CA LEU A 715 1.81 -36.13 21.96
C LEU A 715 0.89 -35.16 21.23
N TYR A 716 1.25 -33.87 21.15
CA TYR A 716 0.37 -32.81 20.66
C TYR A 716 0.85 -32.21 19.33
N THR A 717 1.86 -32.82 18.70
CA THR A 717 2.45 -32.38 17.42
C THR A 717 1.40 -32.20 16.33
N VAL A 718 0.46 -33.14 16.17
CA VAL A 718 -0.61 -33.04 15.17
C VAL A 718 -1.51 -31.83 15.41
N GLN A 719 -1.80 -31.50 16.67
CA GLN A 719 -2.60 -30.32 17.01
C GLN A 719 -1.85 -29.03 16.68
N ILE A 720 -0.54 -28.96 16.99
CA ILE A 720 0.31 -27.81 16.65
C ILE A 720 0.41 -27.62 15.13
N LYS A 721 0.63 -28.70 14.37
CA LYS A 721 0.62 -28.67 12.90
C LYS A 721 -0.72 -28.24 12.35
N LYS A 722 -1.83 -28.71 12.93
CA LYS A 722 -3.20 -28.34 12.54
C LYS A 722 -3.49 -26.84 12.72
N ILE A 723 -2.94 -26.20 13.76
CA ILE A 723 -3.03 -24.75 13.96
C ILE A 723 -2.46 -24.02 12.74
N LEU A 724 -1.25 -24.38 12.31
CA LEU A 724 -0.53 -23.69 11.23
C LEU A 724 -0.98 -24.12 9.83
N SER A 725 -1.57 -25.31 9.68
CA SER A 725 -1.99 -25.85 8.39
C SER A 725 -3.39 -25.41 7.94
N GLU A 726 -4.12 -24.67 8.76
CA GLU A 726 -5.51 -24.25 8.50
C GLU A 726 -6.45 -25.44 8.21
N GLY A 727 -6.15 -26.62 8.77
CA GLY A 727 -6.91 -27.86 8.56
C GLY A 727 -6.48 -28.70 7.36
N ASP A 728 -5.50 -28.24 6.57
CA ASP A 728 -4.93 -29.03 5.48
C ASP A 728 -3.88 -30.02 6.02
N TYR A 729 -4.23 -31.29 6.13
CA TYR A 729 -3.34 -32.34 6.63
C TYR A 729 -2.16 -32.61 5.68
N SER A 730 -2.27 -32.29 4.39
CA SER A 730 -1.17 -32.53 3.43
C SER A 730 0.09 -31.72 3.76
N LYS A 731 -0.07 -30.59 4.47
CA LYS A 731 1.04 -29.72 4.89
C LYS A 731 1.77 -30.19 6.14
N HIS A 732 1.23 -31.17 6.87
CA HIS A 732 1.82 -31.64 8.13
C HIS A 732 3.22 -32.24 7.93
N GLN A 733 3.46 -32.84 6.77
CA GLN A 733 4.74 -33.42 6.39
C GLN A 733 5.83 -32.37 6.15
N ALA A 734 5.44 -31.14 5.77
CA ALA A 734 6.36 -30.03 5.57
C ALA A 734 6.68 -29.27 6.87
N MET A 735 6.30 -29.80 8.04
CA MET A 735 6.49 -29.15 9.34
C MET A 735 7.24 -30.06 10.30
N LYS A 736 8.39 -29.59 10.81
CA LYS A 736 9.13 -30.22 11.90
C LYS A 736 8.85 -29.47 13.19
N VAL A 737 8.24 -30.15 14.17
CA VAL A 737 7.94 -29.57 15.49
C VAL A 737 8.99 -30.04 16.49
N MET A 738 9.57 -29.10 17.22
CA MET A 738 10.59 -29.37 18.25
C MET A 738 10.19 -28.72 19.56
N TYR A 739 10.48 -29.39 20.67
CA TYR A 739 10.09 -28.99 22.01
C TYR A 739 11.34 -28.65 22.81
N ASP A 740 11.51 -27.38 23.16
CA ASP A 740 12.63 -26.92 23.98
C ASP A 740 12.18 -26.63 25.41
N ARG A 741 12.69 -27.48 26.30
CA ARG A 741 12.42 -27.45 27.73
C ARG A 741 13.09 -26.29 28.45
N THR A 742 14.28 -25.89 27.98
CA THR A 742 15.07 -24.86 28.65
C THR A 742 14.41 -23.49 28.56
N THR A 743 13.71 -23.23 27.45
CA THR A 743 13.03 -21.96 27.19
C THR A 743 11.51 -22.05 27.26
N ASN A 744 10.94 -23.23 27.51
CA ASN A 744 9.50 -23.51 27.44
C ASN A 744 8.86 -23.07 26.10
N ARG A 745 9.57 -23.35 25.00
CA ARG A 745 9.15 -22.98 23.64
C ARG A 745 8.90 -24.20 22.77
N ILE A 746 7.94 -24.06 21.87
CA ILE A 746 7.70 -25.03 20.79
C ILE A 746 8.15 -24.37 19.50
N PHE A 747 9.13 -24.95 18.81
CA PHE A 747 9.60 -24.50 17.52
C PHE A 747 8.92 -25.27 16.40
N VAL A 748 8.52 -24.58 15.34
CA VAL A 748 8.03 -25.20 14.11
C VAL A 748 8.89 -24.72 12.95
N THR A 749 9.64 -25.63 12.36
CA THR A 749 10.47 -25.39 11.18
C THR A 749 9.72 -25.88 9.94
N PHE A 750 9.57 -25.01 8.95
CA PHE A 750 8.95 -25.34 7.67
C PHE A 750 10.01 -25.91 6.73
N LEU A 751 9.83 -27.17 6.36
CA LEU A 751 10.68 -27.88 5.43
C LEU A 751 10.21 -27.53 4.01
N GLY A 752 11.06 -26.86 3.22
CA GLY A 752 10.70 -26.51 1.85
C GLY A 752 10.36 -27.75 1.01
N THR A 753 9.26 -27.70 0.23
CA THR A 753 8.95 -28.76 -0.72
C THR A 753 9.84 -28.61 -1.96
N THR A 754 10.38 -29.71 -2.46
CA THR A 754 11.21 -29.74 -3.69
C THR A 754 10.38 -29.67 -4.98
N ASP A 755 9.05 -29.56 -4.90
CA ASP A 755 8.19 -29.51 -6.08
C ASP A 755 8.33 -28.13 -6.77
N GLU A 756 8.83 -28.11 -8.00
CA GLU A 756 8.96 -26.90 -8.83
C GLU A 756 7.61 -26.18 -9.02
N ARG A 757 6.47 -26.87 -8.83
CA ARG A 757 5.12 -26.27 -8.87
C ARG A 757 4.68 -25.63 -7.56
N ASP A 758 5.31 -25.99 -6.43
CA ASP A 758 5.16 -25.34 -5.12
C ASP A 758 6.05 -24.09 -4.95
N GLN A 759 6.72 -23.65 -6.03
CA GLN A 759 7.24 -22.28 -6.18
C GLN A 759 6.17 -21.19 -5.97
N ARG A 760 4.93 -21.55 -5.60
CA ARG A 760 4.03 -20.66 -4.85
C ARG A 760 4.63 -20.06 -3.58
N GLY A 761 5.70 -20.64 -3.03
CA GLY A 761 6.50 -20.03 -1.97
C GLY A 761 7.46 -18.91 -2.43
N SER A 762 7.79 -18.84 -3.73
CA SER A 762 8.75 -17.89 -4.33
C SER A 762 8.19 -16.45 -4.43
N PHE A 763 6.93 -16.24 -4.07
CA PHE A 763 6.28 -14.92 -4.14
C PHE A 763 6.54 -14.04 -2.91
N MET A 764 7.30 -14.53 -1.94
CA MET A 764 7.64 -13.78 -0.73
C MET A 764 8.95 -13.02 -0.92
N PRO A 765 9.09 -11.80 -0.38
CA PRO A 765 10.35 -11.06 -0.47
C PRO A 765 11.50 -11.78 0.23
N GLY A 766 12.63 -11.95 -0.47
CA GLY A 766 13.88 -12.45 0.10
C GLY A 766 13.90 -13.94 0.46
N LYS A 767 14.64 -14.29 1.52
CA LYS A 767 14.95 -15.69 1.90
C LYS A 767 13.93 -16.36 2.83
N VAL A 768 12.97 -15.60 3.36
CA VAL A 768 12.06 -16.09 4.40
C VAL A 768 10.97 -16.97 3.79
N HIS A 769 10.80 -18.15 4.36
CA HIS A 769 9.83 -19.13 3.92
C HIS A 769 8.39 -18.59 3.99
N ALA A 770 7.57 -18.88 2.98
CA ALA A 770 6.20 -18.37 2.88
C ALA A 770 5.31 -18.77 4.06
N ASP A 771 5.53 -19.95 4.63
CA ASP A 771 4.76 -20.38 5.79
C ASP A 771 5.11 -19.62 7.08
N VAL A 772 6.28 -18.97 7.17
CA VAL A 772 6.58 -18.04 8.27
C VAL A 772 5.63 -16.84 8.18
N TYR A 773 5.52 -16.20 7.03
CA TYR A 773 4.55 -15.11 6.81
C TYR A 773 3.11 -15.54 7.10
N ARG A 774 2.71 -16.73 6.64
CA ARG A 774 1.36 -17.27 6.86
C ARG A 774 1.09 -17.54 8.34
N ALA A 775 2.08 -18.09 9.06
CA ALA A 775 2.01 -18.31 10.50
C ALA A 775 1.81 -17.00 11.27
N ILE A 776 2.62 -15.97 10.99
CA ILE A 776 2.49 -14.67 11.65
C ILE A 776 1.17 -13.98 11.26
N LYS A 777 0.72 -14.10 10.01
CA LYS A 777 -0.58 -13.60 9.56
C LYS A 777 -1.72 -14.28 10.31
N LEU A 778 -1.65 -15.59 10.51
CA LEU A 778 -2.64 -16.34 11.28
C LEU A 778 -2.74 -15.81 12.71
N ARG A 779 -1.61 -15.52 13.37
CA ARG A 779 -1.60 -14.88 14.71
C ARG A 779 -2.33 -13.53 14.68
N LYS A 780 -2.02 -12.65 13.73
CA LYS A 780 -2.65 -11.32 13.61
C LYS A 780 -4.16 -11.40 13.35
N LEU A 781 -4.63 -12.42 12.61
CA LEU A 781 -6.06 -12.67 12.39
C LEU A 781 -6.74 -13.33 13.61
N GLY A 782 -6.00 -14.18 14.34
CA GLY A 782 -6.52 -15.10 15.35
C GLY A 782 -6.81 -14.52 16.72
N ALA A 783 -6.43 -13.26 17.00
CA ALA A 783 -6.70 -12.59 18.27
C ALA A 783 -8.18 -12.60 18.70
N ARG A 784 -9.12 -12.86 17.76
CA ARG A 784 -10.56 -12.98 18.05
C ARG A 784 -11.07 -14.40 18.31
N ASN A 785 -10.37 -15.45 17.88
CA ASN A 785 -10.95 -16.80 17.76
C ASN A 785 -10.23 -17.91 18.56
N ARG A 786 -9.29 -17.58 19.46
CA ARG A 786 -8.52 -18.57 20.26
C ARG A 786 -7.89 -19.68 19.38
N ILE A 787 -7.35 -19.31 18.22
CA ILE A 787 -6.81 -20.24 17.23
C ILE A 787 -5.66 -21.10 17.78
N THR A 788 -5.02 -20.67 18.87
CA THR A 788 -3.87 -21.32 19.51
C THR A 788 -4.22 -22.22 20.71
N GLU A 789 -5.51 -22.57 20.91
CA GLU A 789 -5.94 -23.53 21.93
C GLU A 789 -5.64 -24.98 21.49
N ILE A 790 -4.92 -25.73 22.33
CA ILE A 790 -4.70 -27.17 22.19
C ILE A 790 -5.34 -27.92 23.35
N ARG A 791 -5.76 -29.16 23.11
CA ARG A 791 -6.26 -30.07 24.15
C ARG A 791 -5.16 -31.03 24.59
N THR A 792 -4.97 -31.18 25.88
CA THR A 792 -3.94 -32.06 26.46
C THR A 792 -4.54 -33.10 27.40
N MET A 793 -3.80 -34.19 27.60
CA MET A 793 -4.14 -35.24 28.56
C MET A 793 -3.71 -34.83 29.98
N ARG A 794 -4.23 -35.50 30.99
CA ARG A 794 -3.64 -35.42 32.34
C ARG A 794 -2.28 -36.10 32.32
N GLN A 795 -1.34 -35.62 33.14
CA GLN A 795 0.07 -36.03 33.10
C GLN A 795 0.26 -37.55 33.18
N ARG A 796 -0.46 -38.23 34.08
CA ARG A 796 -0.38 -39.70 34.23
C ARG A 796 -0.79 -40.43 32.94
N ASP A 797 -1.95 -40.08 32.38
CA ASP A 797 -2.44 -40.69 31.13
C ASP A 797 -1.49 -40.41 29.96
N ALA A 798 -0.85 -39.24 29.96
CA ALA A 798 0.14 -38.84 28.97
C ALA A 798 1.41 -39.70 29.05
N ILE A 799 1.95 -39.92 30.26
CA ILE A 799 3.16 -40.73 30.48
C ILE A 799 2.92 -42.17 30.03
N ASP A 800 1.80 -42.77 30.44
CA ASP A 800 1.46 -44.15 30.08
C ASP A 800 1.34 -44.32 28.56
N TYR A 801 0.62 -43.39 27.90
CA TYR A 801 0.44 -43.43 26.46
C TYR A 801 1.75 -43.20 25.69
N ALA A 802 2.54 -42.18 26.07
CA ALA A 802 3.79 -41.85 25.39
C ALA A 802 4.84 -42.97 25.51
N THR A 803 4.90 -43.63 26.67
CA THR A 803 5.76 -44.79 26.89
C THR A 803 5.29 -45.99 26.05
N SER A 804 3.99 -46.26 26.01
CA SER A 804 3.43 -47.34 25.18
C SER A 804 3.60 -47.12 23.67
N ALA A 805 3.62 -45.85 23.24
CA ALA A 805 3.86 -45.46 21.85
C ALA A 805 5.35 -45.44 21.46
N GLY A 806 6.26 -45.74 22.40
CA GLY A 806 7.70 -45.81 22.14
C GLY A 806 8.35 -44.45 21.84
N LEU A 807 7.75 -43.35 22.29
CA LEU A 807 8.25 -41.99 22.03
C LEU A 807 9.43 -41.61 22.95
N GLY A 808 9.62 -42.35 24.04
CA GLY A 808 10.54 -42.04 25.13
C GLY A 808 10.00 -42.57 26.47
N HIS A 809 10.59 -42.11 27.57
CA HIS A 809 10.19 -42.46 28.93
C HIS A 809 10.24 -41.25 29.86
N TRP A 810 9.54 -41.31 30.99
CA TRP A 810 9.57 -40.26 32.01
C TRP A 810 10.58 -40.60 33.11
N GLU A 811 11.48 -39.67 33.43
CA GLU A 811 12.40 -39.77 34.56
C GLU A 811 12.01 -38.76 35.64
N ASP A 812 11.92 -39.17 36.91
CA ASP A 812 11.49 -38.28 37.99
C ASP A 812 12.41 -37.05 38.17
N ALA A 813 13.71 -37.19 37.91
CA ALA A 813 14.69 -36.11 38.03
C ALA A 813 14.75 -35.19 36.80
N ASN A 814 14.52 -35.75 35.59
CA ASN A 814 14.78 -35.06 34.32
C ASN A 814 13.50 -34.83 33.48
N GLY A 815 12.34 -35.31 33.93
CA GLY A 815 11.09 -35.36 33.18
C GLY A 815 11.15 -36.31 31.97
N TRP A 816 10.28 -36.07 30.97
CA TRP A 816 10.28 -36.74 29.66
C TRP A 816 11.62 -36.77 28.89
N VAL A 817 12.21 -37.95 28.70
CA VAL A 817 13.40 -38.17 27.88
C VAL A 817 12.99 -38.73 26.50
N PRO A 818 13.25 -38.02 25.39
CA PRO A 818 12.89 -38.50 24.06
C PRO A 818 13.85 -39.59 23.57
N ARG A 819 13.34 -40.46 22.68
CA ARG A 819 14.16 -41.45 21.95
C ARG A 819 15.19 -40.77 21.03
N ARG A 820 16.40 -41.33 20.95
CA ARG A 820 17.51 -40.83 20.10
C ARG A 820 18.00 -41.90 19.12
N LYS A 821 18.41 -41.49 17.92
CA LYS A 821 19.00 -42.36 16.89
C LYS A 821 20.51 -42.15 16.81
N ILE A 822 21.28 -43.24 16.76
CA ILE A 822 22.74 -43.19 16.57
C ILE A 822 23.04 -43.05 15.08
N VAL A 823 23.84 -42.05 14.69
CA VAL A 823 24.36 -41.92 13.32
C VAL A 823 25.51 -42.91 13.12
N ARG A 824 25.27 -43.96 12.33
CA ARG A 824 26.27 -44.99 12.01
C ARG A 824 27.31 -44.45 11.01
N ASN A 825 28.55 -44.93 11.14
CA ASN A 825 29.70 -44.57 10.28
C ASN A 825 29.91 -43.06 10.08
N ALA A 826 29.58 -42.25 11.09
CA ALA A 826 29.65 -40.80 10.96
C ALA A 826 31.05 -40.29 10.58
N HIS A 827 32.11 -40.97 11.03
CA HIS A 827 33.52 -40.74 10.65
C HIS A 827 33.80 -40.81 9.13
N LEU A 828 32.87 -41.33 8.32
CA LEU A 828 32.91 -41.30 6.86
C LEU A 828 32.33 -40.00 6.26
N SER A 829 31.85 -39.06 7.07
CA SER A 829 31.25 -37.81 6.60
C SER A 829 32.19 -37.03 5.70
N VAL A 830 31.63 -36.48 4.61
CA VAL A 830 32.36 -35.64 3.64
C VAL A 830 32.31 -34.15 4.00
N LEU A 831 31.57 -33.78 5.04
CA LEU A 831 31.51 -32.39 5.50
C LEU A 831 32.92 -31.93 5.93
N PRO A 832 33.37 -30.74 5.48
CA PRO A 832 34.70 -30.26 5.83
C PRO A 832 34.89 -30.14 7.36
N PRO A 833 35.83 -30.87 7.96
CA PRO A 833 36.07 -30.77 9.40
C PRO A 833 36.66 -29.40 9.76
N ILE A 834 36.62 -29.05 11.04
CA ILE A 834 36.99 -27.71 11.52
C ILE A 834 38.43 -27.29 11.14
N PHE A 835 39.35 -28.24 11.09
CA PHE A 835 40.77 -28.04 10.79
C PHE A 835 41.10 -27.92 9.29
N ARG A 836 40.12 -28.11 8.39
CA ARG A 836 40.36 -28.16 6.94
C ARG A 836 39.91 -26.86 6.29
N GLU A 837 40.88 -26.00 5.97
CA GLU A 837 40.63 -24.69 5.32
C GLU A 837 40.21 -24.84 3.85
N LYS A 838 40.86 -25.74 3.11
CA LYS A 838 40.64 -25.93 1.66
C LYS A 838 40.30 -27.37 1.33
N VAL A 839 39.33 -27.55 0.44
CA VAL A 839 38.91 -28.85 -0.07
C VAL A 839 38.89 -28.78 -1.60
N VAL A 840 39.60 -29.71 -2.25
CA VAL A 840 39.47 -29.91 -3.70
C VAL A 840 38.22 -30.73 -3.95
N CYS A 841 37.30 -30.20 -4.73
CA CYS A 841 35.98 -30.80 -4.91
C CYS A 841 35.45 -30.60 -6.33
N GLN A 842 34.65 -31.55 -6.80
CA GLN A 842 33.86 -31.43 -8.02
C GLN A 842 32.46 -30.91 -7.69
N VAL A 843 31.95 -29.98 -8.51
CA VAL A 843 30.56 -29.52 -8.39
C VAL A 843 29.64 -30.52 -9.09
N THR A 844 28.85 -31.25 -8.31
CA THR A 844 27.99 -32.34 -8.80
C THR A 844 26.62 -31.86 -9.25
N HIS A 845 26.09 -30.85 -8.57
CA HIS A 845 24.77 -30.30 -8.87
C HIS A 845 24.68 -28.83 -8.45
N VAL A 846 23.86 -28.06 -9.16
CA VAL A 846 23.61 -26.64 -8.90
C VAL A 846 22.11 -26.40 -8.92
N VAL A 847 21.57 -25.97 -7.78
CA VAL A 847 20.26 -25.34 -7.72
C VAL A 847 20.43 -23.86 -8.05
N HIS A 848 21.30 -23.16 -7.32
CA HIS A 848 21.70 -21.78 -7.56
C HIS A 848 23.02 -21.45 -6.83
N PRO A 849 23.66 -20.28 -7.04
CA PRO A 849 24.95 -19.94 -6.40
C PRO A 849 24.98 -20.05 -4.87
N ASN A 850 23.87 -19.81 -4.17
CA ASN A 850 23.79 -20.06 -2.71
C ASN A 850 23.24 -21.45 -2.30
N LYS A 851 23.11 -22.40 -3.24
CA LYS A 851 22.69 -23.79 -2.98
C LYS A 851 23.16 -24.71 -4.11
N PHE A 852 24.29 -25.36 -3.91
CA PHE A 852 24.88 -26.32 -4.84
C PHE A 852 25.56 -27.44 -4.05
N PHE A 853 26.03 -28.47 -4.74
CA PHE A 853 26.58 -29.65 -4.10
C PHE A 853 28.00 -29.92 -4.55
N LEU A 854 28.84 -30.25 -3.57
CA LEU A 854 30.25 -30.52 -3.74
C LEU A 854 30.57 -31.94 -3.32
N ARG A 855 31.35 -32.63 -4.14
CA ARG A 855 31.94 -33.92 -3.81
C ARG A 855 33.45 -33.75 -3.66
N PRO A 856 34.05 -34.07 -2.49
CA PRO A 856 35.50 -34.09 -2.33
C PRO A 856 36.20 -35.01 -3.32
N GLU A 857 37.32 -34.56 -3.86
CA GLU A 857 38.15 -35.28 -4.84
C GLU A 857 39.30 -36.09 -4.21
N ASP A 858 39.31 -36.25 -2.88
CA ASP A 858 40.31 -37.07 -2.18
C ASP A 858 40.13 -38.57 -2.46
N ASN A 859 41.23 -39.32 -2.38
CA ASN A 859 41.28 -40.74 -2.73
C ASN A 859 40.26 -41.56 -1.93
N ARG A 860 40.15 -41.31 -0.61
CA ARG A 860 39.22 -42.04 0.27
C ARG A 860 37.77 -41.87 -0.19
N ASN A 861 37.34 -40.64 -0.47
CA ASN A 861 35.98 -40.40 -0.94
C ASN A 861 35.73 -41.00 -2.35
N LYS A 862 36.72 -40.91 -3.24
CA LYS A 862 36.65 -41.53 -4.58
C LYS A 862 36.48 -43.03 -4.52
N ASP A 863 37.22 -43.70 -3.67
CA ASP A 863 37.17 -45.16 -3.54
C ASP A 863 35.82 -45.60 -2.97
N ILE A 864 35.30 -44.94 -1.91
CA ILE A 864 33.97 -45.23 -1.36
C ILE A 864 32.87 -44.95 -2.39
N PHE A 865 32.95 -43.82 -3.10
CA PHE A 865 31.97 -43.49 -4.13
C PHE A 865 31.98 -44.51 -5.28
N ARG A 866 33.17 -44.94 -5.72
CA ARG A 866 33.34 -45.98 -6.73
C ARG A 866 32.79 -47.31 -6.24
N GLU A 867 33.01 -47.66 -4.97
CA GLU A 867 32.50 -48.89 -4.38
C GLU A 867 30.96 -48.89 -4.34
N ILE A 868 30.33 -47.81 -3.88
CA ILE A 868 28.87 -47.64 -3.92
C ILE A 868 28.36 -47.82 -5.35
N HIS A 869 28.99 -47.16 -6.32
CA HIS A 869 28.60 -47.23 -7.72
C HIS A 869 28.76 -48.65 -8.29
N THR A 870 29.87 -49.33 -8.02
CA THR A 870 30.12 -50.71 -8.44
C THR A 870 29.09 -51.65 -7.80
N GLN A 871 28.85 -51.57 -6.49
CA GLN A 871 27.90 -52.46 -5.81
C GLN A 871 26.47 -52.32 -6.31
N LEU A 872 26.05 -51.10 -6.68
CA LEU A 872 24.70 -50.85 -7.20
C LEU A 872 24.54 -51.27 -8.66
N ASN A 873 25.62 -51.24 -9.46
CA ASN A 873 25.53 -51.41 -10.92
C ASN A 873 26.18 -52.68 -11.47
N ALA A 874 27.00 -53.39 -10.68
CA ALA A 874 27.63 -54.65 -11.09
C ALA A 874 26.69 -55.88 -11.00
N ARG A 875 25.47 -55.70 -10.48
CA ARG A 875 24.49 -56.77 -10.27
C ARG A 875 23.10 -56.32 -10.69
N GLN A 876 22.24 -57.27 -11.01
CA GLN A 876 20.82 -57.00 -11.21
C GLN A 876 20.14 -56.79 -9.85
N LEU A 877 19.60 -55.60 -9.61
CA LEU A 877 18.89 -55.28 -8.38
C LEU A 877 17.43 -55.76 -8.43
N HIS A 878 16.88 -56.17 -7.29
CA HIS A 878 15.50 -56.65 -7.23
C HIS A 878 14.49 -55.49 -7.27
N PRO A 879 13.41 -55.59 -8.06
CA PRO A 879 12.29 -54.68 -7.95
C PRO A 879 11.57 -54.85 -6.60
N PHE A 880 10.86 -53.82 -6.17
CA PHE A 880 9.94 -53.95 -5.05
C PHE A 880 8.70 -54.77 -5.46
N PRO A 881 8.07 -55.51 -4.52
CA PRO A 881 6.75 -56.11 -4.74
C PRO A 881 5.73 -55.06 -5.20
N ALA A 882 4.73 -55.50 -5.97
CA ALA A 882 3.69 -54.60 -6.48
C ALA A 882 2.85 -53.94 -5.36
N ASP A 883 2.83 -54.52 -4.17
CA ASP A 883 2.14 -54.07 -2.96
C ASP A 883 3.08 -53.41 -1.93
N ALA A 884 4.31 -53.07 -2.32
CA ALA A 884 5.27 -52.47 -1.41
C ALA A 884 4.81 -51.09 -0.90
N ASN A 885 4.79 -50.94 0.43
CA ASN A 885 4.55 -49.66 1.08
C ASN A 885 5.86 -48.89 1.24
N PHE A 886 5.96 -47.74 0.58
CA PHE A 886 7.12 -46.86 0.68
C PHE A 886 6.96 -45.80 1.78
N ALA A 887 8.01 -45.60 2.56
CA ALA A 887 8.04 -44.61 3.64
C ALA A 887 8.89 -43.38 3.26
N MET A 888 8.53 -42.21 3.78
CA MET A 888 9.38 -41.02 3.70
C MET A 888 10.71 -41.26 4.40
N GLY A 889 11.81 -40.79 3.82
CA GLY A 889 13.15 -41.05 4.34
C GLY A 889 13.70 -42.44 4.03
N GLN A 890 12.92 -43.35 3.44
CA GLN A 890 13.41 -44.65 3.00
C GLN A 890 14.47 -44.48 1.91
N MET A 891 15.59 -45.20 2.07
CA MET A 891 16.63 -45.26 1.05
C MET A 891 16.32 -46.41 0.07
N VAL A 892 16.34 -46.08 -1.21
CA VAL A 892 16.16 -47.00 -2.34
C VAL A 892 17.31 -46.85 -3.32
N ALA A 893 17.50 -47.84 -4.20
CA ALA A 893 18.29 -47.66 -5.40
C ALA A 893 17.38 -47.15 -6.53
N ALA A 894 17.77 -46.06 -7.18
CA ALA A 894 16.98 -45.41 -8.23
C ALA A 894 17.87 -45.03 -9.43
N PRO A 895 17.33 -45.05 -10.66
CA PRO A 895 18.09 -44.69 -11.86
C PRO A 895 18.37 -43.19 -11.91
N VAL A 896 19.64 -42.81 -12.15
CA VAL A 896 20.08 -41.40 -12.23
C VAL A 896 19.67 -40.75 -13.56
N GLN A 897 19.63 -41.54 -14.63
CA GLN A 897 19.27 -41.10 -15.98
C GLN A 897 18.06 -41.88 -16.48
N GLU A 898 17.29 -41.29 -17.40
CA GLU A 898 16.08 -41.91 -17.98
C GLU A 898 16.39 -43.26 -18.66
N ASN A 899 17.60 -43.45 -19.18
CA ASN A 899 18.03 -44.68 -19.84
C ASN A 899 18.15 -45.89 -18.89
N GLN A 900 17.91 -45.72 -17.59
CA GLN A 900 17.96 -46.77 -16.55
C GLN A 900 19.29 -47.55 -16.44
N GLU A 901 20.36 -47.09 -17.09
CA GLU A 901 21.65 -47.78 -17.11
C GLU A 901 22.43 -47.67 -15.79
N THR A 902 22.11 -46.70 -14.94
CA THR A 902 22.89 -46.42 -13.73
C THR A 902 22.01 -46.11 -12.53
N TYR A 903 22.11 -46.94 -11.50
CA TYR A 903 21.48 -46.78 -10.20
C TYR A 903 22.39 -46.02 -9.23
N ALA A 904 21.76 -45.20 -8.39
CA ALA A 904 22.37 -44.51 -7.27
C ALA A 904 21.49 -44.61 -6.02
N ARG A 905 22.08 -44.30 -4.86
CA ARG A 905 21.34 -44.22 -3.60
C ARG A 905 20.44 -42.98 -3.62
N ALA A 906 19.16 -43.20 -3.41
CA ALA A 906 18.17 -42.14 -3.38
C ALA A 906 17.29 -42.26 -2.12
N VAL A 907 16.90 -41.12 -1.55
CA VAL A 907 16.01 -41.04 -0.39
C VAL A 907 14.66 -40.51 -0.84
N LEU A 908 13.58 -41.19 -0.47
CA LEU A 908 12.22 -40.77 -0.80
C LEU A 908 11.82 -39.52 0.01
N ARG A 909 11.39 -38.44 -0.67
CA ARG A 909 11.11 -37.13 -0.05
C ARG A 909 9.64 -36.73 -0.04
N SER A 910 8.92 -36.99 -1.13
CA SER A 910 7.48 -36.66 -1.27
C SER A 910 6.87 -37.51 -2.39
N TYR A 911 5.54 -37.67 -2.43
CA TYR A 911 4.85 -38.33 -3.54
C TYR A 911 3.58 -37.60 -3.98
N ARG A 912 3.16 -37.85 -5.22
CA ARG A 912 1.92 -37.32 -5.81
C ARG A 912 1.21 -38.40 -6.61
N ASN A 913 -0.13 -38.35 -6.60
CA ASN A 913 -0.94 -39.20 -7.47
C ASN A 913 -1.05 -38.57 -8.86
N VAL A 914 -0.57 -39.28 -9.87
CA VAL A 914 -0.63 -38.88 -11.27
C VAL A 914 -2.04 -39.16 -11.77
N ARG A 915 -2.84 -38.11 -11.95
CA ARG A 915 -4.27 -38.24 -12.31
C ARG A 915 -4.53 -38.99 -13.61
N THR A 916 -3.58 -38.96 -14.55
CA THR A 916 -3.74 -39.55 -15.90
C THR A 916 -3.49 -41.06 -15.91
N THR A 917 -2.56 -41.56 -15.10
CA THR A 917 -2.16 -42.97 -15.04
C THR A 917 -2.68 -43.68 -13.79
N GLY A 918 -3.10 -42.94 -12.78
CA GLY A 918 -3.40 -43.48 -11.44
C GLY A 918 -2.14 -43.86 -10.64
N SER A 919 -0.94 -43.73 -11.22
CA SER A 919 0.32 -44.10 -10.58
C SER A 919 0.78 -43.07 -9.54
N VAL A 920 1.63 -43.52 -8.62
CA VAL A 920 2.28 -42.64 -7.64
C VAL A 920 3.64 -42.21 -8.17
N SER A 921 3.81 -40.90 -8.37
CA SER A 921 5.07 -40.29 -8.76
C SER A 921 5.76 -39.73 -7.51
N TRP A 922 6.93 -40.29 -7.20
CA TRP A 922 7.75 -39.92 -6.06
C TRP A 922 8.81 -38.91 -6.46
N THR A 923 9.10 -37.96 -5.57
CA THR A 923 10.29 -37.13 -5.62
C THR A 923 11.37 -37.79 -4.78
N VAL A 924 12.47 -38.13 -5.41
CA VAL A 924 13.63 -38.76 -4.77
C VAL A 924 14.80 -37.80 -4.73
N PHE A 925 15.64 -37.91 -3.69
CA PHE A 925 16.87 -37.13 -3.54
C PHE A 925 18.09 -38.03 -3.61
N PHE A 926 18.95 -37.83 -4.61
CA PHE A 926 20.18 -38.58 -4.80
C PHE A 926 21.28 -38.09 -3.86
N ILE A 927 21.46 -38.77 -2.73
CA ILE A 927 22.32 -38.31 -1.63
C ILE A 927 23.80 -38.16 -2.01
N ASP A 928 24.26 -38.89 -3.02
CA ASP A 928 25.65 -38.86 -3.48
C ASP A 928 25.93 -37.82 -4.57
N TYR A 929 24.87 -37.15 -5.06
CA TYR A 929 24.93 -36.18 -6.16
C TYR A 929 24.31 -34.83 -5.80
N GLY A 930 23.32 -34.80 -4.90
CA GLY A 930 22.66 -33.59 -4.42
C GLY A 930 21.46 -33.11 -5.23
N HIS A 931 20.99 -33.88 -6.22
CA HIS A 931 19.83 -33.48 -7.04
C HIS A 931 18.59 -34.31 -6.72
N THR A 932 17.42 -33.77 -7.08
CA THR A 932 16.15 -34.47 -7.00
C THR A 932 15.66 -34.89 -8.38
N ALA A 933 14.89 -35.97 -8.44
CA ALA A 933 14.17 -36.40 -9.64
C ALA A 933 12.77 -36.89 -9.30
N ALA A 934 11.83 -36.71 -10.22
CA ALA A 934 10.49 -37.28 -10.13
C ALA A 934 10.46 -38.59 -10.92
N MET A 935 10.03 -39.69 -10.28
CA MET A 935 9.94 -41.00 -10.93
C MET A 935 8.84 -41.86 -10.33
N GLU A 936 8.42 -42.88 -11.07
CA GLU A 936 7.44 -43.85 -10.58
C GLU A 936 8.10 -44.88 -9.66
N GLU A 937 7.31 -45.43 -8.74
CA GLU A 937 7.79 -46.44 -7.79
C GLU A 937 8.30 -47.74 -8.45
N THR A 938 7.85 -48.02 -9.67
CA THR A 938 8.35 -49.11 -10.52
C THR A 938 9.82 -48.97 -10.91
N ALA A 939 10.37 -47.76 -10.87
CA ALA A 939 11.78 -47.50 -11.12
C ALA A 939 12.67 -47.87 -9.92
N PHE A 940 12.09 -48.07 -8.73
CA PHE A 940 12.85 -48.33 -7.52
C PHE A 940 13.34 -49.77 -7.44
N ARG A 941 14.52 -49.93 -6.84
CA ARG A 941 15.13 -51.23 -6.57
C ARG A 941 15.49 -51.35 -5.11
N GLN A 942 15.34 -52.57 -4.59
CA GLN A 942 15.59 -52.89 -3.20
C GLN A 942 17.09 -52.82 -2.90
N LEU A 943 17.40 -52.34 -1.69
CA LEU A 943 18.71 -52.49 -1.08
C LEU A 943 18.60 -53.66 -0.09
N ASP A 944 18.75 -54.88 -0.60
CA ASP A 944 18.65 -56.13 0.17
C ASP A 944 19.72 -56.20 1.26
N ASP A 945 19.67 -57.22 2.13
CA ASP A 945 20.64 -57.38 3.23
C ASP A 945 22.10 -57.41 2.76
N SER A 946 22.37 -57.95 1.57
CA SER A 946 23.72 -57.93 0.95
C SER A 946 24.22 -56.53 0.58
N LEU A 947 23.30 -55.58 0.40
CA LEU A 947 23.53 -54.16 0.16
C LEU A 947 23.23 -53.32 1.42
N GLY A 948 22.89 -53.96 2.54
CA GLY A 948 22.47 -53.29 3.78
C GLY A 948 23.51 -52.30 4.28
N GLN A 949 24.80 -52.61 4.10
CA GLN A 949 25.92 -51.72 4.45
C GLN A 949 25.87 -50.38 3.70
N LEU A 950 25.32 -50.34 2.48
CA LEU A 950 25.17 -49.09 1.73
C LEU A 950 24.21 -48.12 2.39
N LYS A 951 23.24 -48.60 3.19
CA LYS A 951 22.32 -47.74 3.95
C LYS A 951 23.03 -47.03 5.10
N ASP A 952 24.11 -47.61 5.60
CA ASP A 952 24.90 -47.10 6.74
C ASP A 952 26.03 -46.14 6.31
N ILE A 953 26.27 -45.94 5.00
CA ILE A 953 27.29 -44.99 4.52
C ILE A 953 26.66 -43.57 4.44
N PRO A 954 27.27 -42.51 4.99
CA PRO A 954 26.74 -41.16 4.86
C PRO A 954 26.73 -40.65 3.40
N PRO A 955 25.99 -39.56 3.06
CA PRO A 955 26.05 -38.91 1.75
C PRO A 955 27.49 -38.64 1.28
N ARG A 956 27.80 -38.86 -0.01
CA ARG A 956 29.13 -38.60 -0.59
C ARG A 956 29.32 -37.19 -1.18
N ALA A 957 28.25 -36.41 -1.26
CA ALA A 957 28.28 -34.99 -1.57
C ALA A 957 27.66 -34.20 -0.41
N PHE A 958 28.12 -32.97 -0.21
CA PHE A 958 27.58 -32.06 0.80
C PHE A 958 27.02 -30.78 0.15
N GLU A 959 26.05 -30.17 0.82
CA GLU A 959 25.46 -28.91 0.38
C GLU A 959 26.42 -27.74 0.67
N ALA A 960 26.56 -26.86 -0.31
CA ALA A 960 27.42 -25.70 -0.25
C ALA A 960 26.70 -24.44 -0.72
N THR A 961 27.16 -23.31 -0.21
CA THR A 961 26.70 -21.97 -0.57
C THR A 961 27.90 -21.07 -0.83
N LEU A 962 27.83 -20.21 -1.85
CA LEU A 962 28.87 -19.22 -2.08
C LEU A 962 28.77 -18.17 -0.97
N THR A 963 29.87 -18.01 -0.23
CA THR A 963 29.96 -16.97 0.82
C THR A 963 30.07 -15.57 0.21
N GLU A 964 29.86 -14.55 1.02
CA GLU A 964 30.06 -13.12 0.70
C GLU A 964 29.26 -12.55 -0.49
N ILE A 965 28.31 -13.30 -1.06
CA ILE A 965 27.51 -12.86 -2.20
C ILE A 965 26.01 -13.14 -2.04
N GLN A 966 25.21 -12.35 -2.73
CA GLN A 966 23.77 -12.51 -2.90
C GLN A 966 23.34 -12.08 -4.32
N PRO A 967 22.10 -12.38 -4.74
CA PRO A 967 21.57 -11.88 -6.01
C PRO A 967 21.66 -10.35 -6.08
N SER A 968 21.98 -9.81 -7.26
CA SER A 968 21.94 -8.37 -7.50
C SER A 968 20.52 -7.82 -7.30
N ALA A 969 20.35 -6.79 -6.46
CA ALA A 969 19.05 -6.17 -6.18
C ALA A 969 18.46 -5.43 -7.40
N ILE A 970 19.29 -5.10 -8.38
CA ILE A 970 18.91 -4.40 -9.61
C ILE A 970 18.33 -5.39 -10.62
N ILE A 971 18.99 -6.54 -10.81
CA ILE A 971 18.54 -7.59 -11.73
C ILE A 971 17.45 -8.44 -11.07
N SER A 972 17.54 -8.67 -9.76
CA SER A 972 16.59 -9.44 -8.98
C SER A 972 16.05 -8.63 -7.79
N PRO A 973 15.08 -7.74 -8.03
CA PRO A 973 14.46 -6.96 -6.96
C PRO A 973 13.71 -7.82 -5.93
N GLN A 974 13.43 -9.09 -6.23
CA GLN A 974 12.84 -10.06 -5.31
C GLN A 974 13.87 -10.68 -4.33
N GLY A 975 15.17 -10.54 -4.62
CA GLY A 975 16.23 -11.14 -3.82
C GLY A 975 16.49 -12.63 -4.11
N SER A 976 16.02 -13.15 -5.25
CA SER A 976 16.21 -14.54 -5.68
C SER A 976 17.19 -14.67 -6.85
N TRP A 977 17.88 -15.80 -6.99
CA TRP A 977 18.77 -16.01 -8.13
C TRP A 977 17.96 -16.17 -9.42
N THR A 978 18.30 -15.39 -10.44
CA THR A 978 17.57 -15.45 -11.72
C THR A 978 17.93 -16.69 -12.51
N THR A 979 17.01 -17.19 -13.36
CA THR A 979 17.27 -18.35 -14.23
C THR A 979 18.53 -18.17 -15.09
N GLU A 980 18.75 -16.95 -15.59
CA GLU A 980 19.94 -16.58 -16.34
C GLU A 980 21.21 -16.65 -15.48
N SER A 981 21.17 -16.12 -14.25
CA SER A 981 22.28 -16.20 -13.30
C SER A 981 22.61 -17.66 -12.95
N ILE A 982 21.57 -18.49 -12.75
CA ILE A 982 21.70 -19.91 -12.45
C ILE A 982 22.30 -20.64 -13.65
N HIS A 983 21.81 -20.38 -14.86
CA HIS A 983 22.35 -20.96 -16.09
C HIS A 983 23.82 -20.60 -16.26
N ARG A 984 24.15 -19.31 -16.12
CA ARG A 984 25.54 -18.85 -16.23
C ARG A 984 26.43 -19.48 -15.17
N PHE A 985 25.97 -19.58 -13.93
CA PHE A 985 26.72 -20.26 -12.88
C PHE A 985 26.92 -21.75 -13.21
N LYS A 986 25.88 -22.44 -13.69
CA LYS A 986 25.98 -23.84 -14.16
C LYS A 986 27.05 -24.01 -15.24
N GLU A 987 27.07 -23.15 -16.26
CA GLU A 987 28.11 -23.17 -17.29
C GLU A 987 29.52 -22.99 -16.71
N LEU A 988 29.65 -22.11 -15.71
CA LEU A 988 30.93 -21.81 -15.08
C LEU A 988 31.43 -22.98 -14.22
N VAL A 989 30.55 -23.67 -13.48
CA VAL A 989 30.98 -24.59 -12.41
C VAL A 989 30.62 -26.07 -12.57
N LEU A 990 29.53 -26.43 -13.26
CA LEU A 990 28.99 -27.79 -13.21
C LEU A 990 29.97 -28.82 -13.80
N GLY A 991 30.21 -29.93 -13.09
CA GLY A 991 31.09 -31.03 -13.52
C GLY A 991 32.60 -30.71 -13.43
N LYS A 992 32.97 -29.50 -13.05
CA LYS A 992 34.36 -29.04 -12.96
C LYS A 992 34.90 -29.17 -11.53
N ILE A 993 36.22 -29.26 -11.43
CA ILE A 993 36.95 -29.33 -10.15
C ILE A 993 37.37 -27.93 -9.73
N PHE A 994 37.17 -27.61 -8.46
CA PHE A 994 37.53 -26.34 -7.83
C PHE A 994 38.27 -26.57 -6.52
N VAL A 995 39.06 -25.57 -6.11
CA VAL A 995 39.51 -25.43 -4.73
C VAL A 995 38.45 -24.61 -4.01
N ALA A 996 37.72 -25.26 -3.10
CA ALA A 996 36.78 -24.60 -2.19
C ALA A 996 37.51 -24.18 -0.92
N LYS A 997 37.62 -22.87 -0.69
CA LYS A 997 38.01 -22.32 0.61
C LYS A 997 36.78 -22.33 1.52
N VAL A 998 36.86 -23.00 2.66
CA VAL A 998 35.75 -23.17 3.59
C VAL A 998 35.80 -22.07 4.64
N TYR A 999 34.75 -21.25 4.66
CA TYR A 999 34.59 -20.18 5.64
C TYR A 999 33.89 -20.75 6.88
N SER A 1000 32.73 -21.37 6.70
CA SER A 1000 31.96 -21.98 7.80
C SER A 1000 31.24 -23.26 7.37
N VAL A 1001 30.88 -24.11 8.33
CA VAL A 1001 29.95 -25.22 8.16
C VAL A 1001 28.90 -25.10 9.25
N VAL A 1002 27.68 -24.71 8.88
CA VAL A 1002 26.56 -24.53 9.81
C VAL A 1002 25.48 -25.55 9.49
N GLY A 1003 25.12 -26.37 10.48
CA GLY A 1003 24.29 -27.55 10.23
C GLY A 1003 25.00 -28.50 9.25
N VAL A 1004 24.39 -28.73 8.09
CA VAL A 1004 24.93 -29.58 7.01
C VAL A 1004 25.37 -28.80 5.77
N VAL A 1005 25.47 -27.47 5.87
CA VAL A 1005 25.77 -26.57 4.75
C VAL A 1005 27.13 -25.91 4.93
N ALA A 1006 28.00 -26.03 3.94
CA ALA A 1006 29.31 -25.38 3.91
C ALA A 1006 29.26 -24.05 3.15
N SER A 1007 29.64 -22.95 3.81
CA SER A 1007 29.86 -21.66 3.14
C SER A 1007 31.28 -21.62 2.60
N VAL A 1008 31.40 -21.44 1.28
CA VAL A 1008 32.67 -21.61 0.56
C VAL A 1008 32.92 -20.51 -0.47
N GLU A 1009 34.18 -20.28 -0.79
CA GLU A 1009 34.61 -19.55 -1.99
C GLU A 1009 35.22 -20.55 -2.98
N LEU A 1010 34.69 -20.59 -4.21
CA LEU A 1010 35.21 -21.45 -5.27
C LEU A 1010 36.26 -20.72 -6.11
N SER A 1011 37.43 -21.34 -6.23
CA SER A 1011 38.54 -20.84 -7.05
C SER A 1011 39.07 -21.91 -7.99
N ARG A 1012 39.39 -21.51 -9.22
CA ARG A 1012 39.99 -22.34 -10.26
C ARG A 1012 40.81 -21.46 -11.19
N ASP A 1013 42.04 -21.87 -11.51
CA ASP A 1013 42.92 -21.17 -12.46
C ASP A 1013 43.02 -19.65 -12.15
N GLU A 1014 43.19 -19.32 -10.86
CA GLU A 1014 43.21 -17.95 -10.29
C GLU A 1014 41.89 -17.15 -10.38
N ILE A 1015 40.85 -17.68 -11.02
CA ILE A 1015 39.53 -17.06 -11.10
C ILE A 1015 38.69 -17.44 -9.88
N ARG A 1016 38.18 -16.42 -9.17
CA ARG A 1016 37.22 -16.58 -8.07
C ARG A 1016 35.80 -16.43 -8.59
N MET A 1017 34.95 -17.41 -8.31
CA MET A 1017 33.56 -17.42 -8.81
C MET A 1017 32.74 -16.23 -8.26
N ASN A 1018 33.00 -15.82 -7.02
CA ASN A 1018 32.38 -14.65 -6.41
C ASN A 1018 32.66 -13.38 -7.23
N SER A 1019 33.93 -13.12 -7.54
CA SER A 1019 34.37 -11.97 -8.32
C SER A 1019 33.80 -11.99 -9.74
N GLU A 1020 33.73 -13.16 -10.36
CA GLU A 1020 33.18 -13.31 -11.72
C GLU A 1020 31.68 -13.00 -11.77
N LEU A 1021 30.90 -13.49 -10.81
CA LEU A 1021 29.45 -13.20 -10.75
C LEU A 1021 29.16 -11.72 -10.48
N ILE A 1022 29.98 -11.05 -9.66
CA ILE A 1022 29.86 -9.61 -9.40
C ILE A 1022 30.26 -8.81 -10.65
N ARG A 1023 31.34 -9.19 -11.33
CA ARG A 1023 31.80 -8.56 -12.57
C ARG A 1023 30.73 -8.64 -13.67
N LEU A 1024 30.02 -9.77 -13.75
CA LEU A 1024 28.90 -9.99 -14.66
C LEU A 1024 27.57 -9.37 -14.17
N LYS A 1025 27.57 -8.67 -13.02
CA LYS A 1025 26.42 -8.02 -12.38
C LYS A 1025 25.29 -8.96 -11.93
N TYR A 1026 25.48 -10.28 -12.00
CA TYR A 1026 24.52 -11.27 -11.49
C TYR A 1026 24.47 -11.30 -9.96
N ALA A 1027 25.60 -11.00 -9.32
CA ALA A 1027 25.72 -10.96 -7.87
C ALA A 1027 26.09 -9.57 -7.37
N GLN A 1028 25.78 -9.32 -6.11
CA GLN A 1028 26.35 -8.23 -5.32
C GLN A 1028 26.94 -8.81 -4.03
N TYR A 1029 27.82 -8.04 -3.40
CA TYR A 1029 28.37 -8.43 -2.11
C TYR A 1029 27.27 -8.58 -1.04
N ALA A 1030 27.44 -9.53 -0.13
CA ALA A 1030 26.62 -9.73 1.07
C ALA A 1030 27.49 -10.08 2.26
N GLU A 1031 27.08 -9.71 3.47
CA GLU A 1031 27.76 -10.21 4.67
C GLU A 1031 27.37 -11.67 4.98
N GLU A 1032 28.30 -12.38 5.62
CA GLU A 1032 28.04 -13.66 6.26
C GLU A 1032 27.03 -13.50 7.41
N SER A 1033 26.18 -14.50 7.61
CA SER A 1033 25.30 -14.53 8.78
C SER A 1033 26.12 -14.69 10.06
N TYR A 1034 25.58 -14.26 11.19
CA TYR A 1034 26.24 -14.33 12.50
C TYR A 1034 26.71 -15.74 12.85
N ILE A 1035 25.91 -16.76 12.52
CA ILE A 1035 26.25 -18.17 12.73
C ILE A 1035 27.43 -18.61 11.87
N SER A 1036 27.48 -18.10 10.63
CA SER A 1036 28.57 -18.35 9.70
C SER A 1036 29.83 -17.64 10.18
N LYS A 1037 29.73 -16.37 10.61
CA LYS A 1037 30.82 -15.58 11.23
C LYS A 1037 31.38 -16.25 12.49
N LEU A 1038 30.53 -16.78 13.38
CA LEU A 1038 30.95 -17.47 14.59
C LEU A 1038 31.71 -18.78 14.29
N ASP A 1039 31.17 -19.61 13.40
CA ASP A 1039 31.84 -20.86 13.02
C ASP A 1039 33.12 -20.57 12.22
N HIS A 1040 33.12 -19.53 11.39
CA HIS A 1040 34.30 -19.06 10.66
C HIS A 1040 35.42 -18.61 11.59
N ASP A 1041 35.13 -17.75 12.59
CA ASP A 1041 36.09 -17.37 13.63
C ASP A 1041 36.61 -18.59 14.39
N HIS A 1042 35.72 -19.51 14.76
CA HIS A 1042 36.09 -20.74 15.46
C HIS A 1042 37.02 -21.63 14.62
N ARG A 1043 36.72 -21.80 13.32
CA ARG A 1043 37.53 -22.54 12.35
C ARG A 1043 38.92 -21.96 12.22
N GLU A 1044 39.04 -20.66 11.94
CA GLU A 1044 40.34 -20.02 11.77
C GLU A 1044 41.18 -20.07 13.05
N ARG A 1045 40.55 -19.92 14.23
CA ARG A 1045 41.24 -20.08 15.51
C ARG A 1045 41.78 -21.50 15.68
N LYS A 1046 40.93 -22.51 15.50
CA LYS A 1046 41.34 -23.92 15.62
C LYS A 1046 42.41 -24.30 14.60
N GLN A 1047 42.32 -23.79 13.38
CA GLN A 1047 43.33 -24.01 12.34
C GLN A 1047 44.68 -23.38 12.71
N ARG A 1048 44.69 -22.17 13.28
CA ARG A 1048 45.92 -21.55 13.81
C ARG A 1048 46.52 -22.31 14.99
N GLU A 1049 45.70 -22.70 15.97
CA GLU A 1049 46.13 -23.52 17.12
C GLU A 1049 46.82 -24.81 16.64
N ILE A 1050 46.24 -25.48 15.64
CA ILE A 1050 46.76 -26.71 15.02
C ILE A 1050 48.05 -26.48 14.20
N MET A 1051 48.24 -25.30 13.61
CA MET A 1051 49.48 -24.94 12.92
C MET A 1051 50.64 -24.67 13.90
N MET A 1052 50.34 -24.21 15.12
CA MET A 1052 51.35 -23.86 16.12
C MET A 1052 51.75 -25.04 17.02
N ASP A 1053 50.86 -26.00 17.26
CA ASP A 1053 51.08 -27.15 18.16
C ASP A 1053 50.84 -28.47 17.42
N GLU A 1054 51.93 -29.20 17.13
CA GLU A 1054 51.87 -30.52 16.47
C GLU A 1054 51.18 -31.59 17.32
N ASN A 1055 51.23 -31.52 18.65
CA ASN A 1055 50.55 -32.48 19.52
C ASN A 1055 49.05 -32.24 19.49
N LEU A 1056 48.63 -30.98 19.62
CA LEU A 1056 47.24 -30.57 19.48
C LEU A 1056 46.70 -30.91 18.08
N ARG A 1057 47.51 -30.76 17.03
CA ARG A 1057 47.15 -31.18 15.67
C ARG A 1057 46.79 -32.66 15.61
N ASN A 1058 47.65 -33.53 16.16
CA ASN A 1058 47.42 -34.97 16.17
C ASN A 1058 46.21 -35.34 17.04
N GLU A 1059 46.00 -34.66 18.16
CA GLU A 1059 44.83 -34.83 19.03
C GLU A 1059 43.54 -34.40 18.32
N VAL A 1060 43.50 -33.25 17.67
CA VAL A 1060 42.33 -32.77 16.93
C VAL A 1060 42.02 -33.67 15.74
N TYR A 1061 43.04 -34.19 15.04
CA TYR A 1061 42.82 -35.15 13.95
C TYR A 1061 42.19 -36.45 14.47
N ARG A 1062 42.69 -36.99 15.59
CA ARG A 1062 42.07 -38.16 16.25
C ARG A 1062 40.66 -37.84 16.77
N SER A 1063 40.50 -36.72 17.44
CA SER A 1063 39.22 -36.25 17.99
C SER A 1063 38.19 -36.10 16.89
N ALA A 1064 38.50 -35.47 15.76
CA ALA A 1064 37.53 -35.30 14.68
C ALA A 1064 37.09 -36.64 14.06
N GLU A 1065 37.96 -37.64 14.04
CA GLU A 1065 37.61 -39.02 13.65
C GLU A 1065 36.72 -39.72 14.69
N LEU A 1066 36.90 -39.43 15.99
CA LEU A 1066 36.19 -40.07 17.12
C LEU A 1066 34.90 -39.34 17.58
N THR A 1067 34.83 -38.01 17.46
CA THR A 1067 33.78 -37.16 18.07
C THR A 1067 32.52 -37.05 17.20
N GLN A 1068 32.46 -37.77 16.07
CA GLN A 1068 31.26 -37.86 15.26
C GLN A 1068 30.30 -38.96 15.71
N ASN A 1069 30.35 -39.43 16.97
CA ASN A 1069 29.22 -40.16 17.57
C ASN A 1069 28.04 -39.20 17.81
N THR A 1070 27.43 -38.70 16.75
CA THR A 1070 26.25 -37.83 16.80
C THR A 1070 25.01 -38.67 17.03
N TYR A 1071 24.27 -38.35 18.08
CA TYR A 1071 22.85 -38.70 18.17
C TYR A 1071 22.07 -37.70 17.32
N GLU A 1072 21.21 -38.19 16.43
CA GLU A 1072 20.12 -37.40 15.85
C GLU A 1072 18.88 -37.57 16.73
N ASP A 1073 18.08 -36.51 16.87
CA ASP A 1073 16.71 -36.66 17.37
C ASP A 1073 15.96 -37.60 16.41
N ASP A 1074 15.38 -38.68 16.93
CA ASP A 1074 14.63 -39.62 16.10
C ASP A 1074 13.41 -38.89 15.52
N GLU A 1075 13.24 -38.91 14.20
CA GLU A 1075 12.04 -38.36 13.56
C GLU A 1075 10.89 -39.34 13.81
N LEU A 1076 10.29 -39.24 15.00
CA LEU A 1076 9.17 -40.06 15.44
C LEU A 1076 7.95 -39.77 14.57
N GLU A 1077 7.20 -40.83 14.22
CA GLU A 1077 5.91 -40.67 13.55
C GLU A 1077 4.95 -39.85 14.43
N ASP A 1078 4.16 -38.99 13.78
CA ASP A 1078 3.16 -38.18 14.45
C ASP A 1078 2.10 -39.09 15.11
N VAL A 1079 1.98 -39.06 16.44
CA VAL A 1079 0.95 -39.78 17.19
C VAL A 1079 -0.33 -38.95 17.35
N ASN A 1080 -1.48 -39.63 17.39
CA ASN A 1080 -2.78 -39.03 17.72
C ASN A 1080 -3.31 -39.61 19.03
N PRO A 1081 -3.23 -38.86 20.15
CA PRO A 1081 -3.80 -39.31 21.42
C PRO A 1081 -5.33 -39.54 21.33
N PRO A 1082 -5.89 -40.47 22.12
CA PRO A 1082 -7.33 -40.72 22.15
C PRO A 1082 -8.14 -39.49 22.59
N GLU A 1083 -9.18 -39.13 21.82
CA GLU A 1083 -9.97 -37.90 22.02
C GLU A 1083 -10.65 -37.86 23.40
N ASP A 1084 -11.04 -39.02 23.97
CA ASP A 1084 -11.67 -39.14 25.29
C ASP A 1084 -10.75 -38.80 26.47
N LYS A 1085 -9.43 -38.84 26.24
CA LYS A 1085 -8.39 -38.50 27.24
C LYS A 1085 -7.93 -37.05 27.15
N LEU A 1086 -8.28 -36.31 26.09
CA LEU A 1086 -7.90 -34.91 25.86
C LEU A 1086 -8.78 -33.92 26.67
N ARG A 1087 -8.62 -33.92 28.01
CA ARG A 1087 -9.51 -33.22 28.96
C ARG A 1087 -9.02 -31.85 29.44
N CYS A 1088 -7.75 -31.50 29.22
CA CYS A 1088 -7.17 -30.23 29.63
C CYS A 1088 -7.05 -29.28 28.43
N LYS A 1089 -7.09 -27.97 28.66
CA LYS A 1089 -6.94 -26.95 27.62
C LYS A 1089 -5.71 -26.09 27.89
N VAL A 1090 -4.88 -25.88 26.88
CA VAL A 1090 -3.70 -25.01 26.94
C VAL A 1090 -3.81 -23.99 25.81
N VAL A 1091 -3.66 -22.70 26.14
CA VAL A 1091 -3.66 -21.62 25.15
C VAL A 1091 -2.23 -21.19 24.91
N LEU A 1092 -1.72 -21.42 23.69
CA LEU A 1092 -0.38 -21.01 23.32
C LEU A 1092 -0.34 -19.52 22.92
N SER A 1093 0.78 -18.86 23.16
CA SER A 1093 1.07 -17.52 22.63
C SER A 1093 2.02 -17.63 21.44
N GLY A 1094 1.62 -17.10 20.29
CA GLY A 1094 2.35 -17.20 19.03
C GLY A 1094 1.43 -17.57 17.86
N PRO A 1095 1.98 -18.05 16.72
CA PRO A 1095 3.41 -18.19 16.44
C PRO A 1095 4.13 -16.84 16.34
N HIS A 1096 5.36 -16.76 16.83
CA HIS A 1096 6.25 -15.59 16.79
C HIS A 1096 7.45 -15.84 15.89
N SER A 1097 8.01 -14.78 15.30
CA SER A 1097 9.30 -14.82 14.60
C SER A 1097 10.19 -13.69 15.12
N PRO A 1098 11.49 -13.95 15.36
CA PRO A 1098 12.42 -12.90 15.75
C PRO A 1098 12.74 -11.91 14.62
N LEU A 1099 12.31 -12.22 13.38
CA LEU A 1099 12.48 -11.35 12.22
C LEU A 1099 11.39 -10.27 12.12
N GLU A 1100 10.39 -10.28 13.00
CA GLU A 1100 9.32 -9.30 12.98
C GLU A 1100 9.87 -7.88 13.20
N THR A 1101 9.53 -6.99 12.27
CA THR A 1101 9.95 -5.58 12.33
C THR A 1101 8.75 -4.64 12.45
N SER A 1102 9.01 -3.48 13.04
CA SER A 1102 8.10 -2.34 13.04
C SER A 1102 8.56 -1.33 11.98
N ALA A 1103 7.79 -0.27 11.74
CA ALA A 1103 8.23 0.83 10.88
C ALA A 1103 8.33 2.12 11.71
N SER A 1104 9.24 3.01 11.33
CA SER A 1104 9.39 4.34 11.92
C SER A 1104 9.24 5.41 10.85
N ALA A 1105 8.60 6.53 11.19
CA ALA A 1105 8.45 7.65 10.27
C ALA A 1105 9.74 8.48 10.21
N THR A 1106 9.99 9.11 9.06
CA THR A 1106 11.21 9.92 8.81
C THR A 1106 10.95 11.43 8.87
N ILE A 1107 9.69 11.85 8.70
CA ILE A 1107 9.26 13.25 8.80
C ILE A 1107 9.24 13.72 10.26
N ARG A 1108 9.68 14.97 10.50
CA ARG A 1108 9.84 15.58 11.83
C ARG A 1108 8.62 15.43 12.72
N SER A 1109 7.43 15.75 12.21
CA SER A 1109 6.16 15.72 12.94
C SER A 1109 5.72 14.32 13.39
N SER A 1110 6.27 13.26 12.78
CA SER A 1110 5.80 11.89 12.98
C SER A 1110 6.84 10.90 13.50
N VAL A 1111 8.11 11.30 13.64
CA VAL A 1111 9.20 10.40 14.08
C VAL A 1111 8.85 9.64 15.37
N MET A 1112 8.17 10.30 16.31
CA MET A 1112 7.81 9.73 17.61
C MET A 1112 6.46 8.99 17.61
N LYS A 1113 5.70 9.03 16.52
CA LYS A 1113 4.37 8.40 16.45
C LYS A 1113 4.51 6.90 16.15
N PRO A 1114 3.86 5.99 16.90
CA PRO A 1114 3.81 4.58 16.54
C PRO A 1114 3.19 4.37 15.16
N VAL A 1115 3.77 3.44 14.39
CA VAL A 1115 3.34 3.13 13.02
C VAL A 1115 2.74 1.73 12.96
N SER A 1116 1.62 1.61 12.26
CA SER A 1116 0.95 0.35 11.95
C SER A 1116 0.64 0.28 10.46
N ILE A 1117 0.57 -0.93 9.91
CA ILE A 1117 0.24 -1.16 8.49
C ILE A 1117 -1.16 -1.78 8.42
N GLU A 1118 -1.99 -1.30 7.50
CA GLU A 1118 -3.34 -1.80 7.28
C GLU A 1118 -3.34 -3.32 7.02
N SER A 1119 -4.32 -4.03 7.57
CA SER A 1119 -4.40 -5.50 7.52
C SER A 1119 -4.52 -6.05 6.11
N ASP A 1120 -4.98 -5.25 5.14
CA ASP A 1120 -5.15 -5.64 3.75
C ASP A 1120 -3.88 -5.46 2.91
N SER A 1121 -2.81 -4.89 3.46
CA SER A 1121 -1.54 -4.73 2.76
C SER A 1121 -0.76 -6.05 2.66
N VAL A 1122 -0.06 -6.23 1.54
CA VAL A 1122 0.94 -7.31 1.39
C VAL A 1122 2.01 -7.25 2.47
N ASN A 1123 2.34 -6.04 2.95
CA ASN A 1123 3.33 -5.83 4.01
C ASN A 1123 2.68 -5.66 5.39
N SER A 1124 1.45 -6.15 5.58
CA SER A 1124 0.82 -6.22 6.92
C SER A 1124 1.64 -7.08 7.90
N ILE A 1125 2.55 -7.91 7.39
CA ILE A 1125 3.61 -8.59 8.11
C ILE A 1125 4.96 -8.13 7.52
N LEU A 1126 5.79 -7.47 8.32
CA LEU A 1126 7.15 -7.13 7.95
C LEU A 1126 8.11 -8.09 8.63
N LEU A 1127 8.88 -8.83 7.83
CA LEU A 1127 9.95 -9.70 8.31
C LEU A 1127 11.28 -9.22 7.71
N ASP A 1128 12.31 -9.09 8.53
CA ASP A 1128 13.65 -8.85 8.02
C ASP A 1128 14.19 -10.10 7.33
N SER A 1129 14.25 -10.09 6.00
CA SER A 1129 14.74 -11.21 5.20
C SER A 1129 16.26 -11.31 5.09
N ASN A 1130 16.99 -10.31 5.59
CA ASN A 1130 18.44 -10.22 5.56
C ASN A 1130 18.92 -9.49 6.83
N PRO A 1131 18.80 -10.10 8.03
CA PRO A 1131 19.14 -9.44 9.30
C PRO A 1131 20.61 -9.07 9.44
N GLN A 1132 21.50 -9.77 8.72
CA GLN A 1132 22.93 -9.43 8.64
C GLN A 1132 23.19 -8.20 7.76
N ASP A 1133 22.18 -7.72 7.03
CA ASP A 1133 22.30 -6.53 6.21
C ASP A 1133 22.15 -5.27 7.05
N THR A 1134 23.26 -4.56 7.22
CA THR A 1134 23.37 -3.44 8.16
C THR A 1134 22.82 -2.13 7.61
N HIS A 1135 22.59 -2.02 6.31
CA HIS A 1135 22.09 -0.80 5.68
C HIS A 1135 20.58 -0.58 5.95
N GLU A 1136 20.11 0.66 5.81
CA GLU A 1136 18.71 1.02 6.06
C GLU A 1136 17.83 0.61 4.88
N LYS A 1137 16.75 -0.11 5.19
CA LYS A 1137 15.72 -0.50 4.22
C LYS A 1137 14.66 0.60 4.15
N LEU A 1138 14.03 0.78 3.00
CA LEU A 1138 12.99 1.78 2.81
C LEU A 1138 11.62 1.12 2.57
N LEU A 1139 10.61 1.59 3.28
CA LEU A 1139 9.20 1.33 3.06
C LEU A 1139 8.51 2.64 2.63
N VAL A 1140 7.75 2.60 1.53
CA VAL A 1140 6.98 3.75 1.05
C VAL A 1140 5.49 3.46 1.22
N ALA A 1141 4.73 4.44 1.73
CA ALA A 1141 3.28 4.33 1.87
C ALA A 1141 2.56 5.21 0.83
N GLY A 1142 1.62 4.62 0.08
CA GLY A 1142 0.77 5.36 -0.85
C GLY A 1142 -0.22 6.31 -0.17
N GLY A 1143 -0.55 6.05 1.10
CA GLY A 1143 -1.34 6.94 1.94
C GLY A 1143 -1.06 6.73 3.42
N VAL A 1144 -1.25 7.77 4.21
CA VAL A 1144 -1.04 7.78 5.66
C VAL A 1144 -2.29 8.34 6.31
N ASN A 1145 -2.89 7.55 7.20
CA ASN A 1145 -3.97 8.02 8.06
C ASN A 1145 -3.48 8.14 9.50
N GLU A 1146 -4.00 9.10 10.22
CA GLU A 1146 -3.77 9.22 11.66
C GLU A 1146 -4.97 8.64 12.44
N GLN A 1147 -4.73 7.84 13.47
CA GLN A 1147 -5.74 7.31 14.38
C GLN A 1147 -5.29 7.55 15.83
N GLY A 1148 -5.83 8.60 16.47
CA GLY A 1148 -5.27 9.08 17.73
C GLY A 1148 -3.82 9.49 17.53
N ASN A 1149 -2.89 9.00 18.35
CA ASN A 1149 -1.45 9.27 18.21
C ASN A 1149 -0.71 8.20 17.35
N ARG A 1150 -1.41 7.45 16.49
CA ARG A 1150 -0.82 6.35 15.69
C ARG A 1150 -1.00 6.59 14.20
N LEU A 1151 0.04 6.29 13.43
CA LEU A 1151 -0.05 6.28 11.97
C LEU A 1151 -0.48 4.91 11.45
N VAL A 1152 -1.38 4.90 10.48
CA VAL A 1152 -1.84 3.71 9.74
C VAL A 1152 -1.42 3.87 8.28
N LEU A 1153 -0.47 3.06 7.84
CA LEU A 1153 0.05 3.07 6.48
C LEU A 1153 -0.83 2.24 5.57
N ARG A 1154 -1.09 2.78 4.37
CA ARG A 1154 -1.89 2.17 3.32
C ARG A 1154 -1.10 2.06 2.03
N GLN A 1155 -1.46 1.07 1.21
CA GLN A 1155 -0.88 0.84 -0.12
C GLN A 1155 0.66 0.87 -0.06
N THR A 1156 1.24 -0.03 0.73
CA THR A 1156 2.66 0.01 1.06
C THR A 1156 3.52 -0.76 0.06
N SER A 1157 4.75 -0.31 -0.11
CA SER A 1157 5.74 -0.93 -0.98
C SER A 1157 7.11 -0.97 -0.31
N VAL A 1158 7.66 -2.17 -0.13
CA VAL A 1158 9.05 -2.37 0.27
C VAL A 1158 9.93 -2.05 -0.93
N MET A 1159 10.90 -1.16 -0.74
CA MET A 1159 11.80 -0.72 -1.80
C MET A 1159 12.92 -1.74 -2.07
N PRO A 1160 13.60 -1.67 -3.24
CA PRO A 1160 14.75 -2.53 -3.52
C PRO A 1160 15.85 -2.35 -2.46
N ASN A 1161 16.52 -3.46 -2.14
CA ASN A 1161 17.60 -3.51 -1.15
C ASN A 1161 18.92 -2.98 -1.74
N ILE A 1162 18.96 -1.67 -2.00
CA ILE A 1162 20.11 -0.95 -2.55
C ILE A 1162 20.67 -0.03 -1.45
N PRO A 1163 21.98 -0.06 -1.16
CA PRO A 1163 22.58 0.80 -0.14
C PRO A 1163 22.33 2.30 -0.40
N GLY A 1164 21.85 3.03 0.61
CA GLY A 1164 21.49 4.44 0.50
C GLY A 1164 20.22 4.75 -0.28
N PHE A 1165 19.40 3.76 -0.64
CA PHE A 1165 18.24 3.96 -1.53
C PHE A 1165 17.30 5.05 -1.02
N GLY A 1166 16.99 5.09 0.28
CA GLY A 1166 16.12 6.11 0.86
C GLY A 1166 16.65 7.53 0.66
N ALA A 1167 17.93 7.75 0.94
CA ALA A 1167 18.58 9.04 0.76
C ALA A 1167 18.67 9.44 -0.72
N ILE A 1168 19.00 8.50 -1.61
CA ILE A 1168 19.07 8.76 -3.05
C ILE A 1168 17.67 9.11 -3.61
N MET A 1169 16.63 8.37 -3.23
CA MET A 1169 15.25 8.69 -3.65
C MET A 1169 14.83 10.05 -3.13
N SER A 1170 15.17 10.38 -1.88
CA SER A 1170 14.95 11.72 -1.34
C SER A 1170 15.64 12.78 -2.19
N LEU A 1171 16.94 12.63 -2.48
CA LEU A 1171 17.71 13.57 -3.29
C LEU A 1171 17.21 13.70 -4.73
N ILE A 1172 16.64 12.65 -5.33
CA ILE A 1172 16.05 12.74 -6.68
C ILE A 1172 14.74 13.52 -6.66
N PHE A 1173 13.86 13.28 -5.68
CA PHE A 1173 12.46 13.74 -5.75
C PHE A 1173 12.10 14.87 -4.79
N CYS A 1174 12.95 15.21 -3.82
CA CYS A 1174 12.69 16.32 -2.91
C CYS A 1174 12.74 17.67 -3.62
N PRO A 1175 11.95 18.67 -3.18
CA PRO A 1175 12.04 20.03 -3.70
C PRO A 1175 13.38 20.69 -3.38
N THR A 1176 13.91 20.46 -2.17
CA THR A 1176 15.19 21.01 -1.73
C THR A 1176 15.83 20.03 -0.76
N ALA A 1177 17.15 19.94 -0.83
CA ALA A 1177 17.94 19.18 0.12
C ALA A 1177 19.12 20.01 0.63
N GLN A 1178 19.51 19.74 1.87
CA GLN A 1178 20.77 20.17 2.45
C GLN A 1178 21.55 18.94 2.90
N LEU A 1179 22.78 18.84 2.41
CA LEU A 1179 23.69 17.73 2.70
C LEU A 1179 24.49 18.06 3.96
N LYS A 1180 24.11 17.48 5.10
CA LYS A 1180 24.76 17.74 6.38
C LYS A 1180 26.05 16.96 6.48
N LYS A 1181 27.13 17.67 6.73
CA LYS A 1181 28.48 17.11 6.84
C LYS A 1181 28.83 16.77 8.28
N ASP A 1182 29.82 15.89 8.46
CA ASP A 1182 30.43 15.69 9.77
C ASP A 1182 31.25 16.91 10.23
N LYS A 1183 31.73 16.89 11.47
CA LYS A 1183 32.46 18.03 12.08
C LYS A 1183 33.69 18.46 11.29
N ASP A 1184 34.35 17.50 10.63
CA ASP A 1184 35.56 17.71 9.84
C ASP A 1184 35.27 18.07 8.37
N GLU A 1185 33.98 18.14 7.99
CA GLU A 1185 33.49 18.35 6.62
C GLU A 1185 34.04 17.36 5.57
N THR A 1186 34.42 16.16 6.00
CA THR A 1186 35.06 15.16 5.13
C THR A 1186 34.05 14.27 4.41
N ARG A 1187 32.81 14.24 4.89
CA ARG A 1187 31.72 13.43 4.34
C ARG A 1187 30.35 13.98 4.72
N VAL A 1188 29.35 13.61 3.94
CA VAL A 1188 27.94 13.83 4.28
C VAL A 1188 27.48 12.71 5.21
N VAL A 1189 26.76 13.07 6.27
CA VAL A 1189 26.21 12.14 7.29
C VAL A 1189 24.69 12.11 7.31
N THR A 1190 24.01 13.17 6.87
CA THR A 1190 22.55 13.25 6.87
C THR A 1190 22.07 14.03 5.66
N VAL A 1191 21.00 13.55 5.02
CA VAL A 1191 20.25 14.29 4.02
C VAL A 1191 19.05 14.91 4.72
N LEU A 1192 19.03 16.24 4.84
CA LEU A 1192 17.82 16.99 5.19
C LEU A 1192 17.11 17.36 3.89
N SER A 1193 15.85 16.98 3.77
CA SER A 1193 15.04 17.21 2.58
C SER A 1193 13.68 17.78 2.95
N GLY A 1194 13.19 18.71 2.15
CA GLY A 1194 11.92 19.40 2.41
C GLY A 1194 11.71 20.54 1.42
N LEU A 1195 10.96 21.55 1.84
CA LEU A 1195 10.77 22.77 1.04
C LEU A 1195 11.95 23.76 1.14
N GLY A 1196 12.85 23.54 2.09
CA GLY A 1196 13.96 24.44 2.40
C GLY A 1196 13.57 25.45 3.49
N TYR A 1197 14.28 26.57 3.49
CA TYR A 1197 14.11 27.67 4.44
C TYR A 1197 13.85 28.98 3.71
N ASP A 1198 13.26 29.95 4.41
CA ASP A 1198 13.15 31.33 3.94
C ASP A 1198 14.53 32.00 4.06
N PRO A 1199 15.16 32.45 2.96
CA PRO A 1199 16.47 33.10 3.03
C PRO A 1199 16.51 34.38 3.87
N SER A 1200 15.37 35.03 4.11
CA SER A 1200 15.27 36.27 4.87
C SER A 1200 15.23 36.05 6.38
N THR A 1201 14.55 34.99 6.84
CA THR A 1201 14.40 34.67 8.27
C THR A 1201 15.31 33.52 8.73
N GLY A 1202 15.75 32.67 7.80
CA GLY A 1202 16.46 31.42 8.09
C GLY A 1202 15.54 30.30 8.58
N GLU A 1203 14.23 30.53 8.71
CA GLU A 1203 13.27 29.56 9.22
C GLU A 1203 12.85 28.55 8.14
N ALA A 1204 12.61 27.31 8.55
CA ALA A 1204 12.09 26.28 7.66
C ALA A 1204 10.74 26.69 7.07
N LEU A 1205 10.54 26.47 5.77
CA LEU A 1205 9.29 26.84 5.09
C LEU A 1205 8.13 25.93 5.46
N TYR A 1206 8.42 24.66 5.75
CA TYR A 1206 7.43 23.66 6.15
C TYR A 1206 8.03 22.61 7.10
N PRO A 1207 8.39 23.01 8.33
CA PRO A 1207 9.19 22.20 9.26
C PRO A 1207 8.55 20.86 9.62
N GLU A 1208 7.22 20.77 9.63
CA GLU A 1208 6.48 19.56 9.98
C GLU A 1208 6.72 18.42 8.98
N HIS A 1209 7.00 18.77 7.72
CA HIS A 1209 7.24 17.86 6.61
C HIS A 1209 8.71 17.68 6.25
N ASP A 1210 9.62 18.40 6.93
CA ASP A 1210 11.04 18.16 6.77
C ASP A 1210 11.38 16.72 7.16
N MET A 1211 12.12 16.06 6.28
CA MET A 1211 12.55 14.68 6.40
C MET A 1211 14.07 14.66 6.52
N ALA A 1212 14.57 14.00 7.57
CA ALA A 1212 16.00 13.82 7.80
C ALA A 1212 16.32 12.32 7.70
N LEU A 1213 17.22 11.97 6.78
CA LEU A 1213 17.68 10.60 6.57
C LEU A 1213 19.17 10.52 6.89
N THR A 1214 19.54 9.68 7.84
CA THR A 1214 20.95 9.40 8.14
C THR A 1214 21.53 8.54 7.01
N LEU A 1215 22.73 8.88 6.56
CA LEU A 1215 23.39 8.16 5.48
C LEU A 1215 24.12 6.93 6.03
N ASP A 1216 23.76 5.77 5.49
CA ASP A 1216 24.47 4.50 5.63
C ASP A 1216 25.50 4.26 4.51
N VAL A 1217 25.68 5.22 3.62
CA VAL A 1217 26.63 5.17 2.50
C VAL A 1217 27.31 6.51 2.25
N VAL A 1218 28.55 6.45 1.73
CA VAL A 1218 29.29 7.63 1.28
C VAL A 1218 28.74 8.11 -0.06
N LEU A 1219 28.28 9.36 -0.11
CA LEU A 1219 27.96 10.07 -1.36
C LEU A 1219 29.22 10.76 -1.93
N ASN A 1220 29.41 10.66 -3.24
CA ASN A 1220 30.52 11.31 -3.96
C ASN A 1220 30.02 12.34 -5.00
N ASP A 1221 30.95 13.05 -5.64
CA ASP A 1221 30.59 14.09 -6.62
C ASP A 1221 29.88 13.50 -7.86
N ASP A 1222 30.17 12.24 -8.22
CA ASP A 1222 29.49 11.54 -9.30
C ASP A 1222 28.01 11.29 -8.98
N ASP A 1223 27.68 10.93 -7.73
CA ASP A 1223 26.29 10.78 -7.28
C ASP A 1223 25.51 12.08 -7.50
N ILE A 1224 26.03 13.19 -6.98
CA ILE A 1224 25.37 14.51 -7.11
C ILE A 1224 25.28 14.95 -8.57
N THR A 1225 26.33 14.74 -9.35
CA THR A 1225 26.34 15.08 -10.78
C THR A 1225 25.27 14.32 -11.55
N ASN A 1226 25.16 13.00 -11.33
CA ASN A 1226 24.15 12.18 -12.03
C ASN A 1226 22.73 12.48 -11.55
N ILE A 1227 22.54 12.74 -10.25
CA ILE A 1227 21.24 13.14 -9.70
C ILE A 1227 20.82 14.49 -10.27
N ASN A 1228 21.71 15.49 -10.33
CA ASN A 1228 21.42 16.79 -10.92
C ASN A 1228 21.11 16.69 -12.42
N ALA A 1229 21.85 15.86 -13.15
CA ALA A 1229 21.55 15.60 -14.56
C ALA A 1229 20.16 14.97 -14.73
N LEU A 1230 19.78 14.03 -13.87
CA LEU A 1230 18.43 13.46 -13.85
C LEU A 1230 17.37 14.52 -13.52
N ARG A 1231 17.54 15.29 -12.43
CA ARG A 1231 16.62 16.36 -12.00
C ARG A 1231 16.39 17.39 -13.11
N TYR A 1232 17.46 17.89 -13.73
CA TYR A 1232 17.39 18.80 -14.88
C TYR A 1232 16.61 18.21 -16.07
N THR A 1233 16.84 16.92 -16.35
CA THR A 1233 16.17 16.22 -17.47
C THR A 1233 14.67 16.04 -17.17
N MET A 1234 14.31 15.70 -15.92
CA MET A 1234 12.93 15.59 -15.48
C MET A 1234 12.21 16.93 -15.55
N ASP A 1235 12.84 18.00 -15.06
CA ASP A 1235 12.30 19.35 -15.17
C ASP A 1235 12.10 19.76 -16.62
N SER A 1236 13.04 19.45 -17.51
CA SER A 1236 12.90 19.76 -18.93
C SER A 1236 11.66 19.12 -19.57
N ILE A 1237 11.24 17.93 -19.11
CA ILE A 1237 10.01 17.27 -19.58
C ILE A 1237 8.75 17.93 -18.98
N LEU A 1238 8.85 18.51 -17.79
CA LEU A 1238 7.72 19.11 -17.05
C LEU A 1238 7.56 20.63 -17.26
N HIS A 1239 8.40 21.28 -18.06
CA HIS A 1239 8.28 22.71 -18.33
C HIS A 1239 7.41 23.01 -19.56
N THR A 1240 6.62 24.08 -19.47
CA THR A 1240 5.85 24.65 -20.59
C THR A 1240 6.55 25.88 -21.17
N GLY A 1241 6.18 26.28 -22.40
CA GLY A 1241 6.59 27.58 -22.94
C GLY A 1241 5.99 28.75 -22.14
N GLU A 1242 6.55 29.95 -22.25
CA GLU A 1242 6.00 31.13 -21.56
C GLU A 1242 4.57 31.43 -22.03
N GLY A 1243 3.62 31.48 -21.08
CA GLY A 1243 2.19 31.67 -21.37
C GLY A 1243 1.50 30.46 -22.02
N GLN A 1244 2.22 29.37 -22.31
CA GLN A 1244 1.67 28.17 -22.93
C GLN A 1244 1.23 27.15 -21.90
N THR A 1245 0.19 26.38 -22.25
CA THR A 1245 -0.28 25.23 -21.46
C THR A 1245 0.38 23.92 -21.86
N ASP A 1246 1.03 23.90 -23.01
CA ASP A 1246 1.61 22.70 -23.62
C ASP A 1246 3.10 22.56 -23.28
N PRO A 1247 3.64 21.33 -23.28
CA PRO A 1247 5.06 21.08 -23.05
C PRO A 1247 5.94 21.94 -23.96
N LYS A 1248 7.02 22.51 -23.41
CA LYS A 1248 7.98 23.36 -24.12
C LYS A 1248 8.63 22.66 -25.31
N PHE A 1249 8.84 21.34 -25.18
CA PHE A 1249 9.53 20.53 -26.17
C PHE A 1249 8.54 19.63 -26.93
N GLY A 1250 8.71 19.50 -28.23
CA GLY A 1250 7.93 18.56 -29.04
C GLY A 1250 8.31 17.09 -28.78
N ASP A 1251 7.49 16.17 -29.27
CA ASP A 1251 7.58 14.72 -29.00
C ASP A 1251 8.99 14.14 -29.20
N ALA A 1252 9.65 14.46 -30.31
CA ALA A 1252 11.00 13.94 -30.61
C ALA A 1252 12.06 14.34 -29.56
N SER A 1253 11.97 15.57 -29.03
CA SER A 1253 12.87 16.05 -27.99
C SER A 1253 12.56 15.40 -26.64
N ILE A 1254 11.27 15.24 -26.32
CA ILE A 1254 10.83 14.51 -25.13
C ILE A 1254 11.33 13.06 -25.16
N GLN A 1255 11.31 12.40 -26.33
CA GLN A 1255 11.84 11.03 -26.47
C GLN A 1255 13.33 10.94 -26.12
N LYS A 1256 14.14 11.90 -26.58
CA LYS A 1256 15.57 11.98 -26.25
C LYS A 1256 15.79 12.20 -24.76
N LEU A 1257 15.03 13.10 -24.15
CA LEU A 1257 15.08 13.35 -22.69
C LEU A 1257 14.71 12.08 -21.89
N LYS A 1258 13.68 11.33 -22.31
CA LYS A 1258 13.31 10.06 -21.67
C LYS A 1258 14.41 8.99 -21.75
N LEU A 1259 15.15 8.95 -22.86
CA LEU A 1259 16.31 8.06 -22.98
C LEU A 1259 17.43 8.47 -22.01
N GLN A 1260 17.67 9.78 -21.83
CA GLN A 1260 18.61 10.29 -20.84
C GLN A 1260 18.16 9.98 -19.41
N VAL A 1261 16.85 10.10 -19.09
CA VAL A 1261 16.30 9.66 -17.81
C VAL A 1261 16.67 8.19 -17.53
N LYS A 1262 16.47 7.30 -18.51
CA LYS A 1262 16.88 5.88 -18.39
C LYS A 1262 18.38 5.74 -18.11
N GLN A 1263 19.22 6.45 -18.85
CA GLN A 1263 20.68 6.37 -18.69
C GLN A 1263 21.11 6.83 -17.28
N TYR A 1264 20.61 7.97 -16.81
CA TYR A 1264 20.99 8.50 -15.50
C TYR A 1264 20.47 7.66 -14.35
N ILE A 1265 19.21 7.20 -14.39
CA ILE A 1265 18.68 6.39 -13.28
C ILE A 1265 19.41 5.04 -13.17
N ILE A 1266 19.75 4.39 -14.29
CA ILE A 1266 20.56 3.16 -14.26
C ILE A 1266 21.93 3.47 -13.65
N LYS A 1267 22.60 4.53 -14.12
CA LYS A 1267 23.92 4.93 -13.60
C LYS A 1267 23.88 5.21 -12.08
N ILE A 1268 22.81 5.83 -11.58
CA ILE A 1268 22.63 6.10 -10.14
C ILE A 1268 22.39 4.81 -9.35
N LEU A 1269 21.51 3.93 -9.84
CA LEU A 1269 21.16 2.69 -9.14
C LEU A 1269 22.31 1.67 -9.12
N GLU A 1270 23.08 1.58 -10.20
CA GLU A 1270 24.23 0.68 -10.34
C GLU A 1270 25.52 1.20 -9.69
N HIS A 1271 25.53 2.45 -9.25
CA HIS A 1271 26.70 3.06 -8.61
C HIS A 1271 27.02 2.33 -7.30
N GLU A 1272 28.22 1.73 -7.22
CA GLU A 1272 28.70 1.08 -6.00
C GLU A 1272 29.10 2.14 -4.97
N ARG A 1273 28.47 2.10 -3.80
CA ARG A 1273 28.72 3.04 -2.70
C ARG A 1273 29.36 2.31 -1.54
N ARG A 1274 30.25 3.01 -0.84
CA ARG A 1274 30.93 2.50 0.35
C ARG A 1274 30.04 2.70 1.58
N PHE A 1275 30.04 1.75 2.52
CA PHE A 1275 29.19 1.79 3.70
C PHE A 1275 29.67 2.79 4.77
N LEU A 1276 28.72 3.38 5.49
CA LEU A 1276 28.87 4.20 6.70
C LEU A 1276 28.20 3.50 7.89
N ASP A 1277 28.71 3.73 9.10
CA ASP A 1277 28.03 3.28 10.32
C ASP A 1277 26.95 4.28 10.75
N LEU A 1278 25.82 3.76 11.19
CA LEU A 1278 24.61 4.50 11.56
C LEU A 1278 24.68 5.15 12.95
N ARG A 1279 25.80 5.05 13.67
CA ARG A 1279 25.92 5.60 15.02
C ARG A 1279 26.28 7.10 15.00
N HIS A 1280 25.35 7.93 15.48
CA HIS A 1280 25.53 9.28 16.08
C HIS A 1280 25.26 10.55 15.27
N ALA A 1281 24.34 10.55 14.31
CA ALA A 1281 23.67 11.79 13.94
C ALA A 1281 22.23 11.76 14.51
N PRO A 1282 21.88 12.54 15.56
CA PRO A 1282 20.47 12.82 15.78
C PRO A 1282 19.90 13.42 14.49
N ASN A 1283 18.64 13.08 14.15
CA ASN A 1283 17.95 13.70 13.02
C ASN A 1283 17.93 15.22 13.24
N ASP A 1284 18.87 15.92 12.63
CA ASP A 1284 18.98 17.36 12.72
C ASP A 1284 18.09 17.97 11.65
N TYR A 1285 16.97 18.55 12.08
CA TYR A 1285 15.99 19.20 11.20
C TYR A 1285 16.27 20.70 10.99
N ASN A 1286 17.37 21.24 11.50
CA ASN A 1286 17.67 22.66 11.36
C ASN A 1286 18.32 22.93 10.00
N TRP A 1287 17.69 23.75 9.17
CA TRP A 1287 18.32 24.27 7.96
C TRP A 1287 19.44 25.25 8.34
N ARG A 1288 20.59 25.17 7.67
CA ARG A 1288 21.66 26.18 7.82
C ARG A 1288 21.54 27.24 6.74
N CYS A 1289 21.57 28.50 7.15
CA CYS A 1289 21.52 29.66 6.27
C CYS A 1289 22.95 30.17 6.03
N ASP A 1290 23.46 30.08 4.80
CA ASP A 1290 24.82 30.54 4.44
C ASP A 1290 24.89 32.06 4.20
N LEU A 1291 24.13 32.87 4.96
CA LEU A 1291 24.21 34.34 4.88
C LEU A 1291 25.60 34.87 5.30
N ASN A 1292 26.33 34.16 6.17
CA ASN A 1292 27.55 34.66 6.80
C ASN A 1292 28.88 34.25 6.11
N LEU A 1293 28.88 33.47 5.03
CA LEU A 1293 30.11 33.11 4.32
C LEU A 1293 30.54 34.14 3.25
N THR A 1294 29.81 35.25 3.08
CA THR A 1294 30.23 36.34 2.19
C THR A 1294 31.17 37.37 2.82
N ALA A 1295 31.49 37.26 4.12
CA ALA A 1295 32.34 38.25 4.81
C ALA A 1295 33.80 37.80 5.09
N GLY A 1296 34.23 36.59 4.72
CA GLY A 1296 35.56 36.12 5.18
C GLY A 1296 36.33 35.07 4.35
N SER A 1297 35.79 34.47 3.30
CA SER A 1297 36.52 33.48 2.50
C SER A 1297 36.63 33.90 1.03
N SER A 1298 37.76 34.50 0.68
CA SER A 1298 38.13 34.91 -0.69
C SER A 1298 38.45 33.75 -1.64
N SER A 1299 37.86 32.56 -1.44
CA SER A 1299 38.09 31.36 -2.27
C SER A 1299 36.82 30.68 -2.80
N SER A 1300 35.62 31.13 -2.44
CA SER A 1300 34.40 30.76 -3.17
C SER A 1300 34.35 31.56 -4.47
N LYS A 1301 35.12 31.11 -5.47
CA LYS A 1301 34.87 31.42 -6.88
C LYS A 1301 33.39 31.12 -7.11
N LYS A 1302 32.54 32.15 -7.14
CA LYS A 1302 31.23 32.08 -7.77
C LYS A 1302 31.49 31.44 -9.13
N MET A 1303 31.07 30.20 -9.33
CA MET A 1303 31.02 29.58 -10.64
C MET A 1303 30.07 30.46 -11.47
N LYS A 1304 30.63 31.49 -12.11
CA LYS A 1304 29.99 32.28 -13.14
C LYS A 1304 29.80 31.35 -14.34
N GLY A 1305 28.73 30.56 -14.31
CA GLY A 1305 28.45 29.60 -15.37
C GLY A 1305 27.40 28.53 -15.08
N ASP A 1306 26.52 28.67 -14.09
CA ASP A 1306 25.41 27.72 -13.96
C ASP A 1306 24.31 28.06 -14.99
N PHE A 1307 24.34 27.33 -16.10
CA PHE A 1307 23.27 27.25 -17.12
C PHE A 1307 22.00 26.57 -16.57
N ASN A 1308 21.57 26.84 -15.33
CA ASN A 1308 20.26 26.40 -14.87
C ASN A 1308 19.18 27.34 -15.39
N ILE A 1309 18.72 27.09 -16.62
CA ILE A 1309 17.70 27.90 -17.31
C ILE A 1309 16.36 27.90 -16.53
N TYR A 1310 16.14 26.91 -15.67
CA TYR A 1310 14.90 26.77 -14.90
C TYR A 1310 15.00 27.46 -13.54
N ASP A 1311 16.10 27.33 -12.80
CA ASP A 1311 16.38 27.98 -11.50
C ASP A 1311 15.11 28.13 -10.61
N LYS A 1312 14.50 29.32 -10.61
CA LYS A 1312 13.29 29.63 -9.82
C LYS A 1312 11.99 28.96 -10.29
N LYS A 1313 11.96 28.46 -11.53
CA LYS A 1313 10.87 27.70 -12.16
C LYS A 1313 11.04 26.18 -12.03
N ALA A 1314 12.15 25.69 -11.48
CA ALA A 1314 12.41 24.26 -11.33
C ALA A 1314 11.48 23.61 -10.30
N ILE A 1315 10.88 22.46 -10.66
CA ILE A 1315 10.18 21.57 -9.73
C ILE A 1315 11.20 20.74 -8.94
N PHE A 1316 12.31 20.39 -9.58
CA PHE A 1316 13.43 19.66 -8.99
C PHE A 1316 14.72 20.51 -9.07
N PRO A 1317 14.84 21.60 -8.29
CA PRO A 1317 16.05 22.43 -8.21
C PRO A 1317 17.33 21.61 -8.07
N LEU A 1318 18.42 22.04 -8.71
CA LEU A 1318 19.69 21.32 -8.62
C LEU A 1318 20.25 21.35 -7.19
N LEU A 1319 20.85 20.23 -6.80
CA LEU A 1319 21.55 20.07 -5.53
C LEU A 1319 22.88 20.79 -5.56
N GLU A 1320 23.29 21.30 -4.42
CA GLU A 1320 24.62 21.88 -4.24
C GLU A 1320 25.72 20.80 -4.34
N PRO A 1321 26.92 21.16 -4.85
CA PRO A 1321 28.07 20.26 -4.84
C PRO A 1321 28.50 19.91 -3.40
N LEU A 1322 29.10 18.73 -3.21
CA LEU A 1322 29.43 18.23 -1.87
C LEU A 1322 30.45 19.10 -1.12
N ASN A 1323 31.44 19.66 -1.84
CA ASN A 1323 32.52 20.49 -1.28
C ASN A 1323 33.14 19.85 -0.02
N LEU A 1324 33.59 18.59 -0.09
CA LEU A 1324 34.17 17.87 1.04
C LEU A 1324 35.65 18.20 1.21
N LEU A 1325 36.10 18.31 2.46
CA LEU A 1325 37.51 18.45 2.81
C LEU A 1325 38.21 17.09 2.81
N PRO A 1326 39.50 17.01 2.43
CA PRO A 1326 40.27 15.78 2.57
C PRO A 1326 40.50 15.45 4.05
N VAL A 1327 40.46 14.16 4.40
CA VAL A 1327 40.80 13.68 5.75
C VAL A 1327 42.22 14.09 6.12
N SER A 1328 42.40 14.65 7.33
CA SER A 1328 43.70 15.14 7.78
C SER A 1328 44.76 14.02 7.89
N ALA A 1329 46.02 14.34 7.58
CA ALA A 1329 47.12 13.36 7.60
C ALA A 1329 47.40 12.78 9.01
N SER A 1330 47.21 13.59 10.06
CA SER A 1330 47.36 13.17 11.45
C SER A 1330 46.27 12.16 11.86
N GLN A 1331 45.01 12.41 11.50
CA GLN A 1331 43.90 11.50 11.74
C GLN A 1331 44.08 10.19 10.96
N LEU A 1332 44.50 10.26 9.69
CA LEU A 1332 44.85 9.07 8.91
C LEU A 1332 45.93 8.21 9.60
N THR A 1333 46.97 8.85 10.13
CA THR A 1333 48.06 8.16 10.83
C THR A 1333 47.58 7.52 12.13
N PHE A 1334 46.77 8.25 12.91
CA PHE A 1334 46.14 7.73 14.12
C PHE A 1334 45.24 6.53 13.83
N LEU A 1335 44.35 6.62 12.84
CA LEU A 1335 43.45 5.53 12.45
C LEU A 1335 44.23 4.30 11.99
N LYS A 1336 45.28 4.47 11.18
CA LYS A 1336 46.16 3.35 10.78
C LYS A 1336 46.81 2.66 11.97
N LYS A 1337 47.33 3.44 12.92
CA LYS A 1337 47.93 2.91 14.14
C LYS A 1337 46.90 2.16 14.98
N HIS A 1338 45.70 2.71 15.12
CA HIS A 1338 44.60 2.06 15.84
C HIS A 1338 44.17 0.74 15.19
N CYS A 1339 44.01 0.69 13.87
CA CYS A 1339 43.74 -0.57 13.15
C CYS A 1339 44.84 -1.61 13.41
N HIS A 1340 46.10 -1.20 13.39
CA HIS A 1340 47.23 -2.07 13.74
C HIS A 1340 47.12 -2.65 15.15
N GLU A 1341 46.72 -1.83 16.12
CA GLU A 1341 46.50 -2.28 17.50
C GLU A 1341 45.31 -3.23 17.63
N LEU A 1342 44.19 -2.97 16.94
CA LEU A 1342 43.03 -3.87 16.93
C LEU A 1342 43.37 -5.22 16.31
N HIS A 1343 44.07 -5.23 15.16
CA HIS A 1343 44.54 -6.47 14.54
C HIS A 1343 45.46 -7.22 15.50
N LYS A 1344 46.43 -6.55 16.14
CA LYS A 1344 47.28 -7.21 17.16
C LYS A 1344 46.46 -7.82 18.30
N LEU A 1345 45.53 -7.07 18.88
CA LEU A 1345 44.67 -7.53 19.97
C LEU A 1345 43.82 -8.73 19.56
N ALA A 1346 43.26 -8.72 18.35
CA ALA A 1346 42.49 -9.83 17.82
C ALA A 1346 43.30 -11.13 17.72
N HIS A 1347 44.62 -11.05 17.59
CA HIS A 1347 45.55 -12.19 17.57
C HIS A 1347 46.04 -12.62 18.95
N THR A 1348 45.67 -11.91 20.01
CA THR A 1348 45.99 -12.30 21.39
C THR A 1348 44.81 -12.99 22.07
N ASP A 1349 45.09 -13.77 23.12
CA ASP A 1349 44.08 -14.31 24.05
C ASP A 1349 43.92 -13.44 25.31
N VAL A 1350 44.32 -12.17 25.24
CA VAL A 1350 44.20 -11.21 26.34
C VAL A 1350 42.75 -10.75 26.45
N GLN A 1351 42.15 -10.88 27.63
CA GLN A 1351 40.79 -10.37 27.87
C GLN A 1351 40.71 -8.86 27.57
N LEU A 1352 39.66 -8.46 26.84
CA LEU A 1352 39.37 -7.05 26.65
C LEU A 1352 39.05 -6.38 28.00
N PRO A 1353 39.29 -5.06 28.14
CA PRO A 1353 38.88 -4.31 29.33
C PRO A 1353 37.40 -4.51 29.64
N ARG A 1354 36.99 -4.38 30.92
CA ARG A 1354 35.59 -4.57 31.35
C ARG A 1354 34.56 -3.68 30.60
N HIS A 1355 34.99 -2.57 30.03
CA HIS A 1355 34.15 -1.65 29.25
C HIS A 1355 34.24 -1.87 27.72
N GLY A 1356 34.95 -2.92 27.29
CA GLY A 1356 35.26 -3.18 25.89
C GLY A 1356 36.31 -2.21 25.31
N ILE A 1357 36.58 -2.36 24.02
CA ILE A 1357 37.39 -1.46 23.20
C ILE A 1357 36.51 -0.85 22.12
N THR A 1358 36.53 0.46 21.97
CA THR A 1358 35.88 1.12 20.85
C THR A 1358 36.81 1.14 19.65
N CYS A 1359 36.38 0.52 18.55
CA CYS A 1359 37.06 0.68 17.27
C CYS A 1359 36.93 2.12 16.82
N GLN A 1360 37.99 2.92 16.84
CA GLN A 1360 37.99 4.33 16.43
C GLN A 1360 37.77 4.52 14.94
N LEU A 1361 38.06 3.49 14.13
CA LEU A 1361 37.74 3.49 12.72
C LEU A 1361 36.24 3.32 12.49
N CYS A 1362 35.58 2.48 13.30
CA CYS A 1362 34.19 2.11 13.08
C CYS A 1362 33.17 2.70 14.06
N ASN A 1363 33.63 3.23 15.18
CA ASN A 1363 32.87 3.63 16.37
C ASN A 1363 32.01 2.52 17.02
N ASN A 1364 32.39 1.25 16.83
CA ASN A 1364 31.76 0.10 17.48
C ASN A 1364 32.46 -0.22 18.81
N VAL A 1365 31.69 -0.37 19.89
CA VAL A 1365 32.18 -0.90 21.18
C VAL A 1365 32.23 -2.42 21.10
N LEU A 1366 33.40 -2.99 21.37
CA LEU A 1366 33.71 -4.41 21.26
C LEU A 1366 34.04 -4.92 22.67
N GLU A 1367 33.09 -5.58 23.30
CA GLU A 1367 33.16 -6.03 24.70
C GLU A 1367 33.94 -7.34 24.86
N THR A 1368 33.93 -8.19 23.81
CA THR A 1368 34.57 -9.51 23.85
C THR A 1368 35.53 -9.70 22.68
N LEU A 1369 36.56 -10.55 22.85
CA LEU A 1369 37.49 -10.88 21.76
C LEU A 1369 36.79 -11.46 20.51
N PRO A 1370 35.81 -12.38 20.62
CA PRO A 1370 35.03 -12.81 19.45
C PRO A 1370 34.33 -11.67 18.73
N GLN A 1371 33.77 -10.69 19.45
CA GLN A 1371 33.18 -9.50 18.83
C GLN A 1371 34.23 -8.67 18.08
N LEU A 1372 35.42 -8.47 18.66
CA LEU A 1372 36.52 -7.79 17.97
C LEU A 1372 36.91 -8.52 16.68
N ARG A 1373 37.05 -9.83 16.72
CA ARG A 1373 37.41 -10.64 15.54
C ARG A 1373 36.33 -10.57 14.46
N ILE A 1374 35.07 -10.84 14.81
CA ILE A 1374 33.92 -10.71 13.90
C ILE A 1374 33.85 -9.30 13.30
N HIS A 1375 34.11 -8.27 14.11
CA HIS A 1375 34.13 -6.89 13.67
C HIS A 1375 35.21 -6.64 12.61
N LEU A 1376 36.43 -7.14 12.78
CA LEU A 1376 37.50 -7.00 11.79
C LEU A 1376 37.18 -7.72 10.47
N TYR A 1377 36.39 -8.81 10.49
CA TYR A 1377 35.92 -9.48 9.28
C TYR A 1377 34.75 -8.77 8.58
N SER A 1378 34.03 -7.89 9.27
CA SER A 1378 32.90 -7.16 8.68
C SER A 1378 33.34 -6.38 7.44
N LYS A 1379 32.49 -6.29 6.42
CA LYS A 1379 32.80 -5.49 5.23
C LYS A 1379 32.93 -4.03 5.60
N LEU A 1380 32.08 -3.55 6.51
CA LEU A 1380 32.13 -2.19 7.03
C LEU A 1380 33.53 -1.83 7.54
N HIS A 1381 34.17 -2.71 8.31
CA HIS A 1381 35.53 -2.47 8.79
C HIS A 1381 36.56 -2.53 7.65
N ARG A 1382 36.52 -3.57 6.81
CA ARG A 1382 37.48 -3.73 5.68
C ARG A 1382 37.41 -2.58 4.67
N ASP A 1383 36.21 -2.11 4.34
CA ASP A 1383 36.01 -0.96 3.47
C ASP A 1383 36.62 0.30 4.09
N ARG A 1384 36.54 0.46 5.42
CA ARG A 1384 37.16 1.59 6.14
C ARG A 1384 38.68 1.48 6.25
N GLU A 1385 39.23 0.28 6.41
CA GLU A 1385 40.68 0.07 6.33
C GLU A 1385 41.21 0.47 4.96
N SER A 1386 40.49 0.08 3.91
CA SER A 1386 40.78 0.50 2.54
C SER A 1386 40.70 2.03 2.37
N GLN A 1387 39.71 2.71 2.99
CA GLN A 1387 39.59 4.18 2.97
C GLN A 1387 40.84 4.89 3.51
N ILE A 1388 41.38 4.40 4.62
CA ILE A 1388 42.60 4.96 5.19
C ILE A 1388 43.88 4.42 4.52
N LYS A 1389 43.76 3.53 3.51
CA LYS A 1389 44.89 2.79 2.90
C LYS A 1389 45.69 2.00 3.94
N TYR A 1390 45.02 1.42 4.92
CA TYR A 1390 45.60 0.45 5.84
C TYR A 1390 45.55 -0.93 5.17
N ARG A 1391 46.65 -1.68 5.28
CA ARG A 1391 46.71 -3.08 4.85
C ARG A 1391 47.03 -3.92 6.07
N SER A 1392 46.14 -4.86 6.41
CA SER A 1392 46.39 -5.83 7.46
C SER A 1392 47.63 -6.69 7.12
N PRO A 1393 48.44 -7.09 8.11
CA PRO A 1393 49.56 -8.02 7.91
C PRO A 1393 49.17 -9.35 7.24
N GLN A 1394 47.90 -9.79 7.37
CA GLN A 1394 47.39 -11.05 6.78
C GLN A 1394 47.14 -11.01 5.26
N MET A 1395 47.20 -9.83 4.62
CA MET A 1395 47.15 -9.74 3.14
C MET A 1395 48.51 -10.04 2.48
N TYR A 1396 49.55 -10.29 3.28
CA TYR A 1396 50.76 -10.99 2.88
C TYR A 1396 50.60 -12.47 3.24
#